data_AF-A0A8J6H776-F1
#
_entry.id   AF-A0A8J6H776-F1
#
_cell.length_a   1.000
_cell.length_b   1.000
_cell.length_c   1.000
_cell.angle_alpha   90.00
_cell.angle_beta   90.00
_cell.angle_gamma   90.00
#
_symmetry.space_group_name_H-M   'P 1'
#
loop_
_entity.id
_entity.type
_entity.pdbx_description
1 polymer ?
#
loop_
_entity_poly.entity_id
_entity_poly.type
_entity_poly.pdbx_seq_one_letter_code
_entity_poly.pdbx_strand_id
1 'polypeptide(L)'
;MEGETGGFSVDVGRGDGGKGDNGNGQRIKKRVDGQKKGKTEGKHKGEQEKQGTKGRKGAKVLYWNVAGLRKRGDEFWDYVRQFEVVGLVETWVEKQSWEKVEKNLPKEYKWEGQWAKRERKRGRAAGGIITGVKLGIEEKQKEKGEEEGYMERNVHIDNEWWKIATVYSKEMRKTTRRVENTMKMDREECMLLGGDFNGRIGERGARNWEEEKGDGRRKTKDKVENAEGKRLIEWIEENGWEVLNGNKRGDEEGEVTYVGSRGETVIDYAIVNEAAWERVKEFKVGERVDSYHLPLEITIEGTNQEEKEKGEMREEEKKVIVKVWSEHGVREYRRRLEEATFKEQEIEKMVTELKEVIEKATKKKKVIVRGAKGAGKKNGWWDRECEQAKREVVKALRGWRRNEIDRSRFLEAKRRYRERCREKKKQKREREEKEIKEIRTEREVWKYINRERKKKEPVSEKISIQEWKEGREERRRKAEEVGRHIRYLKKRKAPGWDGVQNEAWMYGTERMVERMVELMNGVWRGEGFPEDWREGVICPIFKKGEKNRAENYRGITLLNTGYKLYASVLSERMKREIEEKGVLPDSQAGFRKGKGTVDNVYILDHLARNELRKKGGRMCALFIDFKAAFDKVDRVKMFECMRERGISEWLVRKVEEIYARTRNKVKVGEKEGEWFETTKGVRQGCPLSPLLFTIYVADVDEMLRKGGGGGVVVGREKVWSLAFADDMVIVAKSEREMKEMMRNLEKYVRKKKLEVNVEKTKMMVFSKRKRKNEESEWKWEESKIERVSEFKYLGYTFNERATVRAQVREVVRKANKIVGCVWGIGERMWGGEFGRRMMMFESMVESVLMYGAEIWGWKEREEVERVQEKYLRWVLGVDRETPGYIVREECKRSKLRVKAGKRAAKFEDRMGGREECRILTECYREKKKNADEKEREKYCRRNGYAREEVERMRAEGRWMCAELSERDRDTDKQERRERIREARYNREYERCVTEDVPVYLGRESTKERKMMARFRCGNEERENKYWMEEEERMCRMCREERETIEHMWRGCGEMREREEKERGEILNEDGREIGWMKEVWKRRERIEKERATGQAICLVFHLPVMVELDEPPEPFLPKMSWFKSKFKETFSNKHVLKWSLWSAFTMCGHARVSAMMQPMWREAQQEDGEMLYNGAVDGIAAFLAFLGVLLCGMMKGNWRDTSSPRRALTCLPTTSPIDAQWGLSRDYVLASSLYQFLHHEDNRLQFEQLWASIVVHENETIAC
;
A
#
# COMPACT_ATOMS: atom_id res chain seq x y z
N MET A 1 -60.29 -34.65 41.75
CA MET A 1 -60.99 -34.15 40.54
C MET A 1 -59.91 -33.94 39.49
N GLU A 2 -59.44 -34.96 38.74
CA GLU A 2 -60.13 -36.18 38.22
C GLU A 2 -61.29 -35.82 37.27
N GLY A 3 -61.52 -36.47 36.13
CA GLY A 3 -60.71 -37.48 35.37
C GLY A 3 -60.58 -37.04 33.89
N GLU A 4 -59.87 -37.70 32.97
CA GLU A 4 -59.39 -39.10 32.84
C GLU A 4 -60.42 -40.14 32.31
N THR A 5 -59.91 -41.11 31.55
CA THR A 5 -60.57 -42.26 30.87
C THR A 5 -61.34 -41.99 29.55
N GLY A 6 -61.28 -42.89 28.54
CA GLY A 6 -60.46 -44.11 28.47
C GLY A 6 -60.60 -44.99 27.20
N GLY A 7 -59.86 -46.12 27.21
CA GLY A 7 -59.81 -47.18 26.18
C GLY A 7 -58.85 -46.91 25.00
N PHE A 8 -58.53 -47.83 24.08
CA PHE A 8 -58.47 -49.31 23.99
C PHE A 8 -57.92 -49.64 22.57
N SER A 9 -57.19 -50.69 22.18
CA SER A 9 -56.48 -51.86 22.78
C SER A 9 -55.33 -52.22 21.76
N VAL A 10 -54.53 -53.30 21.67
CA VAL A 10 -54.44 -54.69 22.21
C VAL A 10 -52.94 -55.11 22.25
N ASP A 11 -52.60 -56.19 22.98
CA ASP A 11 -51.29 -56.87 23.09
C ASP A 11 -50.85 -57.68 21.83
N VAL A 12 -49.71 -58.39 21.70
CA VAL A 12 -48.80 -59.17 22.61
C VAL A 12 -47.36 -59.18 22.00
N GLY A 13 -46.21 -59.39 22.66
CA GLY A 13 -45.83 -59.63 24.08
C GLY A 13 -44.67 -60.66 24.23
N ARG A 14 -44.04 -60.76 25.43
CA ARG A 14 -42.83 -61.56 25.82
C ARG A 14 -41.47 -61.03 25.29
N GLY A 15 -40.35 -61.02 26.02
CA GLY A 15 -40.06 -61.40 27.43
C GLY A 15 -38.53 -61.59 27.69
N ASP A 16 -37.96 -61.77 28.90
CA ASP A 16 -38.40 -61.58 30.30
C ASP A 16 -37.20 -61.63 31.31
N GLY A 17 -37.14 -60.74 32.34
CA GLY A 17 -36.31 -60.84 33.58
C GLY A 17 -34.78 -60.55 33.51
N GLY A 18 -34.03 -60.39 34.63
CA GLY A 18 -34.42 -60.04 36.02
C GLY A 18 -33.54 -60.58 37.20
N LYS A 19 -32.48 -59.87 37.64
CA LYS A 19 -31.71 -59.98 38.95
C LYS A 19 -30.48 -59.02 38.93
N GLY A 20 -29.83 -58.57 40.02
CA GLY A 20 -30.03 -58.66 41.49
C GLY A 20 -28.80 -58.08 42.26
N ASP A 21 -28.98 -57.57 43.50
CA ASP A 21 -27.96 -56.81 44.26
C ASP A 21 -26.78 -57.63 44.86
N ASN A 22 -25.61 -56.98 45.02
CA ASN A 22 -24.96 -56.71 46.33
C ASN A 22 -23.62 -55.92 46.19
N GLY A 23 -23.16 -55.30 47.28
CA GLY A 23 -21.98 -54.41 47.28
C GLY A 23 -20.95 -54.64 48.40
N ASN A 24 -19.70 -54.23 48.14
CA ASN A 24 -18.57 -54.00 49.06
C ASN A 24 -17.44 -53.34 48.24
N GLY A 25 -16.33 -52.83 48.79
CA GLY A 25 -15.83 -52.75 50.16
C GLY A 25 -14.33 -52.36 50.11
N GLN A 26 -13.81 -51.63 51.10
CA GLN A 26 -12.43 -51.08 51.07
C GLN A 26 -11.35 -52.13 51.44
N ARG A 27 -10.13 -52.08 50.85
CA ARG A 27 -8.83 -51.76 51.55
C ARG A 27 -7.52 -52.32 50.92
N ILE A 28 -6.66 -51.38 50.49
CA ILE A 28 -5.24 -51.16 50.90
C ILE A 28 -4.37 -52.36 51.39
N LYS A 29 -3.26 -52.66 50.67
CA LYS A 29 -1.88 -53.07 51.12
C LYS A 29 -1.08 -53.63 49.91
N LYS A 30 0.24 -53.52 49.69
CA LYS A 30 1.46 -52.79 50.20
C LYS A 30 2.21 -52.28 48.92
N ARG A 31 3.10 -51.27 48.82
CA ARG A 31 4.17 -50.64 49.65
C ARG A 31 5.50 -51.43 49.72
N VAL A 32 6.64 -50.70 49.70
CA VAL A 32 8.08 -51.13 49.85
C VAL A 32 8.70 -51.64 48.54
N ASP A 33 9.84 -51.16 48.00
CA ASP A 33 10.79 -50.05 48.31
C ASP A 33 11.35 -49.48 46.95
N GLY A 34 12.21 -48.46 46.77
CA GLY A 34 13.22 -47.74 47.58
C GLY A 34 14.60 -47.83 46.84
N GLN A 35 15.50 -46.83 46.74
CA GLN A 35 15.62 -45.48 47.32
C GLN A 35 16.69 -44.62 46.56
N LYS A 36 16.79 -43.31 46.88
CA LYS A 36 17.91 -42.33 46.65
C LYS A 36 17.85 -41.37 45.44
N LYS A 37 18.74 -40.37 45.46
CA LYS A 37 18.64 -39.02 44.82
C LYS A 37 19.88 -38.68 43.96
N GLY A 38 19.73 -37.80 42.97
CA GLY A 38 20.84 -37.11 42.28
C GLY A 38 20.37 -35.88 41.47
N LYS A 39 21.24 -34.88 41.26
CA LYS A 39 21.00 -33.70 40.41
C LYS A 39 21.90 -33.73 39.18
N THR A 40 21.44 -33.26 38.02
CA THR A 40 22.26 -32.54 37.02
C THR A 40 21.39 -31.80 36.00
N GLU A 41 21.99 -31.08 35.05
CA GLU A 41 21.37 -30.03 34.23
C GLU A 41 21.36 -30.38 32.72
N GLY A 42 20.45 -29.77 31.94
CA GLY A 42 20.77 -29.34 30.56
C GLY A 42 19.97 -29.87 29.36
N LYS A 43 19.58 -28.91 28.50
CA LYS A 43 19.45 -28.94 27.02
C LYS A 43 18.43 -29.87 26.29
N HIS A 44 17.70 -29.22 25.38
CA HIS A 44 17.18 -29.68 24.06
C HIS A 44 16.77 -31.15 23.82
N LYS A 45 15.52 -31.35 23.40
CA LYS A 45 15.09 -31.28 21.98
C LYS A 45 13.57 -31.17 21.88
N GLY A 46 13.04 -30.99 20.67
CA GLY A 46 11.60 -31.03 20.38
C GLY A 46 11.36 -31.79 19.08
N GLU A 47 10.16 -32.36 18.94
CA GLU A 47 9.78 -33.19 17.78
C GLU A 47 8.67 -32.51 16.96
N GLN A 48 8.62 -32.80 15.66
CA GLN A 48 7.66 -32.26 14.71
C GLN A 48 6.80 -33.39 14.14
N GLU A 49 5.49 -33.22 14.15
CA GLU A 49 4.58 -34.14 13.46
C GLU A 49 4.67 -34.00 11.94
N LYS A 50 4.61 -35.13 11.24
CA LYS A 50 4.76 -35.21 9.77
C LYS A 50 3.41 -34.96 9.08
N GLN A 51 3.42 -34.19 7.98
CA GLN A 51 2.34 -34.19 6.99
C GLN A 51 2.86 -34.73 5.66
N GLY A 52 2.06 -35.56 4.98
CA GLY A 52 2.46 -36.26 3.76
C GLY A 52 2.51 -35.35 2.53
N THR A 53 3.52 -35.56 1.69
CA THR A 53 3.77 -34.81 0.44
C THR A 53 2.98 -35.36 -0.75
N LYS A 54 2.77 -34.51 -1.76
CA LYS A 54 2.32 -34.90 -3.10
C LYS A 54 3.05 -34.04 -4.13
N GLY A 55 4.05 -34.62 -4.80
CA GLY A 55 4.80 -33.99 -5.88
C GLY A 55 3.92 -33.64 -7.09
N ARG A 56 4.41 -32.75 -7.95
CA ARG A 56 3.71 -32.29 -9.15
C ARG A 56 4.29 -32.93 -10.42
N LYS A 57 3.44 -33.58 -11.22
CA LYS A 57 3.79 -34.30 -12.46
C LYS A 57 4.23 -33.39 -13.62
N GLY A 58 5.41 -32.78 -13.54
CA GLY A 58 6.02 -31.99 -14.62
C GLY A 58 5.82 -30.46 -14.51
N ALA A 59 6.60 -29.71 -15.28
CA ALA A 59 6.76 -28.25 -15.15
C ALA A 59 7.21 -27.56 -16.46
N LYS A 60 7.01 -26.23 -16.52
CA LYS A 60 7.64 -25.36 -17.53
C LYS A 60 8.61 -24.38 -16.88
N VAL A 61 9.76 -24.15 -17.52
CA VAL A 61 10.81 -23.25 -17.04
C VAL A 61 11.03 -22.11 -18.05
N LEU A 62 11.23 -20.90 -17.56
CA LEU A 62 11.50 -19.70 -18.37
C LEU A 62 12.81 -19.03 -17.93
N TYR A 63 13.74 -18.84 -18.85
CA TYR A 63 14.89 -17.95 -18.66
C TYR A 63 14.79 -16.74 -19.58
N TRP A 64 14.99 -15.52 -19.07
CA TRP A 64 14.91 -14.32 -19.90
C TRP A 64 15.69 -13.11 -19.34
N ASN A 65 16.62 -12.57 -20.14
CA ASN A 65 17.26 -11.28 -19.85
C ASN A 65 16.37 -10.10 -20.27
N VAL A 66 15.86 -9.35 -19.28
CA VAL A 66 14.85 -8.31 -19.46
C VAL A 66 15.27 -7.00 -18.80
N ALA A 67 15.67 -6.04 -19.63
CA ALA A 67 15.83 -4.67 -19.20
C ALA A 67 14.46 -4.05 -18.77
N GLY A 68 14.35 -3.61 -17.52
CA GLY A 68 13.31 -2.70 -17.04
C GLY A 68 12.01 -3.36 -16.54
N LEU A 69 12.05 -4.43 -15.72
CA LEU A 69 10.84 -5.10 -15.19
C LEU A 69 9.91 -4.12 -14.47
N ARG A 70 10.47 -3.12 -13.78
CA ARG A 70 9.72 -2.02 -13.12
C ARG A 70 8.79 -1.24 -14.07
N LYS A 71 8.96 -1.33 -15.39
CA LYS A 71 8.14 -0.66 -16.41
C LYS A 71 7.27 -1.62 -17.23
N ARG A 72 7.29 -2.92 -16.93
CA ARG A 72 6.51 -3.95 -17.66
C ARG A 72 5.04 -3.93 -17.24
N GLY A 73 4.17 -3.95 -18.24
CA GLY A 73 2.71 -4.03 -18.04
C GLY A 73 2.24 -5.46 -17.82
N ASP A 74 0.97 -5.62 -17.48
CA ASP A 74 0.40 -6.94 -17.15
C ASP A 74 0.53 -7.97 -18.30
N GLU A 75 0.55 -7.55 -19.58
CA GLU A 75 0.73 -8.45 -20.74
C GLU A 75 2.13 -9.11 -20.83
N PHE A 76 3.10 -8.62 -20.06
CA PHE A 76 4.40 -9.28 -19.85
C PHE A 76 4.28 -10.30 -18.72
N TRP A 77 3.62 -9.93 -17.61
CA TRP A 77 3.42 -10.82 -16.47
C TRP A 77 2.42 -11.94 -16.73
N ASP A 78 1.44 -11.73 -17.62
CA ASP A 78 0.49 -12.76 -18.10
C ASP A 78 1.22 -13.85 -18.90
N TYR A 79 2.32 -13.52 -19.57
CA TYR A 79 3.22 -14.50 -20.22
C TYR A 79 4.08 -15.23 -19.18
N VAL A 80 4.73 -14.49 -18.27
CA VAL A 80 5.52 -15.10 -17.17
C VAL A 80 4.68 -16.07 -16.32
N ARG A 81 3.38 -15.82 -16.13
CA ARG A 81 2.42 -16.71 -15.44
C ARG A 81 2.24 -18.10 -16.06
N GLN A 82 2.64 -18.30 -17.31
CA GLN A 82 2.51 -19.57 -18.03
C GLN A 82 3.53 -20.62 -17.57
N PHE A 83 4.57 -20.21 -16.82
CA PHE A 83 5.69 -21.05 -16.40
C PHE A 83 5.62 -21.38 -14.90
N GLU A 84 6.30 -22.43 -14.48
CA GLU A 84 6.32 -22.97 -13.12
C GLU A 84 7.55 -22.51 -12.33
N VAL A 85 8.70 -22.46 -13.00
CA VAL A 85 9.93 -21.86 -12.49
C VAL A 85 10.40 -20.79 -13.48
N VAL A 86 10.86 -19.66 -12.96
CA VAL A 86 11.18 -18.46 -13.76
C VAL A 86 12.52 -17.89 -13.28
N GLY A 87 13.44 -17.66 -14.22
CA GLY A 87 14.68 -16.91 -14.04
C GLY A 87 14.71 -15.64 -14.89
N LEU A 88 14.64 -14.46 -14.25
CA LEU A 88 14.73 -13.16 -14.93
C LEU A 88 16.04 -12.48 -14.58
N VAL A 89 16.87 -12.21 -15.58
CA VAL A 89 18.05 -11.36 -15.42
C VAL A 89 17.63 -9.91 -15.67
N GLU A 90 17.78 -9.02 -14.69
CA GLU A 90 17.55 -7.57 -14.85
C GLU A 90 18.77 -6.75 -14.43
N THR A 91 19.33 -6.03 -15.40
CA THR A 91 20.50 -5.13 -15.25
C THR A 91 20.30 -3.94 -14.29
N TRP A 92 19.10 -3.69 -13.76
CA TRP A 92 18.72 -2.39 -13.18
C TRP A 92 18.12 -2.43 -11.76
N VAL A 93 18.02 -3.60 -11.11
CA VAL A 93 17.41 -3.72 -9.77
C VAL A 93 18.46 -3.72 -8.66
N GLU A 94 18.86 -2.50 -8.31
CA GLU A 94 19.64 -2.19 -7.10
C GLU A 94 18.79 -2.46 -5.84
N LYS A 95 19.41 -2.83 -4.71
CA LYS A 95 18.74 -3.21 -3.44
C LYS A 95 17.68 -2.19 -2.98
N GLN A 96 17.96 -0.88 -3.11
CA GLN A 96 17.04 0.21 -2.76
C GLN A 96 15.81 0.34 -3.67
N SER A 97 15.77 -0.41 -4.77
CA SER A 97 14.64 -0.46 -5.72
C SER A 97 13.81 -1.75 -5.61
N TRP A 98 14.27 -2.79 -4.90
CA TRP A 98 13.56 -4.07 -4.80
C TRP A 98 12.11 -3.92 -4.34
N GLU A 99 11.90 -3.22 -3.23
CA GLU A 99 10.57 -2.85 -2.70
C GLU A 99 9.61 -2.25 -3.73
N LYS A 100 10.12 -1.67 -4.82
CA LYS A 100 9.34 -1.00 -5.86
C LYS A 100 9.11 -1.90 -7.08
N VAL A 101 9.78 -3.04 -7.15
CA VAL A 101 9.64 -4.10 -8.16
C VAL A 101 8.81 -5.25 -7.59
N GLU A 102 9.15 -5.75 -6.41
CA GLU A 102 8.42 -6.75 -5.61
C GLU A 102 6.91 -6.46 -5.57
N LYS A 103 6.52 -5.19 -5.32
CA LYS A 103 5.11 -4.75 -5.27
C LYS A 103 4.35 -4.90 -6.60
N ASN A 104 5.03 -5.19 -7.71
CA ASN A 104 4.47 -5.50 -9.03
C ASN A 104 4.69 -6.95 -9.48
N LEU A 105 5.47 -7.76 -8.73
CA LEU A 105 5.71 -9.16 -9.09
C LEU A 105 4.43 -10.01 -8.89
N PRO A 106 4.17 -11.02 -9.74
CA PRO A 106 3.05 -11.95 -9.59
C PRO A 106 3.06 -12.67 -8.23
N LYS A 107 2.04 -12.42 -7.38
CA LYS A 107 1.93 -13.02 -6.02
C LYS A 107 1.62 -14.51 -5.98
N GLU A 108 1.62 -15.15 -7.14
CA GLU A 108 1.43 -16.59 -7.35
C GLU A 108 2.76 -17.38 -7.34
N TYR A 109 3.90 -16.71 -7.07
CA TYR A 109 5.22 -17.31 -6.89
C TYR A 109 5.86 -16.85 -5.56
N LYS A 110 6.70 -17.72 -4.99
CA LYS A 110 7.77 -17.34 -4.06
C LYS A 110 8.91 -16.75 -4.90
N TRP A 111 9.21 -15.46 -4.70
CA TRP A 111 10.27 -14.75 -5.43
C TRP A 111 11.49 -14.56 -4.54
N GLU A 112 12.67 -14.80 -5.10
CA GLU A 112 13.96 -14.47 -4.51
C GLU A 112 14.78 -13.64 -5.51
N GLY A 113 15.76 -12.86 -5.02
CA GLY A 113 16.40 -11.84 -5.84
C GLY A 113 17.78 -11.43 -5.34
N GLN A 114 18.70 -11.35 -6.28
CA GLN A 114 20.07 -10.87 -6.13
C GLN A 114 20.20 -9.49 -6.78
N TRP A 115 20.82 -8.57 -6.06
CA TRP A 115 20.78 -7.14 -6.39
C TRP A 115 21.83 -6.79 -7.45
N ALA A 116 21.39 -6.09 -8.50
CA ALA A 116 22.30 -5.52 -9.48
C ALA A 116 23.26 -4.55 -8.80
N LYS A 117 24.57 -4.85 -8.86
CA LYS A 117 25.61 -4.01 -8.24
C LYS A 117 26.02 -2.90 -9.21
N ARG A 118 26.43 -1.76 -8.66
CA ARG A 118 26.87 -0.57 -9.40
C ARG A 118 28.31 -0.25 -9.01
N GLU A 119 29.24 -0.51 -9.91
CA GLU A 119 30.69 -0.43 -9.65
C GLU A 119 31.23 1.02 -9.58
N ARG A 120 30.48 2.03 -10.05
CA ARG A 120 30.85 3.46 -10.03
C ARG A 120 29.62 4.35 -9.85
N LYS A 121 29.69 5.47 -9.10
CA LYS A 121 28.54 6.38 -8.85
C LYS A 121 27.74 6.74 -10.13
N ARG A 122 28.42 7.08 -11.24
CA ARG A 122 27.80 7.39 -12.55
C ARG A 122 27.69 6.19 -13.52
N GLY A 123 28.10 4.99 -13.11
CA GLY A 123 27.99 3.77 -13.92
C GLY A 123 26.56 3.23 -14.02
N ARG A 124 26.35 2.25 -14.91
CA ARG A 124 25.14 1.41 -14.90
C ARG A 124 25.27 0.37 -13.78
N ALA A 125 24.15 -0.09 -13.24
CA ALA A 125 24.15 -1.34 -12.50
C ALA A 125 24.22 -2.54 -13.48
N ALA A 126 24.61 -3.71 -12.98
CA ALA A 126 24.62 -4.97 -13.73
C ALA A 126 24.47 -6.18 -12.79
N GLY A 127 24.12 -7.35 -13.36
CA GLY A 127 24.09 -8.63 -12.64
C GLY A 127 22.98 -8.77 -11.59
N GLY A 128 21.81 -8.17 -11.80
CA GLY A 128 20.63 -8.48 -11.00
C GLY A 128 19.94 -9.74 -11.53
N ILE A 129 19.63 -10.68 -10.65
CA ILE A 129 18.93 -11.94 -10.97
C ILE A 129 17.70 -12.03 -10.07
N ILE A 130 16.55 -12.38 -10.63
CA ILE A 130 15.28 -12.54 -9.91
C ILE A 130 14.68 -13.88 -10.31
N THR A 131 14.54 -14.79 -9.35
CA THR A 131 13.92 -16.10 -9.59
C THR A 131 12.55 -16.21 -8.93
N GLY A 132 11.66 -17.00 -9.51
CA GLY A 132 10.31 -17.23 -9.01
C GLY A 132 9.89 -18.69 -9.15
N VAL A 133 9.45 -19.30 -8.05
CA VAL A 133 8.89 -20.67 -8.01
C VAL A 133 7.41 -20.58 -7.65
N LYS A 134 6.55 -21.19 -8.48
CA LYS A 134 5.08 -21.07 -8.35
C LYS A 134 4.61 -21.71 -7.04
N LEU A 135 3.72 -21.03 -6.31
CA LEU A 135 3.23 -21.51 -5.02
C LEU A 135 2.46 -22.83 -5.19
N GLY A 136 2.86 -23.85 -4.42
CA GLY A 136 2.37 -25.22 -4.57
C GLY A 136 3.34 -26.17 -5.29
N ILE A 137 4.55 -25.71 -5.62
CA ILE A 137 5.72 -26.56 -5.87
C ILE A 137 6.50 -26.68 -4.55
N GLU A 138 6.99 -27.88 -4.23
CA GLU A 138 7.79 -28.16 -3.04
C GLU A 138 9.27 -27.81 -3.28
N GLU A 139 9.98 -27.33 -2.24
CA GLU A 139 11.30 -26.71 -2.37
C GLU A 139 12.16 -26.91 -1.11
N LYS A 140 13.40 -27.39 -1.28
CA LYS A 140 14.39 -27.53 -0.19
C LYS A 140 14.77 -26.12 0.35
N GLN A 141 14.72 -25.91 1.66
CA GLN A 141 15.33 -24.73 2.27
C GLN A 141 16.85 -24.89 2.30
N LYS A 142 17.58 -23.99 1.62
CA LYS A 142 19.04 -23.88 1.72
C LYS A 142 19.44 -22.84 2.78
N GLU A 143 20.56 -23.07 3.44
CA GLU A 143 21.26 -22.01 4.17
C GLU A 143 21.83 -20.97 3.19
N LYS A 144 21.97 -19.71 3.64
CA LYS A 144 22.17 -18.58 2.72
C LYS A 144 23.62 -18.36 2.29
N GLY A 145 23.95 -18.82 1.08
CA GLY A 145 25.02 -18.25 0.25
C GLY A 145 24.45 -17.31 -0.83
N GLU A 146 24.82 -16.03 -0.85
CA GLU A 146 24.47 -15.08 -1.94
C GLU A 146 25.67 -14.90 -2.91
N GLU A 147 25.81 -15.76 -3.92
CA GLU A 147 26.93 -15.73 -4.88
C GLU A 147 26.66 -14.89 -6.16
N GLU A 148 27.43 -13.83 -6.40
CA GLU A 148 27.17 -12.85 -7.48
C GLU A 148 27.27 -13.45 -8.90
N GLY A 149 26.14 -13.56 -9.59
CA GLY A 149 26.01 -14.09 -10.96
C GLY A 149 25.35 -15.46 -11.05
N TYR A 150 24.95 -16.06 -9.92
CA TYR A 150 24.30 -17.37 -9.84
C TYR A 150 23.11 -17.32 -8.86
N MET A 151 21.98 -17.95 -9.20
CA MET A 151 20.85 -18.13 -8.28
C MET A 151 20.11 -19.44 -8.58
N GLU A 152 20.14 -20.35 -7.61
CA GLU A 152 19.59 -21.71 -7.69
C GLU A 152 18.26 -21.85 -6.95
N ARG A 153 17.38 -22.73 -7.45
CA ARG A 153 16.08 -23.10 -6.88
C ARG A 153 15.93 -24.62 -6.93
N ASN A 154 15.84 -25.26 -5.76
CA ASN A 154 15.84 -26.72 -5.64
C ASN A 154 14.43 -27.23 -5.38
N VAL A 155 13.77 -27.64 -6.45
CA VAL A 155 12.33 -27.90 -6.50
C VAL A 155 12.01 -29.36 -6.75
N HIS A 156 10.89 -29.85 -6.22
CA HIS A 156 10.43 -31.23 -6.41
C HIS A 156 9.46 -31.31 -7.60
N ILE A 157 9.83 -32.06 -8.63
CA ILE A 157 9.06 -32.22 -9.88
C ILE A 157 9.06 -33.70 -10.25
N ASP A 158 7.86 -34.25 -10.48
CA ASP A 158 7.57 -35.66 -10.78
C ASP A 158 8.35 -36.69 -9.93
N ASN A 159 8.34 -36.46 -8.61
CA ASN A 159 9.02 -37.23 -7.56
C ASN A 159 10.55 -37.07 -7.49
N GLU A 160 11.18 -36.31 -8.37
CA GLU A 160 12.62 -36.03 -8.37
C GLU A 160 12.95 -34.61 -7.89
N TRP A 161 14.20 -34.42 -7.45
CA TRP A 161 14.73 -33.11 -7.10
C TRP A 161 15.47 -32.48 -8.28
N TRP A 162 15.08 -31.26 -8.61
CA TRP A 162 15.62 -30.47 -9.70
C TRP A 162 16.36 -29.24 -9.18
N LYS A 163 17.68 -29.18 -9.41
CA LYS A 163 18.52 -27.99 -9.22
C LYS A 163 18.37 -27.07 -10.44
N ILE A 164 17.45 -26.10 -10.36
CA ILE A 164 17.18 -25.14 -11.45
C ILE A 164 17.84 -23.80 -11.14
N ALA A 165 18.90 -23.45 -11.85
CA ALA A 165 19.66 -22.22 -11.58
C ALA A 165 19.64 -21.21 -12.74
N THR A 166 19.63 -19.93 -12.38
CA THR A 166 19.69 -18.79 -13.29
C THR A 166 21.08 -18.15 -13.25
N VAL A 167 21.68 -17.95 -14.41
CA VAL A 167 23.07 -17.50 -14.57
C VAL A 167 23.15 -16.11 -15.20
N TYR A 168 24.07 -15.28 -14.71
CA TYR A 168 24.57 -14.09 -15.39
C TYR A 168 26.11 -14.07 -15.30
N SER A 169 26.76 -14.47 -16.38
CA SER A 169 28.23 -14.54 -16.46
C SER A 169 28.83 -13.18 -16.85
N LYS A 170 29.72 -12.66 -15.99
CA LYS A 170 30.66 -11.57 -16.34
C LYS A 170 32.03 -12.10 -16.80
N GLU A 171 32.37 -13.34 -16.43
CA GLU A 171 33.71 -13.93 -16.56
C GLU A 171 33.59 -15.45 -16.40
N MET A 172 33.83 -16.21 -17.47
CA MET A 172 33.43 -17.61 -17.57
C MET A 172 34.11 -18.49 -16.52
N ARG A 173 35.42 -18.28 -16.29
CA ARG A 173 36.22 -19.01 -15.28
C ARG A 173 35.71 -18.88 -13.84
N LYS A 174 34.93 -17.83 -13.54
CA LYS A 174 34.25 -17.69 -12.24
C LYS A 174 32.89 -18.36 -12.26
N THR A 175 32.16 -18.28 -13.38
CA THR A 175 30.87 -18.95 -13.57
C THR A 175 30.99 -20.48 -13.46
N THR A 176 31.93 -21.10 -14.18
CA THR A 176 32.11 -22.57 -14.19
C THR A 176 32.47 -23.13 -12.80
N ARG A 177 33.48 -22.53 -12.14
CA ARG A 177 33.93 -22.91 -10.78
C ARG A 177 32.83 -22.87 -9.71
N ARG A 178 31.80 -22.04 -9.87
CA ARG A 178 30.66 -21.97 -8.94
C ARG A 178 29.71 -23.15 -9.14
N VAL A 179 29.49 -23.54 -10.39
CA VAL A 179 28.71 -24.74 -10.70
C VAL A 179 29.47 -25.98 -10.24
N GLU A 180 30.79 -26.08 -10.49
CA GLU A 180 31.65 -27.16 -9.98
C GLU A 180 31.56 -27.33 -8.46
N ASN A 181 31.62 -26.24 -7.69
CA ASN A 181 31.49 -26.29 -6.23
C ASN A 181 30.09 -26.72 -5.77
N THR A 182 29.06 -26.51 -6.60
CA THR A 182 27.69 -26.94 -6.35
C THR A 182 27.47 -28.41 -6.74
N MET A 183 28.08 -28.87 -7.83
CA MET A 183 28.02 -30.27 -8.32
C MET A 183 28.62 -31.27 -7.33
N LYS A 184 29.62 -30.85 -6.53
CA LYS A 184 30.36 -31.73 -5.60
C LYS A 184 29.55 -32.32 -4.44
N MET A 185 28.28 -31.97 -4.26
CA MET A 185 27.47 -32.41 -3.12
C MET A 185 26.43 -33.50 -3.43
N ASP A 186 25.87 -33.58 -4.64
CA ASP A 186 24.97 -34.67 -5.05
C ASP A 186 25.18 -34.99 -6.55
N ARG A 187 25.49 -36.24 -6.90
CA ARG A 187 25.66 -36.68 -8.31
C ARG A 187 24.38 -37.15 -8.99
N GLU A 188 23.30 -37.37 -8.24
CA GLU A 188 22.07 -38.04 -8.71
C GLU A 188 20.87 -37.10 -8.95
N GLU A 189 21.00 -35.79 -8.71
CA GLU A 189 19.91 -34.83 -8.94
C GLU A 189 19.88 -34.28 -10.38
N CYS A 190 18.68 -34.03 -10.91
CA CYS A 190 18.50 -33.38 -12.22
C CYS A 190 18.92 -31.91 -12.13
N MET A 191 19.80 -31.45 -13.03
CA MET A 191 20.33 -30.09 -12.98
C MET A 191 20.12 -29.35 -14.30
N LEU A 192 19.60 -28.13 -14.21
CA LEU A 192 19.26 -27.25 -15.32
C LEU A 192 19.78 -25.84 -15.05
N LEU A 193 20.71 -25.38 -15.88
CA LEU A 193 21.16 -24.01 -15.94
C LEU A 193 20.46 -23.27 -17.07
N GLY A 194 20.24 -21.97 -16.89
CA GLY A 194 19.95 -21.09 -17.99
C GLY A 194 20.13 -19.61 -17.67
N GLY A 195 20.31 -18.80 -18.70
CA GLY A 195 20.52 -17.36 -18.56
C GLY A 195 21.54 -16.81 -19.54
N ASP A 196 22.14 -15.67 -19.20
CA ASP A 196 23.04 -14.90 -20.05
C ASP A 196 24.50 -15.23 -19.71
N PHE A 197 25.18 -15.93 -20.62
CA PHE A 197 26.54 -16.42 -20.44
C PHE A 197 27.60 -15.51 -21.08
N ASN A 198 27.22 -14.53 -21.91
CA ASN A 198 28.11 -13.64 -22.67
C ASN A 198 29.20 -14.32 -23.55
N GLY A 199 29.23 -15.65 -23.64
CA GLY A 199 30.08 -16.43 -24.55
C GLY A 199 29.34 -16.82 -25.83
N ARG A 200 30.08 -17.02 -26.93
CA ARG A 200 29.55 -17.54 -28.21
C ARG A 200 30.28 -18.85 -28.51
N ILE A 201 29.56 -19.97 -28.58
CA ILE A 201 30.15 -21.32 -28.65
C ILE A 201 30.30 -21.88 -30.07
N GLY A 202 29.92 -21.11 -31.10
CA GLY A 202 29.85 -21.59 -32.48
C GLY A 202 29.00 -22.86 -32.62
N GLU A 203 29.43 -23.78 -33.48
CA GLU A 203 28.72 -25.02 -33.83
C GLU A 203 29.04 -26.22 -32.90
N ARG A 204 29.78 -25.99 -31.80
CA ARG A 204 30.19 -27.03 -30.83
C ARG A 204 29.08 -27.38 -29.84
N GLY A 205 29.30 -28.50 -29.12
CA GLY A 205 28.39 -29.08 -28.14
C GLY A 205 27.19 -29.77 -28.77
N ALA A 206 27.44 -30.69 -29.70
CA ALA A 206 26.39 -31.51 -30.30
C ALA A 206 26.34 -32.88 -29.61
N ARG A 207 25.13 -33.33 -29.26
CA ARG A 207 24.89 -34.76 -28.95
C ARG A 207 24.55 -35.44 -30.27
N ASN A 208 25.27 -36.50 -30.63
CA ASN A 208 24.93 -37.30 -31.82
C ASN A 208 23.53 -37.91 -31.64
N TRP A 209 22.54 -37.33 -32.31
CA TRP A 209 21.18 -37.83 -32.40
C TRP A 209 20.96 -38.36 -33.81
N GLU A 210 20.65 -39.65 -33.88
CA GLU A 210 20.48 -40.46 -35.09
C GLU A 210 21.77 -40.63 -35.91
N GLU A 211 22.19 -41.89 -36.05
CA GLU A 211 23.08 -42.30 -37.12
C GLU A 211 22.35 -42.07 -38.47
N GLU A 212 23.13 -41.79 -39.53
CA GLU A 212 22.68 -41.26 -40.83
C GLU A 212 22.34 -39.75 -40.92
N LYS A 213 23.27 -38.99 -41.53
CA LYS A 213 23.06 -37.71 -42.24
C LYS A 213 23.13 -36.39 -41.43
N GLY A 214 23.97 -36.34 -40.39
CA GLY A 214 24.48 -35.09 -39.79
C GLY A 214 26.01 -35.05 -39.72
N ASP A 215 26.63 -33.86 -39.69
CA ASP A 215 28.09 -33.68 -39.65
C ASP A 215 28.69 -33.62 -38.23
N GLY A 216 27.93 -34.06 -37.23
CA GLY A 216 28.33 -34.05 -35.82
C GLY A 216 28.32 -32.66 -35.16
N ARG A 217 27.64 -31.66 -35.74
CA ARG A 217 27.60 -30.28 -35.21
C ARG A 217 26.23 -29.81 -34.73
N ARG A 218 26.27 -28.90 -33.76
CA ARG A 218 25.09 -28.25 -33.16
C ARG A 218 24.59 -27.17 -34.11
N LYS A 219 23.31 -27.24 -34.50
CA LYS A 219 22.71 -26.23 -35.38
C LYS A 219 22.66 -24.87 -34.71
N THR A 220 23.06 -23.82 -35.42
CA THR A 220 23.14 -22.46 -34.88
C THR A 220 23.14 -21.42 -36.00
N LYS A 221 22.34 -20.36 -35.83
CA LYS A 221 22.39 -19.16 -36.67
C LYS A 221 23.55 -18.22 -36.28
N ASP A 222 24.23 -18.50 -35.16
CA ASP A 222 25.50 -17.87 -34.78
C ASP A 222 26.65 -18.89 -34.85
N LYS A 223 27.44 -18.84 -35.93
CA LYS A 223 28.58 -19.73 -36.18
C LYS A 223 29.90 -19.29 -35.53
N VAL A 224 29.93 -18.15 -34.82
CA VAL A 224 31.18 -17.58 -34.30
C VAL A 224 31.49 -18.15 -32.91
N GLU A 225 32.68 -18.71 -32.72
CA GLU A 225 33.24 -18.99 -31.39
C GLU A 225 33.96 -17.74 -30.83
N ASN A 226 33.92 -17.51 -29.51
CA ASN A 226 34.78 -16.53 -28.83
C ASN A 226 35.46 -17.16 -27.60
N ALA A 227 36.53 -16.53 -27.09
CA ALA A 227 37.35 -17.12 -26.02
C ALA A 227 36.58 -17.48 -24.72
N GLU A 228 35.50 -16.77 -24.40
CA GLU A 228 34.65 -17.12 -23.24
C GLU A 228 33.66 -18.24 -23.58
N GLY A 229 33.19 -18.34 -24.83
CA GLY A 229 32.37 -19.44 -25.31
C GLY A 229 33.17 -20.74 -25.47
N LYS A 230 34.40 -20.67 -25.98
CA LYS A 230 35.34 -21.81 -26.01
C LYS A 230 35.51 -22.43 -24.62
N ARG A 231 35.80 -21.59 -23.62
CA ARG A 231 35.88 -22.01 -22.20
C ARG A 231 34.58 -22.57 -21.64
N LEU A 232 33.43 -22.07 -22.09
CA LEU A 232 32.12 -22.60 -21.67
C LEU A 232 31.90 -23.99 -22.24
N ILE A 233 32.16 -24.19 -23.53
CA ILE A 233 31.86 -25.46 -24.18
C ILE A 233 32.88 -26.54 -23.84
N GLU A 234 34.17 -26.19 -23.68
CA GLU A 234 35.19 -27.09 -23.10
C GLU A 234 34.75 -27.57 -21.72
N TRP A 235 34.28 -26.68 -20.85
CA TRP A 235 33.80 -27.06 -19.52
C TRP A 235 32.51 -27.92 -19.55
N ILE A 236 31.60 -27.68 -20.50
CA ILE A 236 30.40 -28.52 -20.70
C ILE A 236 30.80 -29.93 -21.14
N GLU A 237 31.71 -30.03 -22.13
CA GLU A 237 32.25 -31.29 -22.65
C GLU A 237 33.02 -32.05 -21.53
N GLU A 238 33.87 -31.37 -20.75
CA GLU A 238 34.61 -31.94 -19.59
C GLU A 238 33.70 -32.51 -18.48
N ASN A 239 32.48 -32.00 -18.32
CA ASN A 239 31.55 -32.43 -17.27
C ASN A 239 30.48 -33.42 -17.76
N GLY A 240 30.47 -33.79 -19.05
CA GLY A 240 29.44 -34.67 -19.63
C GLY A 240 28.05 -34.02 -19.65
N TRP A 241 27.99 -32.72 -19.96
CA TRP A 241 26.76 -31.93 -19.97
C TRP A 241 26.35 -31.52 -21.37
N GLU A 242 25.10 -31.08 -21.53
CA GLU A 242 24.48 -30.88 -22.85
C GLU A 242 23.86 -29.48 -23.00
N VAL A 243 24.06 -28.86 -24.16
CA VAL A 243 23.41 -27.60 -24.54
C VAL A 243 22.06 -27.90 -25.20
N LEU A 244 20.97 -27.29 -24.74
CA LEU A 244 19.64 -27.49 -25.34
C LEU A 244 19.47 -26.72 -26.68
N ASN A 245 20.02 -25.50 -26.76
CA ASN A 245 19.95 -24.64 -27.96
C ASN A 245 20.49 -25.35 -29.20
N GLY A 246 19.68 -25.54 -30.24
CA GLY A 246 20.11 -26.19 -31.50
C GLY A 246 20.31 -27.71 -31.47
N ASN A 247 20.11 -28.38 -30.32
CA ASN A 247 20.19 -29.85 -30.19
C ASN A 247 18.87 -30.50 -29.75
N LYS A 248 17.94 -29.72 -29.17
CA LYS A 248 16.70 -30.24 -28.58
C LYS A 248 15.48 -29.75 -29.35
N ARG A 249 14.48 -30.63 -29.47
CA ARG A 249 13.19 -30.39 -30.14
C ARG A 249 12.55 -29.06 -29.74
N GLY A 250 12.14 -28.27 -30.71
CA GLY A 250 11.59 -26.90 -30.58
C GLY A 250 12.55 -25.77 -30.98
N ASP A 251 13.83 -26.08 -31.21
CA ASP A 251 14.87 -25.17 -31.69
C ASP A 251 15.75 -25.81 -32.78
N GLU A 252 15.15 -26.59 -33.68
CA GLU A 252 15.82 -27.40 -34.72
C GLU A 252 16.66 -26.58 -35.72
N GLU A 253 16.50 -25.26 -35.73
CA GLU A 253 17.23 -24.31 -36.58
C GLU A 253 18.27 -23.48 -35.81
N GLY A 254 18.42 -23.70 -34.49
CA GLY A 254 19.38 -23.01 -33.63
C GLY A 254 19.20 -21.48 -33.61
N GLU A 255 18.04 -21.02 -33.15
CA GLU A 255 17.63 -19.63 -33.20
C GLU A 255 18.50 -18.67 -32.38
N VAL A 256 18.72 -17.45 -32.90
CA VAL A 256 19.50 -16.44 -32.19
C VAL A 256 18.77 -15.93 -30.94
N THR A 257 19.48 -15.90 -29.81
CA THR A 257 18.87 -15.51 -28.53
C THR A 257 18.90 -14.00 -28.32
N TYR A 258 19.88 -13.29 -28.88
CA TYR A 258 20.00 -11.85 -28.79
C TYR A 258 19.93 -11.18 -30.17
N VAL A 259 19.06 -10.17 -30.32
CA VAL A 259 18.92 -9.39 -31.56
C VAL A 259 18.95 -7.88 -31.28
N GLY A 260 20.15 -7.30 -31.45
CA GLY A 260 20.46 -5.89 -31.21
C GLY A 260 20.78 -5.09 -32.48
N SER A 261 20.95 -3.78 -32.32
CA SER A 261 21.27 -2.86 -33.42
C SER A 261 22.74 -2.92 -33.89
N ARG A 262 23.56 -3.78 -33.27
CA ARG A 262 24.99 -4.00 -33.61
C ARG A 262 25.28 -5.42 -34.13
N GLY A 263 24.27 -6.29 -34.19
CA GLY A 263 24.39 -7.70 -34.57
C GLY A 263 23.34 -8.57 -33.88
N GLU A 264 23.32 -9.85 -34.22
CA GLU A 264 22.69 -10.91 -33.42
C GLU A 264 23.71 -11.95 -33.02
N THR A 265 23.42 -12.65 -31.92
CA THR A 265 24.31 -13.64 -31.32
C THR A 265 23.51 -14.68 -30.55
N VAL A 266 24.07 -15.88 -30.40
CA VAL A 266 23.67 -16.83 -29.36
C VAL A 266 24.58 -16.59 -28.16
N ILE A 267 24.02 -16.04 -27.08
CA ILE A 267 24.72 -15.75 -25.81
C ILE A 267 23.90 -16.14 -24.57
N ASP A 268 22.60 -16.39 -24.75
CA ASP A 268 21.72 -16.93 -23.72
C ASP A 268 21.57 -18.44 -23.99
N TYR A 269 21.92 -19.29 -23.03
CA TYR A 269 21.87 -20.75 -23.19
C TYR A 269 20.98 -21.39 -22.13
N ALA A 270 20.50 -22.59 -22.43
CA ALA A 270 20.08 -23.55 -21.42
C ALA A 270 20.93 -24.82 -21.53
N ILE A 271 21.41 -25.30 -20.38
CA ILE A 271 22.40 -26.38 -20.26
C ILE A 271 21.91 -27.37 -19.20
N VAL A 272 22.03 -28.67 -19.45
CA VAL A 272 21.55 -29.73 -18.55
C VAL A 272 22.62 -30.79 -18.30
N ASN A 273 22.53 -31.48 -17.16
CA ASN A 273 23.20 -32.77 -16.98
C ASN A 273 22.43 -33.89 -17.72
N GLU A 274 23.07 -35.05 -17.89
CA GLU A 274 22.47 -36.20 -18.59
C GLU A 274 21.11 -36.62 -18.01
N ALA A 275 20.97 -36.70 -16.68
CA ALA A 275 19.70 -37.02 -16.04
C ALA A 275 18.57 -36.05 -16.42
N ALA A 276 18.85 -34.73 -16.42
CA ALA A 276 17.87 -33.73 -16.85
C ALA A 276 17.65 -33.72 -18.39
N TRP A 277 18.63 -34.11 -19.21
CA TRP A 277 18.50 -34.17 -20.67
C TRP A 277 17.36 -35.11 -21.10
N GLU A 278 17.25 -36.29 -20.50
CA GLU A 278 16.18 -37.26 -20.81
C GLU A 278 14.78 -36.68 -20.53
N ARG A 279 14.65 -35.91 -19.44
CA ARG A 279 13.37 -35.44 -18.89
C ARG A 279 12.91 -34.11 -19.46
N VAL A 280 13.79 -33.34 -20.10
CA VAL A 280 13.39 -32.19 -20.92
C VAL A 280 12.75 -32.70 -22.22
N LYS A 281 11.51 -32.29 -22.47
CA LYS A 281 10.71 -32.67 -23.64
C LYS A 281 10.90 -31.73 -24.83
N GLU A 282 10.96 -30.43 -24.56
CA GLU A 282 10.96 -29.35 -25.56
C GLU A 282 11.80 -28.17 -25.04
N PHE A 283 12.61 -27.57 -25.91
CA PHE A 283 13.32 -26.31 -25.70
C PHE A 283 13.01 -25.36 -26.87
N LYS A 284 12.83 -24.07 -26.60
CA LYS A 284 12.43 -23.11 -27.64
C LYS A 284 12.89 -21.68 -27.35
N VAL A 285 13.40 -21.00 -28.38
CA VAL A 285 13.67 -19.55 -28.33
C VAL A 285 12.41 -18.77 -28.74
N GLY A 286 11.67 -18.30 -27.74
CA GLY A 286 10.32 -17.72 -27.88
C GLY A 286 10.24 -16.35 -28.57
N GLU A 287 9.04 -15.97 -29.00
CA GLU A 287 8.83 -14.83 -29.91
C GLU A 287 8.64 -13.46 -29.23
N ARG A 288 8.87 -13.35 -27.90
CA ARG A 288 8.57 -12.12 -27.15
C ARG A 288 9.61 -11.02 -27.38
N VAL A 289 9.35 -10.16 -28.38
CA VAL A 289 10.13 -8.94 -28.72
C VAL A 289 10.12 -7.82 -27.66
N ASP A 290 9.78 -8.13 -26.41
CA ASP A 290 9.76 -7.22 -25.26
C ASP A 290 11.17 -6.75 -24.84
N SER A 291 12.21 -7.56 -25.08
CA SER A 291 13.62 -7.25 -24.78
C SER A 291 14.47 -7.21 -26.07
N TYR A 292 15.79 -7.13 -25.93
CA TYR A 292 16.72 -7.45 -27.02
C TYR A 292 17.07 -8.95 -27.04
N HIS A 293 17.10 -9.58 -25.87
CA HIS A 293 17.14 -11.03 -25.71
C HIS A 293 15.72 -11.60 -25.87
N LEU A 294 15.62 -12.78 -26.47
CA LEU A 294 14.41 -13.57 -26.55
C LEU A 294 14.31 -14.50 -25.32
N PRO A 295 13.10 -14.88 -24.90
CA PRO A 295 12.94 -15.85 -23.80
C PRO A 295 13.36 -17.25 -24.24
N LEU A 296 13.99 -18.00 -23.33
CA LEU A 296 14.20 -19.44 -23.47
C LEU A 296 13.07 -20.15 -22.73
N GLU A 297 12.28 -20.92 -23.45
CA GLU A 297 11.13 -21.68 -22.95
C GLU A 297 11.50 -23.17 -22.92
N ILE A 298 11.35 -23.82 -21.75
CA ILE A 298 11.68 -25.23 -21.54
C ILE A 298 10.45 -25.95 -20.98
N THR A 299 10.12 -27.12 -21.52
CA THR A 299 9.10 -28.03 -20.98
C THR A 299 9.75 -29.31 -20.46
N ILE A 300 9.52 -29.62 -19.19
CA ILE A 300 9.89 -30.89 -18.56
C ILE A 300 8.69 -31.84 -18.69
N GLU A 301 8.94 -33.10 -19.07
CA GLU A 301 7.94 -34.18 -19.20
C GLU A 301 7.28 -34.49 -17.83
N GLY A 302 6.19 -35.25 -17.84
CA GLY A 302 5.56 -35.80 -16.63
C GLY A 302 4.86 -37.12 -16.92
N THR A 303 4.97 -38.07 -16.00
CA THR A 303 4.46 -39.44 -16.13
C THR A 303 2.93 -39.51 -16.12
N ASN A 304 2.29 -39.45 -17.28
CA ASN A 304 0.83 -39.59 -17.40
C ASN A 304 0.39 -40.21 -18.73
N GLN A 305 -0.25 -41.39 -18.66
CA GLN A 305 -1.01 -41.98 -19.78
C GLN A 305 -2.51 -41.60 -19.73
N GLU A 306 -3.01 -41.08 -18.60
CA GLU A 306 -4.43 -40.86 -18.31
C GLU A 306 -4.99 -39.45 -18.61
N GLU A 307 -4.16 -38.45 -18.95
CA GLU A 307 -4.65 -37.08 -19.18
C GLU A 307 -5.12 -36.80 -20.63
N LYS A 308 -4.98 -37.75 -21.55
CA LYS A 308 -5.45 -37.59 -22.95
C LYS A 308 -6.97 -37.39 -23.06
N GLU A 309 -7.77 -37.97 -22.17
CA GLU A 309 -9.25 -37.88 -22.23
C GLU A 309 -9.84 -36.67 -21.49
N LYS A 310 -9.01 -35.79 -20.92
CA LYS A 310 -9.46 -34.55 -20.24
C LYS A 310 -8.90 -33.27 -20.89
N GLY A 311 -8.14 -33.41 -21.97
CA GLY A 311 -7.51 -32.31 -22.71
C GLY A 311 -8.47 -31.43 -23.53
N GLU A 312 -9.55 -32.00 -24.09
CA GLU A 312 -10.39 -31.29 -25.09
C GLU A 312 -11.36 -30.24 -24.51
N MET A 313 -11.33 -29.95 -23.20
CA MET A 313 -12.19 -28.91 -22.59
C MET A 313 -11.42 -27.76 -21.91
N ARG A 314 -10.69 -26.96 -22.73
CA ARG A 314 -10.40 -25.51 -22.61
C ARG A 314 -9.59 -25.06 -23.85
N GLU A 315 -9.91 -23.99 -24.59
CA GLU A 315 -10.01 -22.60 -24.12
C GLU A 315 -11.03 -21.74 -24.91
N GLU A 316 -12.29 -21.75 -24.50
CA GLU A 316 -13.20 -20.65 -24.82
C GLU A 316 -12.84 -19.40 -23.98
N GLU A 317 -12.31 -18.35 -24.62
CA GLU A 317 -12.08 -17.06 -23.94
C GLU A 317 -13.35 -16.52 -23.27
N LYS A 318 -13.22 -16.05 -22.02
CA LYS A 318 -14.33 -15.63 -21.15
C LYS A 318 -15.04 -14.34 -21.63
N LYS A 319 -16.05 -14.52 -22.49
CA LYS A 319 -16.82 -13.48 -23.18
C LYS A 319 -18.12 -13.15 -22.43
N VAL A 320 -18.10 -12.20 -21.50
CA VAL A 320 -19.33 -11.72 -20.85
C VAL A 320 -19.96 -10.59 -21.67
N ILE A 321 -21.23 -10.75 -22.03
CA ILE A 321 -21.98 -9.73 -22.75
C ILE A 321 -22.31 -8.58 -21.79
N VAL A 322 -21.89 -7.36 -22.14
CA VAL A 322 -22.23 -6.15 -21.38
C VAL A 322 -23.02 -5.22 -22.31
N LYS A 323 -24.30 -4.99 -21.98
CA LYS A 323 -25.11 -3.93 -22.61
C LYS A 323 -24.44 -2.58 -22.32
N VAL A 324 -24.18 -1.77 -23.37
CA VAL A 324 -23.52 -0.45 -23.25
C VAL A 324 -24.35 0.62 -23.95
N TRP A 325 -24.74 1.64 -23.20
CA TRP A 325 -25.53 2.77 -23.67
C TRP A 325 -24.63 3.82 -24.32
N SER A 326 -24.66 3.91 -25.64
CA SER A 326 -24.14 5.04 -26.43
C SER A 326 -25.24 6.07 -26.69
N GLU A 327 -24.89 7.28 -27.11
CA GLU A 327 -25.87 8.34 -27.41
C GLU A 327 -26.83 7.95 -28.54
N HIS A 328 -26.33 7.26 -29.57
CA HIS A 328 -27.17 6.63 -30.60
C HIS A 328 -28.08 5.56 -29.99
N GLY A 329 -27.57 4.72 -29.08
CA GLY A 329 -28.38 3.70 -28.40
C GLY A 329 -29.47 4.31 -27.51
N VAL A 330 -29.21 5.47 -26.89
CA VAL A 330 -30.20 6.22 -26.09
C VAL A 330 -31.26 6.88 -26.98
N ARG A 331 -30.87 7.47 -28.12
CA ARG A 331 -31.83 8.00 -29.11
C ARG A 331 -32.71 6.89 -29.68
N GLU A 332 -32.12 5.77 -30.08
CA GLU A 332 -32.83 4.62 -30.64
C GLU A 332 -33.73 3.92 -29.61
N TYR A 333 -33.34 3.90 -28.33
CA TYR A 333 -34.19 3.41 -27.24
C TYR A 333 -35.41 4.31 -27.01
N ARG A 334 -35.25 5.63 -27.06
CA ARG A 334 -36.38 6.58 -26.94
C ARG A 334 -37.34 6.47 -28.10
N ARG A 335 -36.84 6.49 -29.33
CA ARG A 335 -37.62 6.26 -30.55
C ARG A 335 -38.45 4.97 -30.47
N ARG A 336 -37.84 3.86 -30.02
CA ARG A 336 -38.56 2.58 -29.83
C ARG A 336 -39.54 2.58 -28.66
N LEU A 337 -39.33 3.38 -27.62
CA LEU A 337 -40.31 3.58 -26.53
C LEU A 337 -41.48 4.49 -26.95
N GLU A 338 -41.26 5.39 -27.91
CA GLU A 338 -42.29 6.23 -28.53
C GLU A 338 -43.13 5.42 -29.52
N GLU A 339 -42.50 4.61 -30.37
CA GLU A 339 -43.14 3.69 -31.34
C GLU A 339 -43.81 2.47 -30.70
N ALA A 340 -43.45 2.11 -29.45
CA ALA A 340 -44.06 0.97 -28.77
C ALA A 340 -45.55 1.22 -28.43
N THR A 341 -46.43 0.52 -29.14
CA THR A 341 -47.83 0.32 -28.72
C THR A 341 -47.87 -0.79 -27.67
N PHE A 342 -47.64 -0.43 -26.40
CA PHE A 342 -47.90 -1.33 -25.28
C PHE A 342 -49.40 -1.70 -25.28
N LYS A 343 -49.72 -2.99 -25.32
CA LYS A 343 -51.12 -3.48 -25.34
C LYS A 343 -51.38 -4.34 -24.10
N GLU A 344 -52.63 -4.30 -23.64
CA GLU A 344 -53.15 -5.06 -22.50
C GLU A 344 -52.69 -4.61 -21.09
N GLN A 345 -53.35 -5.19 -20.09
CA GLN A 345 -53.28 -4.80 -18.67
C GLN A 345 -52.57 -5.84 -17.78
N GLU A 346 -52.10 -6.97 -18.33
CA GLU A 346 -51.51 -8.05 -17.54
C GLU A 346 -50.03 -7.82 -17.20
N ILE A 347 -49.69 -7.96 -15.91
CA ILE A 347 -48.38 -7.61 -15.33
C ILE A 347 -47.19 -8.33 -16.01
N GLU A 348 -47.28 -9.64 -16.25
CA GLU A 348 -46.18 -10.39 -16.88
C GLU A 348 -45.98 -10.04 -18.36
N LYS A 349 -47.07 -9.71 -19.08
CA LYS A 349 -46.98 -9.19 -20.45
C LYS A 349 -46.28 -7.84 -20.48
N MET A 350 -46.65 -6.90 -19.58
CA MET A 350 -45.94 -5.61 -19.47
C MET A 350 -44.44 -5.78 -19.21
N VAL A 351 -44.06 -6.68 -18.29
CA VAL A 351 -42.64 -6.94 -18.00
C VAL A 351 -41.92 -7.52 -19.22
N THR A 352 -42.59 -8.36 -20.00
CA THR A 352 -42.07 -8.95 -21.24
C THR A 352 -41.91 -7.90 -22.35
N GLU A 353 -42.93 -7.07 -22.61
CA GLU A 353 -42.84 -5.93 -23.54
C GLU A 353 -41.67 -5.01 -23.21
N LEU A 354 -41.53 -4.62 -21.94
CA LEU A 354 -40.47 -3.73 -21.47
C LEU A 354 -39.08 -4.38 -21.59
N LYS A 355 -38.94 -5.67 -21.28
CA LYS A 355 -37.73 -6.46 -21.53
C LYS A 355 -37.36 -6.43 -23.01
N GLU A 356 -38.31 -6.69 -23.90
CA GLU A 356 -38.07 -6.71 -25.34
C GLU A 356 -37.62 -5.36 -25.89
N VAL A 357 -38.27 -4.25 -25.53
CA VAL A 357 -37.86 -2.91 -26.01
C VAL A 357 -36.45 -2.58 -25.52
N ILE A 358 -36.12 -2.90 -24.26
CA ILE A 358 -34.77 -2.72 -23.70
C ILE A 358 -33.74 -3.61 -24.41
N GLU A 359 -34.06 -4.87 -24.68
CA GLU A 359 -33.21 -5.84 -25.41
C GLU A 359 -32.94 -5.36 -26.85
N LYS A 360 -34.01 -5.08 -27.61
CA LYS A 360 -33.98 -4.65 -29.02
C LYS A 360 -33.24 -3.31 -29.20
N ALA A 361 -33.25 -2.43 -28.20
CA ALA A 361 -32.49 -1.17 -28.22
C ALA A 361 -31.03 -1.28 -27.73
N THR A 362 -30.67 -2.29 -26.91
CA THR A 362 -29.34 -2.36 -26.29
C THR A 362 -28.35 -3.23 -27.09
N LYS A 363 -27.48 -2.58 -27.87
CA LYS A 363 -26.40 -3.26 -28.61
C LYS A 363 -25.51 -4.10 -27.66
N LYS A 364 -25.66 -5.44 -27.75
CA LYS A 364 -24.91 -6.45 -26.99
C LYS A 364 -23.42 -6.40 -27.35
N LYS A 365 -22.61 -5.70 -26.56
CA LYS A 365 -21.14 -5.73 -26.74
C LYS A 365 -20.58 -6.96 -26.04
N LYS A 366 -20.00 -7.89 -26.81
CA LYS A 366 -19.11 -8.93 -26.26
C LYS A 366 -17.92 -8.21 -25.60
N VAL A 367 -17.78 -8.35 -24.28
CA VAL A 367 -16.64 -7.82 -23.52
C VAL A 367 -15.92 -9.02 -22.92
N ILE A 368 -14.62 -9.15 -23.18
CA ILE A 368 -13.82 -10.19 -22.54
C ILE A 368 -13.68 -9.81 -21.06
N VAL A 369 -14.52 -10.40 -20.22
CA VAL A 369 -14.37 -10.32 -18.77
C VAL A 369 -13.38 -11.41 -18.38
N ARG A 370 -12.12 -11.06 -18.60
CA ARG A 370 -11.03 -11.59 -17.78
C ARG A 370 -11.50 -11.52 -16.33
N GLY A 371 -11.47 -12.66 -15.64
CA GLY A 371 -11.85 -12.72 -14.23
C GLY A 371 -10.90 -11.91 -13.35
N ALA A 372 -10.95 -12.09 -12.03
CA ALA A 372 -10.00 -11.43 -11.12
C ALA A 372 -8.54 -11.97 -11.20
N LYS A 373 -8.16 -12.63 -12.31
CA LYS A 373 -6.79 -12.84 -12.76
C LYS A 373 -6.50 -11.87 -13.91
N GLY A 374 -5.46 -11.05 -13.77
CA GLY A 374 -4.82 -10.38 -14.91
C GLY A 374 -5.76 -9.65 -15.88
N ALA A 375 -6.77 -8.91 -15.40
CA ALA A 375 -7.46 -7.92 -16.22
C ALA A 375 -6.49 -6.75 -16.51
N GLY A 376 -5.52 -7.03 -17.40
CA GLY A 376 -4.32 -6.25 -17.53
C GLY A 376 -4.62 -4.80 -17.87
N LYS A 377 -3.95 -3.88 -17.16
CA LYS A 377 -3.98 -2.47 -17.49
C LYS A 377 -3.32 -2.30 -18.86
N LYS A 378 -4.13 -2.34 -19.92
CA LYS A 378 -3.88 -1.53 -21.12
C LYS A 378 -3.87 -0.08 -20.63
N ASN A 379 -2.70 0.34 -20.19
CA ASN A 379 -2.40 1.69 -19.71
C ASN A 379 -3.00 2.66 -20.71
N GLY A 380 -3.74 3.69 -20.29
CA GLY A 380 -4.66 4.45 -21.16
C GLY A 380 -4.04 5.22 -22.35
N TRP A 381 -2.76 5.01 -22.65
CA TRP A 381 -2.08 5.41 -23.88
C TRP A 381 -2.02 4.30 -24.95
N TRP A 382 -2.24 3.02 -24.58
CA TRP A 382 -2.18 1.88 -25.50
C TRP A 382 -3.48 1.75 -26.28
N ASP A 383 -3.39 1.68 -27.61
CA ASP A 383 -4.51 1.63 -28.53
C ASP A 383 -4.33 0.57 -29.63
N ARG A 384 -5.23 0.59 -30.63
CA ARG A 384 -5.23 -0.35 -31.76
C ARG A 384 -3.96 -0.22 -32.61
N GLU A 385 -3.35 0.95 -32.68
CA GLU A 385 -2.15 1.23 -33.47
C GLU A 385 -0.89 0.71 -32.78
N CYS A 386 -0.80 0.87 -31.45
CA CYS A 386 0.25 0.22 -30.64
C CYS A 386 0.19 -1.31 -30.81
N GLU A 387 -1.02 -1.87 -30.85
CA GLU A 387 -1.25 -3.30 -31.03
C GLU A 387 -0.98 -3.78 -32.46
N GLN A 388 -1.35 -3.01 -33.48
CA GLN A 388 -1.04 -3.29 -34.87
C GLN A 388 0.48 -3.27 -35.10
N ALA A 389 1.18 -2.22 -34.68
CA ALA A 389 2.63 -2.14 -34.80
C ALA A 389 3.33 -3.29 -34.04
N LYS A 390 2.79 -3.74 -32.90
CA LYS A 390 3.30 -4.95 -32.21
C LYS A 390 3.11 -6.22 -33.06
N ARG A 391 1.95 -6.40 -33.71
CA ARG A 391 1.67 -7.54 -34.61
C ARG A 391 2.56 -7.51 -35.85
N GLU A 392 2.82 -6.33 -36.41
CA GLU A 392 3.75 -6.14 -37.53
C GLU A 392 5.19 -6.55 -37.15
N VAL A 393 5.66 -6.21 -35.95
CA VAL A 393 6.97 -6.68 -35.44
C VAL A 393 7.02 -8.20 -35.30
N VAL A 394 5.96 -8.85 -34.83
CA VAL A 394 5.92 -10.32 -34.70
C VAL A 394 5.83 -11.01 -36.06
N LYS A 395 5.04 -10.47 -37.01
CA LYS A 395 5.02 -10.96 -38.39
C LYS A 395 6.41 -10.80 -39.04
N ALA A 396 7.09 -9.68 -38.81
CA ALA A 396 8.42 -9.44 -39.31
C ALA A 396 9.49 -10.36 -38.66
N LEU A 397 9.38 -10.66 -37.36
CA LEU A 397 10.24 -11.64 -36.69
C LEU A 397 10.08 -13.04 -37.33
N ARG A 398 8.84 -13.49 -37.53
CA ARG A 398 8.57 -14.80 -38.16
C ARG A 398 9.03 -14.84 -39.61
N GLY A 399 8.79 -13.78 -40.38
CA GLY A 399 9.25 -13.69 -41.77
C GLY A 399 10.77 -13.73 -41.87
N TRP A 400 11.48 -12.99 -41.01
CA TRP A 400 12.93 -13.01 -40.97
C TRP A 400 13.48 -14.37 -40.50
N ARG A 401 12.88 -15.02 -39.49
CA ARG A 401 13.25 -16.40 -39.08
C ARG A 401 13.13 -17.43 -40.21
N ARG A 402 12.17 -17.24 -41.13
CA ARG A 402 11.92 -18.07 -42.32
C ARG A 402 12.65 -17.57 -43.58
N ASN A 403 13.56 -16.60 -43.46
CA ASN A 403 14.27 -15.94 -44.57
C ASN A 403 13.36 -15.26 -45.63
N GLU A 404 12.08 -15.03 -45.32
CA GLU A 404 11.09 -14.38 -46.21
C GLU A 404 11.29 -12.86 -46.33
N ILE A 405 11.92 -12.24 -45.32
CA ILE A 405 12.26 -10.81 -45.33
C ILE A 405 13.62 -10.55 -44.70
N ASP A 406 14.29 -9.50 -45.18
CA ASP A 406 15.55 -9.05 -44.61
C ASP A 406 15.42 -8.51 -43.17
N ARG A 407 16.51 -8.72 -42.42
CA ARG A 407 16.76 -8.25 -41.05
C ARG A 407 16.45 -6.77 -40.84
N SER A 408 16.76 -5.91 -41.81
CA SER A 408 16.50 -4.46 -41.72
C SER A 408 15.00 -4.17 -41.55
N ARG A 409 14.11 -4.91 -42.23
CA ARG A 409 12.66 -4.74 -42.15
C ARG A 409 12.12 -5.12 -40.76
N PHE A 410 12.67 -6.17 -40.14
CA PHE A 410 12.36 -6.51 -38.74
C PHE A 410 12.84 -5.42 -37.77
N LEU A 411 14.08 -4.92 -37.92
CA LEU A 411 14.62 -3.86 -37.07
C LEU A 411 13.86 -2.53 -37.26
N GLU A 412 13.39 -2.25 -38.47
CA GLU A 412 12.57 -1.07 -38.77
C GLU A 412 11.19 -1.18 -38.12
N ALA A 413 10.49 -2.30 -38.25
CA ALA A 413 9.25 -2.55 -37.52
C ALA A 413 9.47 -2.39 -36.00
N LYS A 414 10.54 -2.97 -35.46
CA LYS A 414 10.92 -2.88 -34.03
C LYS A 414 11.24 -1.43 -33.61
N ARG A 415 11.67 -0.57 -34.55
CA ARG A 415 11.82 0.90 -34.37
C ARG A 415 10.47 1.61 -34.37
N ARG A 416 9.68 1.47 -35.44
CA ARG A 416 8.34 2.08 -35.62
C ARG A 416 7.40 1.78 -34.43
N TYR A 417 7.35 0.53 -33.98
CA TYR A 417 6.57 0.13 -32.79
C TYR A 417 7.02 0.84 -31.50
N ARG A 418 8.32 0.93 -31.25
CA ARG A 418 8.88 1.62 -30.07
C ARG A 418 8.63 3.12 -30.12
N GLU A 419 8.61 3.71 -31.31
CA GLU A 419 8.32 5.12 -31.55
C GLU A 419 6.84 5.46 -31.30
N ARG A 420 5.90 4.70 -31.88
CA ARG A 420 4.45 4.85 -31.59
C ARG A 420 4.16 4.68 -30.09
N CYS A 421 4.87 3.75 -29.43
CA CYS A 421 4.82 3.57 -27.98
C CYS A 421 5.45 4.72 -27.14
N ARG A 422 6.21 5.65 -27.73
CA ARG A 422 6.68 6.89 -27.08
C ARG A 422 5.69 8.03 -27.34
N GLU A 423 5.29 8.18 -28.60
CA GLU A 423 4.33 9.19 -29.07
C GLU A 423 3.00 9.11 -28.31
N LYS A 424 2.39 7.93 -28.24
CA LYS A 424 1.11 7.74 -27.54
C LYS A 424 1.21 8.01 -26.03
N LYS A 425 2.39 7.78 -25.42
CA LYS A 425 2.67 8.21 -24.03
C LYS A 425 2.82 9.72 -23.89
N LYS A 426 3.25 10.44 -24.94
CA LYS A 426 3.24 11.92 -25.00
C LYS A 426 1.80 12.43 -25.09
N GLN A 427 1.06 11.99 -26.11
CA GLN A 427 -0.34 12.33 -26.35
C GLN A 427 -1.26 12.07 -25.15
N LYS A 428 -1.08 10.94 -24.44
CA LYS A 428 -1.84 10.69 -23.20
C LYS A 428 -1.54 11.75 -22.12
N ARG A 429 -0.28 12.11 -21.89
CA ARG A 429 0.08 13.12 -20.87
C ARG A 429 -0.47 14.49 -21.23
N GLU A 430 -0.37 14.89 -22.50
CA GLU A 430 -0.90 16.16 -23.01
C GLU A 430 -2.44 16.23 -22.90
N ARG A 431 -3.14 15.10 -23.11
CA ARG A 431 -4.59 15.01 -22.89
C ARG A 431 -4.96 15.00 -21.40
N GLU A 432 -4.24 14.25 -20.57
CA GLU A 432 -4.44 14.28 -19.11
C GLU A 432 -4.22 15.69 -18.57
N GLU A 433 -3.19 16.39 -19.01
CA GLU A 433 -2.88 17.76 -18.60
C GLU A 433 -4.00 18.75 -18.99
N LYS A 434 -4.60 18.62 -20.17
CA LYS A 434 -5.76 19.43 -20.57
C LYS A 434 -7.02 19.11 -19.75
N GLU A 435 -7.38 17.83 -19.62
CA GLU A 435 -8.52 17.41 -18.77
C GLU A 435 -8.32 17.81 -17.30
N ILE A 436 -7.07 17.78 -16.83
CA ILE A 436 -6.66 18.30 -15.52
C ILE A 436 -6.89 19.81 -15.45
N LYS A 437 -6.40 20.59 -16.43
CA LYS A 437 -6.45 22.05 -16.47
C LYS A 437 -7.88 22.60 -16.34
N GLU A 438 -8.89 21.84 -16.72
CA GLU A 438 -10.32 22.17 -16.59
C GLU A 438 -10.95 21.90 -15.19
N ILE A 439 -10.34 21.08 -14.32
CA ILE A 439 -10.93 20.68 -13.02
C ILE A 439 -10.97 21.87 -12.04
N ARG A 440 -12.17 22.23 -11.55
CA ARG A 440 -12.38 23.35 -10.61
C ARG A 440 -12.99 22.96 -9.26
N THR A 441 -13.65 21.80 -9.13
CA THR A 441 -14.38 21.41 -7.90
C THR A 441 -13.94 20.08 -7.28
N GLU A 442 -14.16 19.91 -5.97
CA GLU A 442 -13.96 18.64 -5.26
C GLU A 442 -14.70 17.48 -5.95
N ARG A 443 -15.93 17.73 -6.41
CA ARG A 443 -16.75 16.74 -7.11
C ARG A 443 -16.07 16.27 -8.40
N GLU A 444 -15.28 17.12 -9.04
CA GLU A 444 -14.52 16.82 -10.25
C GLU A 444 -13.17 16.14 -9.97
N VAL A 445 -12.46 16.52 -8.90
CA VAL A 445 -11.29 15.73 -8.44
C VAL A 445 -11.72 14.29 -8.10
N TRP A 446 -12.83 14.10 -7.38
CA TRP A 446 -13.38 12.77 -7.16
C TRP A 446 -13.88 12.10 -8.45
N LYS A 447 -14.43 12.85 -9.42
CA LYS A 447 -14.84 12.32 -10.74
C LYS A 447 -13.64 11.84 -11.56
N TYR A 448 -12.51 12.56 -11.54
CA TYR A 448 -11.25 12.21 -12.20
C TYR A 448 -10.56 11.02 -11.53
N ILE A 449 -10.38 11.06 -10.21
CA ILE A 449 -9.78 9.95 -9.44
C ILE A 449 -10.65 8.68 -9.53
N ASN A 450 -11.98 8.82 -9.57
CA ASN A 450 -12.87 7.67 -9.84
C ASN A 450 -12.93 7.29 -11.33
N ARG A 451 -12.66 8.19 -12.29
CA ARG A 451 -12.52 7.88 -13.74
C ARG A 451 -11.32 6.96 -13.99
N GLU A 452 -10.20 7.18 -13.30
CA GLU A 452 -9.04 6.25 -13.26
C GLU A 452 -9.36 4.92 -12.53
N ARG A 453 -10.40 4.86 -11.68
CA ARG A 453 -10.87 3.60 -11.06
C ARG A 453 -12.01 2.91 -11.82
N LYS A 454 -12.78 3.63 -12.64
CA LYS A 454 -13.83 3.22 -13.59
C LYS A 454 -14.42 4.46 -14.31
N LYS A 455 -14.12 4.65 -15.60
CA LYS A 455 -14.55 5.79 -16.43
C LYS A 455 -16.05 6.14 -16.38
N LYS A 456 -16.38 7.43 -16.55
CA LYS A 456 -17.66 8.00 -17.04
C LYS A 456 -17.42 9.39 -17.69
N GLU A 457 -18.22 9.77 -18.69
CA GLU A 457 -18.24 11.09 -19.36
C GLU A 457 -19.56 11.89 -19.10
N PRO A 458 -19.55 13.24 -19.25
CA PRO A 458 -20.73 14.12 -19.28
C PRO A 458 -20.82 15.06 -20.52
N VAL A 459 -22.01 15.62 -20.84
CA VAL A 459 -22.19 16.80 -21.75
C VAL A 459 -23.48 17.60 -21.38
N SER A 460 -23.37 18.94 -21.43
CA SER A 460 -24.37 20.07 -21.55
C SER A 460 -25.73 20.11 -20.79
N GLU A 461 -26.47 21.22 -20.97
CA GLU A 461 -27.68 21.67 -20.24
C GLU A 461 -28.80 22.25 -21.12
N LYS A 462 -29.99 22.46 -20.52
CA LYS A 462 -31.13 23.36 -20.86
C LYS A 462 -31.98 23.09 -22.12
N ILE A 463 -33.31 23.00 -21.90
CA ILE A 463 -34.34 23.97 -22.32
C ILE A 463 -35.61 23.73 -21.45
N SER A 464 -36.63 24.60 -21.53
CA SER A 464 -37.61 24.90 -20.47
C SER A 464 -38.90 24.07 -20.42
N ILE A 465 -39.66 24.29 -19.34
CA ILE A 465 -40.98 23.71 -19.05
C ILE A 465 -42.05 24.72 -19.45
N GLN A 466 -42.99 24.33 -20.32
CA GLN A 466 -44.32 24.91 -20.49
C GLN A 466 -45.24 23.81 -21.06
N GLU A 467 -46.57 23.95 -20.96
CA GLU A 467 -47.58 23.12 -21.66
C GLU A 467 -47.51 21.59 -21.51
N TRP A 468 -48.13 21.01 -20.46
CA TRP A 468 -49.11 19.90 -20.63
C TRP A 468 -49.76 19.48 -19.30
N LYS A 469 -50.97 20.00 -19.07
CA LYS A 469 -51.81 19.91 -17.86
C LYS A 469 -53.27 20.22 -18.24
N GLU A 470 -54.31 19.92 -17.46
CA GLU A 470 -54.36 19.07 -16.27
C GLU A 470 -54.57 17.61 -16.75
N GLY A 471 -55.69 16.91 -16.55
CA GLY A 471 -56.09 16.23 -15.30
C GLY A 471 -55.06 15.23 -14.71
N ARG A 472 -53.84 15.22 -15.26
CA ARG A 472 -52.70 14.32 -15.01
C ARG A 472 -52.21 14.27 -13.56
N GLU A 473 -52.64 15.17 -12.69
CA GLU A 473 -51.96 15.51 -11.45
C GLU A 473 -51.77 14.35 -10.46
N GLU A 474 -52.75 13.45 -10.33
CA GLU A 474 -52.61 12.30 -9.41
C GLU A 474 -51.63 11.24 -9.95
N ARG A 475 -51.62 11.03 -11.28
CA ARG A 475 -50.59 10.22 -11.96
C ARG A 475 -49.22 10.90 -11.87
N ARG A 476 -49.16 12.22 -12.08
CA ARG A 476 -47.96 13.06 -11.96
C ARG A 476 -47.33 12.94 -10.57
N ARG A 477 -48.12 13.04 -9.49
CA ARG A 477 -47.60 12.90 -8.11
C ARG A 477 -46.99 11.52 -7.84
N LYS A 478 -47.56 10.45 -8.39
CA LYS A 478 -47.02 9.07 -8.30
C LYS A 478 -45.79 8.87 -9.21
N ALA A 479 -45.79 9.45 -10.41
CA ALA A 479 -44.66 9.47 -11.33
C ALA A 479 -43.50 10.36 -10.84
N GLU A 480 -43.77 11.38 -10.04
CA GLU A 480 -42.75 12.20 -9.35
C GLU A 480 -42.11 11.47 -8.18
N GLU A 481 -42.85 10.62 -7.46
CA GLU A 481 -42.28 9.71 -6.45
C GLU A 481 -41.32 8.71 -7.11
N VAL A 482 -41.76 7.95 -8.11
CA VAL A 482 -40.90 6.99 -8.85
C VAL A 482 -39.77 7.74 -9.58
N GLY A 483 -40.06 8.88 -10.20
CA GLY A 483 -39.12 9.73 -10.91
C GLY A 483 -38.02 10.31 -10.01
N ARG A 484 -38.31 10.63 -8.74
CA ARG A 484 -37.26 10.98 -7.74
C ARG A 484 -36.29 9.81 -7.56
N HIS A 485 -36.79 8.58 -7.36
CA HIS A 485 -35.92 7.40 -7.22
C HIS A 485 -35.08 7.14 -8.48
N ILE A 486 -35.69 7.25 -9.67
CA ILE A 486 -34.98 7.12 -10.96
C ILE A 486 -33.86 8.17 -11.10
N ARG A 487 -34.11 9.44 -10.76
CA ARG A 487 -33.10 10.52 -10.82
C ARG A 487 -31.88 10.25 -9.91
N TYR A 488 -32.07 9.54 -8.79
CA TYR A 488 -30.97 9.16 -7.88
C TYR A 488 -30.33 7.80 -8.17
N LEU A 489 -30.76 7.07 -9.21
CA LEU A 489 -30.13 5.82 -9.61
C LEU A 489 -28.65 6.00 -9.99
N LYS A 490 -27.83 5.04 -9.59
CA LYS A 490 -26.38 5.06 -9.85
C LYS A 490 -26.09 4.27 -11.13
N LYS A 491 -25.85 4.97 -12.24
CA LYS A 491 -25.38 4.39 -13.53
C LYS A 491 -24.22 3.40 -13.34
N ARG A 492 -24.11 2.37 -14.20
CA ARG A 492 -23.08 1.31 -14.21
C ARG A 492 -23.05 0.46 -12.93
N LYS A 493 -24.22 0.10 -12.41
CA LYS A 493 -24.41 -0.99 -11.45
C LYS A 493 -24.62 -2.31 -12.20
N ALA A 494 -24.31 -3.43 -11.55
CA ALA A 494 -24.67 -4.73 -12.09
C ALA A 494 -26.21 -4.88 -12.08
N PRO A 495 -26.82 -5.44 -13.15
CA PRO A 495 -28.24 -5.74 -13.22
C PRO A 495 -28.61 -6.92 -12.29
N GLY A 496 -29.86 -7.37 -12.32
CA GLY A 496 -30.24 -8.68 -11.80
C GLY A 496 -29.98 -9.79 -12.82
N TRP A 497 -30.70 -10.90 -12.67
CA TRP A 497 -30.76 -11.96 -13.70
C TRP A 497 -31.37 -11.45 -15.01
N ASP A 498 -32.36 -10.54 -14.90
CA ASP A 498 -33.00 -9.76 -15.97
C ASP A 498 -32.05 -9.09 -16.98
N GLY A 499 -30.79 -8.85 -16.63
CA GLY A 499 -29.84 -8.08 -17.44
C GLY A 499 -30.20 -6.60 -17.61
N VAL A 500 -31.28 -6.11 -16.97
CA VAL A 500 -31.75 -4.72 -17.09
C VAL A 500 -30.92 -3.83 -16.17
N GLN A 501 -30.23 -2.86 -16.77
CA GLN A 501 -29.35 -1.93 -16.05
C GLN A 501 -30.15 -0.70 -15.57
N ASN A 502 -29.66 -0.07 -14.49
CA ASN A 502 -30.18 1.22 -13.99
C ASN A 502 -30.35 2.27 -15.11
N GLU A 503 -29.42 2.30 -16.07
CA GLU A 503 -29.46 3.13 -17.26
C GLU A 503 -30.78 3.03 -18.08
N ALA A 504 -31.47 1.89 -18.13
CA ALA A 504 -32.72 1.74 -18.87
C ALA A 504 -33.82 2.67 -18.31
N TRP A 505 -33.94 2.72 -16.99
CA TRP A 505 -34.88 3.62 -16.30
C TRP A 505 -34.43 5.09 -16.37
N MET A 506 -33.12 5.35 -16.35
CA MET A 506 -32.56 6.71 -16.40
C MET A 506 -32.55 7.36 -17.79
N TYR A 507 -32.70 6.59 -18.86
CA TYR A 507 -32.73 7.09 -20.24
C TYR A 507 -34.10 6.98 -20.91
N GLY A 508 -35.06 6.30 -20.26
CA GLY A 508 -36.42 6.14 -20.74
C GLY A 508 -37.16 7.48 -20.92
N THR A 509 -38.24 7.41 -21.68
CA THR A 509 -39.21 8.49 -21.89
C THR A 509 -40.14 8.63 -20.68
N GLU A 510 -40.99 9.66 -20.64
CA GLU A 510 -42.00 9.79 -19.57
C GLU A 510 -42.94 8.58 -19.54
N ARG A 511 -43.37 8.09 -20.72
CA ARG A 511 -44.15 6.84 -20.89
C ARG A 511 -43.51 5.61 -20.23
N MET A 512 -42.17 5.52 -20.19
CA MET A 512 -41.44 4.45 -19.47
C MET A 512 -41.63 4.55 -17.94
N VAL A 513 -41.66 5.78 -17.41
CA VAL A 513 -41.92 6.03 -15.98
C VAL A 513 -43.38 5.78 -15.67
N GLU A 514 -44.31 6.17 -16.54
CA GLU A 514 -45.74 5.91 -16.42
C GLU A 514 -46.04 4.39 -16.42
N ARG A 515 -45.53 3.61 -17.38
CA ARG A 515 -45.70 2.14 -17.38
C ARG A 515 -45.08 1.48 -16.14
N MET A 516 -43.95 1.99 -15.64
CA MET A 516 -43.39 1.51 -14.37
C MET A 516 -44.29 1.86 -13.17
N VAL A 517 -44.93 3.03 -13.16
CA VAL A 517 -45.92 3.43 -12.14
C VAL A 517 -47.18 2.56 -12.23
N GLU A 518 -47.69 2.29 -13.43
CA GLU A 518 -48.82 1.37 -13.66
C GLU A 518 -48.52 -0.05 -13.16
N LEU A 519 -47.34 -0.58 -13.50
CA LEU A 519 -46.84 -1.86 -13.00
C LEU A 519 -46.77 -1.89 -11.46
N MET A 520 -46.18 -0.86 -10.82
CA MET A 520 -46.16 -0.76 -9.35
C MET A 520 -47.58 -0.66 -8.76
N ASN A 521 -48.49 0.08 -9.40
CA ASN A 521 -49.87 0.23 -8.95
C ASN A 521 -50.65 -1.09 -9.05
N GLY A 522 -50.45 -1.89 -10.11
CA GLY A 522 -51.08 -3.20 -10.25
C GLY A 522 -50.61 -4.19 -9.18
N VAL A 523 -49.30 -4.24 -8.94
CA VAL A 523 -48.73 -4.97 -7.79
C VAL A 523 -49.33 -4.46 -6.48
N TRP A 524 -49.52 -3.14 -6.29
CA TRP A 524 -50.16 -2.60 -5.09
C TRP A 524 -51.66 -2.96 -4.94
N ARG A 525 -52.41 -3.08 -6.04
CA ARG A 525 -53.81 -3.57 -6.05
C ARG A 525 -53.92 -5.08 -5.82
N GLY A 526 -52.86 -5.84 -6.10
CA GLY A 526 -52.82 -7.30 -5.92
C GLY A 526 -53.01 -8.11 -7.20
N GLU A 527 -52.80 -7.50 -8.37
CA GLU A 527 -52.91 -8.13 -9.71
C GLU A 527 -51.77 -9.12 -10.04
N GLY A 528 -51.09 -9.62 -9.01
CA GLY A 528 -49.86 -10.40 -9.10
C GLY A 528 -48.59 -9.60 -8.81
N PHE A 529 -47.49 -10.32 -8.56
CA PHE A 529 -46.15 -9.77 -8.33
C PHE A 529 -45.18 -10.48 -9.28
N PRO A 530 -44.42 -9.78 -10.14
CA PRO A 530 -43.64 -10.39 -11.21
C PRO A 530 -42.67 -11.47 -10.73
N GLU A 531 -42.59 -12.59 -11.45
CA GLU A 531 -41.74 -13.71 -11.02
C GLU A 531 -40.24 -13.36 -11.14
N ASP A 532 -39.84 -12.56 -12.13
CA ASP A 532 -38.49 -11.95 -12.22
C ASP A 532 -38.08 -11.17 -10.96
N TRP A 533 -39.05 -10.63 -10.22
CA TRP A 533 -38.81 -9.86 -9.01
C TRP A 533 -38.63 -10.76 -7.78
N ARG A 534 -38.86 -12.07 -7.89
CA ARG A 534 -38.55 -13.07 -6.85
C ARG A 534 -37.10 -13.55 -6.90
N GLU A 535 -36.44 -13.41 -8.04
CA GLU A 535 -35.13 -13.99 -8.31
C GLU A 535 -33.93 -13.13 -7.88
N GLY A 536 -32.83 -13.79 -7.48
CA GLY A 536 -31.58 -13.16 -7.12
C GLY A 536 -30.32 -13.98 -7.44
N VAL A 537 -29.26 -13.32 -7.92
CA VAL A 537 -27.97 -13.98 -8.18
C VAL A 537 -26.95 -13.59 -7.11
N ILE A 538 -26.57 -14.54 -6.24
CA ILE A 538 -25.63 -14.33 -5.14
C ILE A 538 -24.20 -14.39 -5.65
N CYS A 539 -23.50 -13.25 -5.61
CA CYS A 539 -22.08 -13.14 -5.95
C CYS A 539 -21.23 -13.07 -4.66
N PRO A 540 -20.46 -14.10 -4.30
CA PRO A 540 -19.65 -14.11 -3.08
C PRO A 540 -18.40 -13.23 -3.22
N ILE A 541 -18.24 -12.25 -2.34
CA ILE A 541 -17.08 -11.35 -2.28
C ILE A 541 -16.23 -11.66 -1.06
N PHE A 542 -14.98 -12.07 -1.26
CA PHE A 542 -14.01 -12.34 -0.20
C PHE A 542 -13.78 -11.11 0.70
N LYS A 543 -13.81 -11.31 2.02
CA LYS A 543 -13.77 -10.27 3.06
C LYS A 543 -12.40 -10.18 3.76
N LYS A 544 -11.94 -11.29 4.36
CA LYS A 544 -10.64 -11.48 5.04
C LYS A 544 -10.44 -12.98 5.31
N GLY A 545 -9.28 -13.41 5.81
CA GLY A 545 -9.06 -14.79 6.27
C GLY A 545 -8.64 -15.78 5.17
N GLU A 546 -8.94 -17.05 5.37
CA GLU A 546 -8.65 -18.13 4.42
C GLU A 546 -9.70 -18.18 3.28
N LYS A 547 -9.26 -18.44 2.04
CA LYS A 547 -10.13 -18.39 0.84
C LYS A 547 -10.92 -19.66 0.55
N ASN A 548 -10.64 -20.76 1.24
CA ASN A 548 -11.36 -22.03 1.16
C ASN A 548 -12.66 -22.00 2.00
N ARG A 549 -12.73 -21.21 3.07
CA ARG A 549 -13.92 -21.15 3.95
C ARG A 549 -14.99 -20.19 3.44
N ALA A 550 -16.23 -20.67 3.35
CA ALA A 550 -17.37 -19.85 2.89
C ALA A 550 -17.66 -18.63 3.80
N GLU A 551 -17.47 -18.76 5.11
CA GLU A 551 -17.66 -17.69 6.11
C GLU A 551 -16.80 -16.44 5.87
N ASN A 552 -15.69 -16.59 5.15
CA ASN A 552 -14.78 -15.51 4.78
C ASN A 552 -15.25 -14.72 3.55
N TYR A 553 -16.42 -15.06 2.98
CA TYR A 553 -17.07 -14.38 1.87
C TYR A 553 -18.37 -13.71 2.32
N ARG A 554 -18.71 -12.57 1.70
CA ARG A 554 -20.02 -11.93 1.79
C ARG A 554 -20.77 -12.14 0.48
N GLY A 555 -21.82 -12.95 0.50
CA GLY A 555 -22.74 -13.08 -0.64
C GLY A 555 -23.50 -11.77 -0.87
N ILE A 556 -23.31 -11.13 -2.02
CA ILE A 556 -24.11 -9.96 -2.42
C ILE A 556 -25.08 -10.37 -3.51
N THR A 557 -26.38 -10.29 -3.24
CA THR A 557 -27.42 -10.65 -4.22
C THR A 557 -27.65 -9.55 -5.25
N LEU A 558 -27.55 -9.93 -6.52
CA LEU A 558 -27.91 -9.14 -7.67
C LEU A 558 -29.40 -9.38 -7.99
N LEU A 559 -30.26 -8.55 -7.39
CA LEU A 559 -31.71 -8.53 -7.61
C LEU A 559 -32.07 -7.67 -8.85
N ASN A 560 -33.22 -7.93 -9.46
CA ASN A 560 -33.81 -7.15 -10.57
C ASN A 560 -33.81 -5.62 -10.31
N THR A 561 -33.63 -4.78 -11.34
CA THR A 561 -33.54 -3.31 -11.15
C THR A 561 -34.88 -2.59 -11.06
N GLY A 562 -35.94 -3.11 -11.69
CA GLY A 562 -37.32 -2.67 -11.47
C GLY A 562 -37.79 -2.99 -10.06
N TYR A 563 -37.53 -4.22 -9.58
CA TYR A 563 -37.75 -4.59 -8.17
C TYR A 563 -37.04 -3.63 -7.19
N LYS A 564 -35.79 -3.22 -7.47
CA LYS A 564 -35.07 -2.25 -6.63
C LYS A 564 -35.71 -0.86 -6.62
N LEU A 565 -36.37 -0.43 -7.69
CA LEU A 565 -37.18 0.80 -7.69
C LEU A 565 -38.42 0.62 -6.80
N TYR A 566 -39.19 -0.45 -7.00
CA TYR A 566 -40.38 -0.78 -6.20
C TYR A 566 -40.07 -0.83 -4.70
N ALA A 567 -39.03 -1.57 -4.32
CA ALA A 567 -38.57 -1.68 -2.93
C ALA A 567 -37.98 -0.37 -2.37
N SER A 568 -37.55 0.59 -3.21
CA SER A 568 -37.10 1.92 -2.75
C SER A 568 -38.29 2.83 -2.43
N VAL A 569 -39.34 2.80 -3.26
CA VAL A 569 -40.60 3.53 -3.03
C VAL A 569 -41.30 2.99 -1.78
N LEU A 570 -41.42 1.66 -1.66
CA LEU A 570 -42.02 1.03 -0.47
C LEU A 570 -41.23 1.35 0.82
N SER A 571 -39.89 1.44 0.73
CA SER A 571 -39.01 1.84 1.84
C SER A 571 -39.19 3.32 2.20
N GLU A 572 -39.41 4.24 1.25
CA GLU A 572 -39.72 5.65 1.55
C GLU A 572 -41.06 5.77 2.29
N ARG A 573 -42.10 5.09 1.81
CA ARG A 573 -43.44 5.10 2.44
C ARG A 573 -43.41 4.49 3.84
N MET A 574 -42.75 3.33 4.01
CA MET A 574 -42.60 2.67 5.31
C MET A 574 -41.79 3.53 6.31
N LYS A 575 -40.73 4.22 5.86
CA LYS A 575 -40.00 5.15 6.73
C LYS A 575 -40.87 6.32 7.17
N ARG A 576 -41.70 6.86 6.28
CA ARG A 576 -42.60 7.95 6.63
C ARG A 576 -43.55 7.51 7.75
N GLU A 577 -44.24 6.39 7.58
CA GLU A 577 -45.16 5.84 8.59
C GLU A 577 -44.45 5.52 9.93
N ILE A 578 -43.23 4.98 9.88
CA ILE A 578 -42.44 4.65 11.08
C ILE A 578 -42.04 5.89 11.89
N GLU A 579 -41.65 6.98 11.23
CA GLU A 579 -41.29 8.22 11.92
C GLU A 579 -42.55 9.00 12.35
N GLU A 580 -43.62 9.00 11.54
CA GLU A 580 -44.94 9.58 11.87
C GLU A 580 -45.58 8.93 13.11
N LYS A 581 -45.51 7.61 13.22
CA LYS A 581 -46.02 6.83 14.38
C LYS A 581 -45.01 6.67 15.53
N GLY A 582 -43.79 7.21 15.41
CA GLY A 582 -42.75 7.10 16.45
C GLY A 582 -42.27 5.67 16.75
N VAL A 583 -42.40 4.74 15.80
CA VAL A 583 -42.26 3.28 16.03
C VAL A 583 -40.87 2.86 16.51
N LEU A 584 -39.80 3.54 16.07
CA LEU A 584 -38.42 3.17 16.42
C LEU A 584 -37.88 4.00 17.60
N PRO A 585 -37.36 3.35 18.66
CA PRO A 585 -36.85 4.05 19.85
C PRO A 585 -35.66 4.95 19.50
N ASP A 586 -35.42 5.97 20.33
CA ASP A 586 -34.43 7.00 20.00
C ASP A 586 -32.99 6.48 19.94
N SER A 587 -32.69 5.41 20.68
CA SER A 587 -31.45 4.63 20.69
C SER A 587 -31.13 3.94 19.36
N GLN A 588 -32.14 3.71 18.51
CA GLN A 588 -31.97 3.14 17.17
C GLN A 588 -31.84 4.27 16.14
N ALA A 589 -30.62 4.47 15.65
CA ALA A 589 -30.25 5.48 14.66
C ALA A 589 -30.07 4.91 13.24
N GLY A 590 -30.09 3.58 13.06
CA GLY A 590 -29.85 2.92 11.78
C GLY A 590 -30.86 3.31 10.69
N PHE A 591 -30.37 3.82 9.57
CA PHE A 591 -31.13 4.17 8.35
C PHE A 591 -32.25 5.23 8.48
N ARG A 592 -32.35 5.92 9.61
CA ARG A 592 -33.31 7.01 9.86
C ARG A 592 -32.85 8.33 9.23
N LYS A 593 -33.75 9.31 9.15
CA LYS A 593 -33.44 10.68 8.73
C LYS A 593 -32.90 11.48 9.94
N GLY A 594 -32.03 12.47 9.71
CA GLY A 594 -31.45 13.32 10.76
C GLY A 594 -30.37 12.66 11.62
N LYS A 595 -30.54 11.38 11.97
CA LYS A 595 -29.66 10.58 12.82
C LYS A 595 -28.48 9.97 12.05
N GLY A 596 -27.27 10.11 12.58
CA GLY A 596 -26.01 9.62 12.00
C GLY A 596 -25.16 8.78 12.96
N THR A 597 -24.10 8.15 12.45
CA THR A 597 -23.21 7.32 13.27
C THR A 597 -22.53 8.09 14.41
N VAL A 598 -22.21 9.37 14.17
CA VAL A 598 -21.60 10.26 15.15
C VAL A 598 -22.51 10.50 16.36
N ASP A 599 -23.83 10.36 16.20
CA ASP A 599 -24.81 10.63 17.26
C ASP A 599 -24.74 9.54 18.34
N ASN A 600 -24.75 8.25 17.95
CA ASN A 600 -24.53 7.14 18.87
C ASN A 600 -23.13 7.17 19.51
N VAL A 601 -22.11 7.64 18.78
CA VAL A 601 -20.74 7.80 19.31
C VAL A 601 -20.69 8.94 20.34
N TYR A 602 -21.38 10.06 20.11
CA TYR A 602 -21.48 11.19 21.03
C TYR A 602 -22.20 10.79 22.33
N ILE A 603 -23.33 10.07 22.21
CA ILE A 603 -24.05 9.55 23.39
C ILE A 603 -23.12 8.62 24.19
N LEU A 604 -22.47 7.65 23.55
CA LEU A 604 -21.59 6.70 24.27
C LEU A 604 -20.37 7.38 24.94
N ASP A 605 -19.77 8.40 24.30
CA ASP A 605 -18.70 9.22 24.88
C ASP A 605 -19.21 10.03 26.09
N HIS A 606 -20.39 10.64 25.99
CA HIS A 606 -21.02 11.38 27.09
C HIS A 606 -21.36 10.45 28.27
N LEU A 607 -22.03 9.31 28.01
CA LEU A 607 -22.37 8.30 29.02
C LEU A 607 -21.13 7.85 29.79
N ALA A 608 -20.08 7.44 29.06
CA ALA A 608 -18.84 6.98 29.66
C ALA A 608 -18.17 8.07 30.51
N ARG A 609 -18.06 9.30 30.00
CA ARG A 609 -17.47 10.42 30.75
C ARG A 609 -18.29 10.81 31.98
N ASN A 610 -19.61 10.81 31.88
CA ASN A 610 -20.49 11.25 32.97
C ASN A 610 -20.47 10.25 34.14
N GLU A 611 -20.56 8.95 33.87
CA GLU A 611 -20.37 7.94 34.94
C GLU A 611 -18.94 7.97 35.50
N LEU A 612 -17.91 8.15 34.66
CA LEU A 612 -16.51 8.29 35.12
C LEU A 612 -16.23 9.57 35.94
N ARG A 613 -17.11 10.58 35.95
CA ARG A 613 -16.95 11.76 36.84
C ARG A 613 -17.21 11.39 38.31
N LYS A 614 -18.08 10.43 38.57
CA LYS A 614 -18.55 10.07 39.92
C LYS A 614 -17.44 9.41 40.74
N LYS A 615 -17.46 9.57 42.07
CA LYS A 615 -16.45 8.99 42.98
C LYS A 615 -16.51 7.46 42.91
N GLY A 616 -15.46 6.84 42.35
CA GLY A 616 -15.43 5.39 42.09
C GLY A 616 -16.26 4.93 40.88
N GLY A 617 -16.75 5.86 40.06
CA GLY A 617 -17.62 5.57 38.92
C GLY A 617 -16.98 4.70 37.84
N ARG A 618 -17.80 3.86 37.22
CA ARG A 618 -17.46 2.90 36.14
C ARG A 618 -18.65 2.74 35.20
N MET A 619 -18.41 2.25 33.99
CA MET A 619 -19.47 1.84 33.06
C MET A 619 -19.03 0.58 32.31
N CYS A 620 -19.92 -0.40 32.17
CA CYS A 620 -19.69 -1.56 31.31
C CYS A 620 -20.39 -1.32 29.96
N ALA A 621 -19.74 -1.67 28.86
CA ALA A 621 -20.28 -1.59 27.52
C ALA A 621 -20.01 -2.90 26.76
N LEU A 622 -21.07 -3.60 26.36
CA LEU A 622 -21.00 -4.80 25.54
C LEU A 622 -21.28 -4.43 24.08
N PHE A 623 -20.25 -4.48 23.24
CA PHE A 623 -20.40 -4.32 21.79
C PHE A 623 -20.75 -5.68 21.16
N ILE A 624 -21.82 -5.74 20.38
CA ILE A 624 -22.44 -6.98 19.88
C ILE A 624 -22.36 -7.02 18.35
N ASP A 625 -21.92 -8.15 17.80
CA ASP A 625 -21.98 -8.46 16.37
C ASP A 625 -22.82 -9.74 16.18
N PHE A 626 -23.78 -9.71 15.26
CA PHE A 626 -24.66 -10.85 14.96
C PHE A 626 -24.11 -11.71 13.80
N LYS A 627 -23.95 -13.02 14.03
CA LYS A 627 -23.36 -13.97 13.09
C LYS A 627 -24.28 -14.20 11.88
N ALA A 628 -24.03 -13.46 10.79
CA ALA A 628 -24.83 -13.46 9.57
C ALA A 628 -26.28 -12.96 9.79
N ALA A 629 -26.41 -11.83 10.51
CA ALA A 629 -27.69 -11.27 10.96
C ALA A 629 -28.77 -11.19 9.87
N PHE A 630 -28.42 -10.67 8.68
CA PHE A 630 -29.32 -10.51 7.55
C PHE A 630 -29.81 -11.85 7.00
N ASP A 631 -28.99 -12.89 7.03
CA ASP A 631 -29.31 -14.21 6.46
C ASP A 631 -30.13 -15.08 7.41
N LYS A 632 -30.16 -14.75 8.71
CA LYS A 632 -30.83 -15.52 9.77
C LYS A 632 -32.19 -15.00 10.22
N VAL A 633 -32.62 -13.82 9.77
CA VAL A 633 -33.94 -13.25 10.14
C VAL A 633 -35.05 -14.27 9.88
N ASP A 634 -35.83 -14.61 10.91
CA ASP A 634 -37.02 -15.42 10.74
C ASP A 634 -38.14 -14.55 10.15
N ARG A 635 -38.63 -14.90 8.96
CA ARG A 635 -39.54 -14.05 8.20
C ARG A 635 -40.92 -13.94 8.85
N VAL A 636 -41.45 -15.03 9.41
CA VAL A 636 -42.75 -15.02 10.11
C VAL A 636 -42.67 -14.07 11.30
N LYS A 637 -41.63 -14.21 12.13
CA LYS A 637 -41.38 -13.31 13.26
C LYS A 637 -41.10 -11.87 12.85
N MET A 638 -40.57 -11.64 11.65
CA MET A 638 -40.42 -10.29 11.10
C MET A 638 -41.76 -9.64 10.78
N PHE A 639 -42.72 -10.40 10.22
CA PHE A 639 -44.08 -9.90 9.94
C PHE A 639 -44.88 -9.70 11.23
N GLU A 640 -44.79 -10.65 12.18
CA GLU A 640 -45.33 -10.51 13.55
C GLU A 640 -44.85 -9.20 14.19
N CYS A 641 -43.53 -8.97 14.25
CA CYS A 641 -42.98 -7.75 14.83
C CYS A 641 -43.32 -6.47 14.07
N MET A 642 -43.71 -6.53 12.78
CA MET A 642 -44.26 -5.35 12.10
C MET A 642 -45.69 -5.05 12.56
N ARG A 643 -46.52 -6.09 12.73
CA ARG A 643 -47.92 -5.99 13.22
C ARG A 643 -47.97 -5.54 14.69
N GLU A 644 -47.18 -6.17 15.57
CA GLU A 644 -47.00 -5.78 16.99
C GLU A 644 -46.63 -4.30 17.15
N ARG A 645 -45.95 -3.72 16.15
CA ARG A 645 -45.46 -2.34 16.12
C ARG A 645 -46.44 -1.35 15.48
N GLY A 646 -47.66 -1.76 15.15
CA GLY A 646 -48.68 -0.90 14.57
C GLY A 646 -48.37 -0.40 13.16
N ILE A 647 -47.46 -1.07 12.42
CA ILE A 647 -47.25 -0.82 11.00
C ILE A 647 -48.49 -1.31 10.23
N SER A 648 -48.97 -0.51 9.28
CA SER A 648 -50.19 -0.78 8.53
C SER A 648 -50.15 -2.17 7.87
N GLU A 649 -51.24 -2.93 8.04
CA GLU A 649 -51.37 -4.30 7.49
C GLU A 649 -51.19 -4.33 5.97
N TRP A 650 -51.53 -3.24 5.27
CA TRP A 650 -51.23 -3.06 3.85
C TRP A 650 -49.71 -3.09 3.56
N LEU A 651 -48.88 -2.39 4.34
CA LEU A 651 -47.43 -2.48 4.22
C LEU A 651 -46.92 -3.88 4.61
N VAL A 652 -47.47 -4.51 5.65
CA VAL A 652 -47.05 -5.86 6.06
C VAL A 652 -47.28 -6.85 4.92
N ARG A 653 -48.49 -6.91 4.35
CA ARG A 653 -48.83 -7.79 3.22
C ARG A 653 -47.98 -7.54 1.99
N LYS A 654 -47.68 -6.27 1.67
CA LYS A 654 -46.79 -5.92 0.54
C LYS A 654 -45.32 -6.30 0.79
N VAL A 655 -44.91 -6.57 2.04
CA VAL A 655 -43.61 -7.18 2.36
C VAL A 655 -43.69 -8.71 2.39
N GLU A 656 -44.78 -9.31 2.87
CA GLU A 656 -45.03 -10.75 2.78
C GLU A 656 -44.98 -11.23 1.32
N GLU A 657 -45.65 -10.52 0.42
CA GLU A 657 -45.65 -10.75 -1.04
C GLU A 657 -44.25 -10.65 -1.68
N ILE A 658 -43.42 -9.71 -1.23
CA ILE A 658 -42.00 -9.60 -1.65
C ILE A 658 -41.21 -10.84 -1.23
N TYR A 659 -41.48 -11.40 -0.06
CA TYR A 659 -40.67 -12.49 0.50
C TYR A 659 -41.18 -13.90 0.16
N ALA A 660 -42.43 -14.03 -0.27
CA ALA A 660 -43.00 -15.25 -0.83
C ALA A 660 -42.16 -15.78 -2.01
N ARG A 661 -41.84 -17.08 -1.99
CA ARG A 661 -41.09 -17.83 -3.03
C ARG A 661 -39.80 -17.13 -3.50
N THR A 662 -38.95 -16.69 -2.57
CA THR A 662 -37.69 -16.00 -2.90
C THR A 662 -36.61 -16.98 -3.39
N ARG A 663 -36.42 -17.08 -4.72
CA ARG A 663 -35.46 -17.96 -5.39
C ARG A 663 -34.08 -17.29 -5.54
N ASN A 664 -33.00 -18.02 -5.28
CA ASN A 664 -31.63 -17.54 -5.49
C ASN A 664 -30.76 -18.59 -6.18
N LYS A 665 -29.69 -18.16 -6.84
CA LYS A 665 -28.58 -19.03 -7.26
C LYS A 665 -27.23 -18.39 -6.99
N VAL A 666 -26.18 -19.17 -6.76
CA VAL A 666 -24.81 -18.67 -6.53
C VAL A 666 -24.07 -18.53 -7.86
N LYS A 667 -23.33 -17.43 -8.08
CA LYS A 667 -22.49 -17.23 -9.27
C LYS A 667 -21.04 -16.95 -8.91
N VAL A 668 -20.14 -17.82 -9.36
CA VAL A 668 -18.68 -17.73 -9.13
C VAL A 668 -17.98 -17.55 -10.48
N GLY A 669 -17.79 -16.28 -10.86
CA GLY A 669 -17.29 -15.92 -12.19
C GLY A 669 -18.36 -16.17 -13.24
N GLU A 670 -18.17 -17.19 -14.07
CA GLU A 670 -19.15 -17.65 -15.06
C GLU A 670 -19.86 -18.94 -14.65
N LYS A 671 -19.34 -19.70 -13.68
CA LYS A 671 -20.06 -20.85 -13.14
C LYS A 671 -21.25 -20.36 -12.33
N GLU A 672 -22.42 -20.89 -12.63
CA GLU A 672 -23.65 -20.67 -11.90
C GLU A 672 -24.03 -21.99 -11.22
N GLY A 673 -24.48 -21.92 -9.97
CA GLY A 673 -25.14 -23.03 -9.30
C GLY A 673 -26.64 -23.06 -9.63
N GLU A 674 -27.30 -24.09 -9.13
CA GLU A 674 -28.73 -24.30 -9.28
C GLU A 674 -29.56 -23.22 -8.55
N TRP A 675 -30.84 -23.13 -8.93
CA TRP A 675 -31.83 -22.30 -8.25
C TRP A 675 -32.35 -23.01 -7.00
N PHE A 676 -32.19 -22.38 -5.84
CA PHE A 676 -32.74 -22.83 -4.56
C PHE A 676 -33.66 -21.77 -3.95
N GLU A 677 -34.69 -22.19 -3.21
CA GLU A 677 -35.51 -21.27 -2.45
C GLU A 677 -34.87 -20.87 -1.13
N THR A 678 -35.11 -19.62 -0.73
CA THR A 678 -34.73 -19.10 0.58
C THR A 678 -35.99 -18.87 1.40
N THR A 679 -36.09 -19.54 2.54
CA THR A 679 -37.22 -19.41 3.50
C THR A 679 -36.89 -18.48 4.67
N LYS A 680 -35.60 -18.25 4.94
CA LYS A 680 -35.08 -17.38 6.01
C LYS A 680 -34.30 -16.19 5.43
N GLY A 681 -34.00 -15.22 6.27
CA GLY A 681 -33.20 -14.05 5.95
C GLY A 681 -33.93 -12.97 5.15
N VAL A 682 -33.39 -11.76 5.22
CA VAL A 682 -33.78 -10.59 4.41
C VAL A 682 -32.88 -10.48 3.18
N ARG A 683 -33.43 -10.07 2.03
CA ARG A 683 -32.72 -10.07 0.72
C ARG A 683 -31.51 -9.11 0.71
N GLN A 684 -30.29 -9.61 0.87
CA GLN A 684 -29.08 -8.77 0.84
C GLN A 684 -28.99 -7.96 -0.47
N GLY A 685 -28.80 -6.64 -0.36
CA GLY A 685 -28.78 -5.73 -1.52
C GLY A 685 -30.15 -5.21 -1.97
N CYS A 686 -31.24 -5.60 -1.31
CA CYS A 686 -32.53 -4.93 -1.41
C CYS A 686 -32.51 -3.59 -0.62
N PRO A 687 -33.09 -2.49 -1.14
CA PRO A 687 -33.20 -1.20 -0.43
C PRO A 687 -34.07 -1.22 0.85
N LEU A 688 -34.99 -2.18 0.96
CA LEU A 688 -35.94 -2.29 2.07
C LEU A 688 -35.39 -3.14 3.24
N SER A 689 -34.64 -4.20 2.94
CA SER A 689 -34.13 -5.17 3.92
C SER A 689 -33.39 -4.58 5.14
N PRO A 690 -32.59 -3.51 5.03
CA PRO A 690 -31.94 -2.93 6.20
C PRO A 690 -32.91 -2.24 7.18
N LEU A 691 -34.01 -1.67 6.67
CA LEU A 691 -35.09 -1.11 7.49
C LEU A 691 -35.86 -2.23 8.21
N LEU A 692 -36.14 -3.33 7.51
CA LEU A 692 -36.81 -4.50 8.08
C LEU A 692 -35.98 -5.14 9.21
N PHE A 693 -34.65 -5.25 9.03
CA PHE A 693 -33.76 -5.70 10.11
C PHE A 693 -33.80 -4.73 11.31
N THR A 694 -33.77 -3.42 11.06
CA THR A 694 -33.92 -2.39 12.10
C THR A 694 -35.23 -2.53 12.89
N ILE A 695 -36.37 -2.79 12.22
CA ILE A 695 -37.66 -3.06 12.88
C ILE A 695 -37.59 -4.35 13.72
N TYR A 696 -37.00 -5.41 13.17
CA TYR A 696 -36.92 -6.73 13.79
C TYR A 696 -36.20 -6.74 15.15
N VAL A 697 -35.17 -5.90 15.31
CA VAL A 697 -34.36 -5.81 16.54
C VAL A 697 -34.76 -4.66 17.48
N ALA A 698 -35.70 -3.80 17.10
CA ALA A 698 -36.00 -2.56 17.83
C ALA A 698 -36.75 -2.75 19.16
N ASP A 699 -37.24 -3.96 19.46
CA ASP A 699 -37.88 -4.34 20.73
C ASP A 699 -36.87 -4.75 21.82
N VAL A 700 -35.57 -4.83 21.49
CA VAL A 700 -34.51 -5.11 22.47
C VAL A 700 -34.52 -4.12 23.64
N ASP A 701 -34.75 -2.82 23.38
CA ASP A 701 -34.76 -1.79 24.42
C ASP A 701 -35.96 -1.91 25.34
N GLU A 702 -37.12 -2.31 24.82
CA GLU A 702 -38.31 -2.54 25.63
C GLU A 702 -38.14 -3.79 26.51
N MET A 703 -37.51 -4.83 25.99
CA MET A 703 -37.13 -6.04 26.74
C MET A 703 -36.13 -5.71 27.85
N LEU A 704 -35.06 -4.95 27.56
CA LEU A 704 -34.08 -4.50 28.56
C LEU A 704 -34.71 -3.59 29.63
N ARG A 705 -35.68 -2.74 29.25
CA ARG A 705 -36.46 -1.92 30.18
C ARG A 705 -37.37 -2.77 31.08
N LYS A 706 -38.09 -3.74 30.53
CA LYS A 706 -38.97 -4.66 31.30
C LYS A 706 -38.19 -5.54 32.28
N GLY A 707 -36.91 -5.81 32.00
CA GLY A 707 -36.02 -6.55 32.91
C GLY A 707 -35.61 -5.81 34.19
N GLY A 708 -36.05 -4.56 34.42
CA GLY A 708 -35.85 -3.77 35.64
C GLY A 708 -34.42 -3.24 35.87
N GLY A 709 -33.41 -4.06 35.64
CA GLY A 709 -32.00 -3.75 35.87
C GLY A 709 -31.32 -2.86 34.82
N GLY A 710 -30.07 -2.51 35.13
CA GLY A 710 -29.10 -1.91 34.20
C GLY A 710 -29.49 -0.58 33.56
N GLY A 711 -28.83 -0.26 32.45
CA GLY A 711 -28.93 1.03 31.76
C GLY A 711 -28.25 2.20 32.47
N VAL A 712 -27.99 3.27 31.72
CA VAL A 712 -27.37 4.51 32.20
C VAL A 712 -28.35 5.67 32.04
N VAL A 713 -28.41 6.57 33.03
CA VAL A 713 -29.40 7.68 33.07
C VAL A 713 -28.76 8.95 32.54
N VAL A 714 -29.51 9.73 31.76
CA VAL A 714 -29.11 11.01 31.17
C VAL A 714 -30.29 11.98 31.31
N GLY A 715 -30.19 12.94 32.23
CA GLY A 715 -31.28 13.87 32.51
C GLY A 715 -32.58 13.13 32.84
N ARG A 716 -33.61 13.28 31.99
CA ARG A 716 -34.90 12.58 32.12
C ARG A 716 -34.96 11.21 31.44
N GLU A 717 -33.99 10.87 30.59
CA GLU A 717 -33.99 9.64 29.78
C GLU A 717 -33.10 8.55 30.39
N LYS A 718 -33.33 7.29 30.00
CA LYS A 718 -32.49 6.15 30.38
C LYS A 718 -32.13 5.33 29.16
N VAL A 719 -30.83 5.05 28.99
CA VAL A 719 -30.24 4.37 27.84
C VAL A 719 -29.84 2.95 28.25
N TRP A 720 -30.45 1.94 27.64
CA TRP A 720 -30.07 0.53 27.82
C TRP A 720 -29.19 0.03 26.68
N SER A 721 -29.52 0.36 25.43
CA SER A 721 -28.66 0.14 24.27
C SER A 721 -28.51 1.39 23.40
N LEU A 722 -27.57 1.33 22.46
CA LEU A 722 -27.52 2.17 21.27
C LEU A 722 -27.31 1.25 20.07
N ALA A 723 -28.13 1.40 19.04
CA ALA A 723 -28.11 0.54 17.86
C ALA A 723 -27.98 1.37 16.58
N PHE A 724 -27.19 0.84 15.64
CA PHE A 724 -27.09 1.34 14.27
C PHE A 724 -27.13 0.14 13.33
N ALA A 725 -28.35 -0.31 13.02
CA ALA A 725 -28.60 -1.56 12.29
C ALA A 725 -28.05 -2.80 13.01
N ASP A 726 -27.05 -3.47 12.45
CA ASP A 726 -26.40 -4.67 12.98
C ASP A 726 -25.29 -4.39 14.02
N ASP A 727 -24.71 -3.18 14.03
CA ASP A 727 -23.82 -2.71 15.10
C ASP A 727 -24.66 -2.28 16.33
N MET A 728 -24.55 -2.99 17.45
CA MET A 728 -25.26 -2.69 18.70
C MET A 728 -24.30 -2.60 19.89
N VAL A 729 -24.54 -1.67 20.82
CA VAL A 729 -23.88 -1.65 22.14
C VAL A 729 -24.91 -1.59 23.26
N ILE A 730 -24.72 -2.39 24.32
CA ILE A 730 -25.49 -2.34 25.57
C ILE A 730 -24.64 -1.71 26.67
N VAL A 731 -25.26 -0.91 27.56
CA VAL A 731 -24.57 -0.16 28.63
C VAL A 731 -25.17 -0.40 30.01
N ALA A 732 -24.31 -0.45 31.04
CA ALA A 732 -24.71 -0.58 32.44
C ALA A 732 -23.70 0.10 33.40
N LYS A 733 -24.14 0.47 34.61
CA LYS A 733 -23.30 1.13 35.63
C LYS A 733 -22.50 0.14 36.46
N SER A 734 -22.92 -1.12 36.54
CA SER A 734 -22.19 -2.19 37.22
C SER A 734 -22.06 -3.47 36.41
N GLU A 735 -21.10 -4.31 36.82
CA GLU A 735 -20.94 -5.65 36.29
C GLU A 735 -22.16 -6.54 36.57
N ARG A 736 -22.78 -6.40 37.75
CA ARG A 736 -23.96 -7.18 38.15
C ARG A 736 -25.12 -6.91 37.19
N GLU A 737 -25.41 -5.64 36.94
CA GLU A 737 -26.38 -5.19 35.94
C GLU A 737 -26.03 -5.71 34.53
N MET A 738 -24.77 -5.63 34.12
CA MET A 738 -24.37 -6.09 32.78
C MET A 738 -24.60 -7.60 32.60
N LYS A 739 -24.23 -8.42 33.59
CA LYS A 739 -24.49 -9.88 33.59
C LYS A 739 -25.99 -10.21 33.64
N GLU A 740 -26.79 -9.36 34.26
CA GLU A 740 -28.25 -9.45 34.25
C GLU A 740 -28.86 -9.09 32.87
N MET A 741 -28.40 -8.00 32.26
CA MET A 741 -28.78 -7.61 30.89
C MET A 741 -28.34 -8.63 29.84
N MET A 742 -27.17 -9.25 29.99
CA MET A 742 -26.67 -10.30 29.10
C MET A 742 -27.61 -11.52 29.10
N ARG A 743 -28.01 -12.03 30.26
CA ARG A 743 -28.96 -13.16 30.38
C ARG A 743 -30.34 -12.85 29.81
N ASN A 744 -30.77 -11.60 29.88
CA ASN A 744 -32.01 -11.15 29.25
C ASN A 744 -31.85 -11.02 27.71
N LEU A 745 -30.68 -10.60 27.22
CA LEU A 745 -30.36 -10.60 25.79
C LEU A 745 -30.23 -12.03 25.23
N GLU A 746 -29.64 -12.99 25.94
CA GLU A 746 -29.56 -14.41 25.53
C GLU A 746 -30.96 -14.97 25.27
N LYS A 747 -31.89 -14.79 26.21
CA LYS A 747 -33.32 -15.16 26.07
C LYS A 747 -33.97 -14.48 24.85
N TYR A 748 -33.68 -13.20 24.63
CA TYR A 748 -34.20 -12.43 23.49
C TYR A 748 -33.65 -12.91 22.14
N VAL A 749 -32.33 -13.13 22.03
CA VAL A 749 -31.66 -13.65 20.85
C VAL A 749 -32.21 -15.03 20.47
N ARG A 750 -32.41 -15.90 21.47
CA ARG A 750 -33.10 -17.19 21.31
C ARG A 750 -34.56 -17.02 20.86
N LYS A 751 -35.35 -16.10 21.46
CA LYS A 751 -36.72 -15.79 20.99
C LYS A 751 -36.74 -15.36 19.51
N LYS A 752 -35.76 -14.55 19.10
CA LYS A 752 -35.59 -14.03 17.73
C LYS A 752 -34.87 -14.98 16.76
N LYS A 753 -34.50 -16.20 17.18
CA LYS A 753 -33.75 -17.18 16.35
C LYS A 753 -32.45 -16.59 15.75
N LEU A 754 -31.85 -15.60 16.40
CA LEU A 754 -30.57 -14.99 16.01
C LEU A 754 -29.40 -15.71 16.70
N GLU A 755 -28.17 -15.39 16.30
CA GLU A 755 -26.95 -15.94 16.90
C GLU A 755 -25.90 -14.83 17.04
N VAL A 756 -25.29 -14.70 18.22
CA VAL A 756 -24.23 -13.72 18.49
C VAL A 756 -22.88 -14.28 18.04
N ASN A 757 -22.05 -13.44 17.41
CA ASN A 757 -20.68 -13.82 17.05
C ASN A 757 -19.74 -13.51 18.21
N VAL A 758 -19.57 -14.46 19.15
CA VAL A 758 -18.77 -14.28 20.37
C VAL A 758 -17.33 -13.84 20.09
N GLU A 759 -16.73 -14.25 18.97
CA GLU A 759 -15.41 -13.79 18.53
C GLU A 759 -15.31 -12.28 18.23
N LYS A 760 -16.40 -11.64 17.79
CA LYS A 760 -16.44 -10.20 17.43
C LYS A 760 -17.18 -9.34 18.45
N THR A 761 -18.07 -9.94 19.23
CA THR A 761 -18.64 -9.33 20.44
C THR A 761 -17.54 -9.10 21.48
N LYS A 762 -17.49 -7.90 22.08
CA LYS A 762 -16.43 -7.50 23.04
C LYS A 762 -16.98 -6.73 24.23
N MET A 763 -16.43 -7.00 25.40
CA MET A 763 -16.71 -6.26 26.62
C MET A 763 -15.69 -5.14 26.82
N MET A 764 -16.12 -3.90 27.01
CA MET A 764 -15.28 -2.81 27.50
C MET A 764 -15.78 -2.36 28.88
N VAL A 765 -14.84 -2.23 29.84
CA VAL A 765 -15.13 -1.66 31.16
C VAL A 765 -14.42 -0.33 31.26
N PHE A 766 -15.19 0.76 31.24
CA PHE A 766 -14.70 2.11 31.44
C PHE A 766 -14.38 2.33 32.93
N SER A 767 -13.15 2.75 33.23
CA SER A 767 -12.66 3.03 34.59
C SER A 767 -11.52 4.06 34.59
N LYS A 768 -11.45 4.90 35.64
CA LYS A 768 -10.28 5.75 35.93
C LYS A 768 -9.14 5.01 36.65
N ARG A 769 -9.44 3.88 37.33
CA ARG A 769 -8.48 3.08 38.09
C ARG A 769 -8.14 1.80 37.34
N LYS A 770 -6.85 1.45 37.21
CA LYS A 770 -6.43 0.07 36.92
C LYS A 770 -6.86 -0.82 38.09
N ARG A 771 -7.51 -1.95 37.81
CA ARG A 771 -7.83 -2.98 38.81
C ARG A 771 -6.59 -3.87 39.00
N LYS A 772 -6.24 -4.24 40.24
CA LYS A 772 -5.36 -5.39 40.49
C LYS A 772 -6.22 -6.67 40.39
N ASN A 773 -5.72 -7.67 39.68
CA ASN A 773 -6.08 -9.10 39.67
C ASN A 773 -7.50 -9.49 40.14
N GLU A 774 -8.53 -8.95 39.47
CA GLU A 774 -9.91 -9.47 39.53
C GLU A 774 -10.46 -9.47 38.09
N GLU A 775 -10.08 -10.49 37.33
CA GLU A 775 -10.67 -10.78 36.03
C GLU A 775 -12.02 -11.48 36.21
N SER A 776 -13.05 -10.67 36.41
CA SER A 776 -14.43 -11.11 36.28
C SER A 776 -14.62 -11.80 34.92
N GLU A 777 -14.88 -13.10 34.89
CA GLU A 777 -15.20 -13.78 33.63
C GLU A 777 -16.52 -13.26 33.07
N TRP A 778 -16.52 -12.98 31.77
CA TRP A 778 -17.68 -12.65 30.96
C TRP A 778 -17.97 -13.86 30.08
N LYS A 779 -19.15 -14.44 30.22
CA LYS A 779 -19.58 -15.60 29.42
C LYS A 779 -20.86 -15.22 28.67
N TRP A 780 -20.95 -15.69 27.44
CA TRP A 780 -22.17 -15.72 26.63
C TRP A 780 -22.50 -17.19 26.41
N GLU A 781 -23.63 -17.64 26.97
CA GLU A 781 -23.88 -19.06 27.17
C GLU A 781 -22.65 -19.67 27.90
N GLU A 782 -21.95 -20.63 27.30
CA GLU A 782 -20.72 -21.21 27.86
C GLU A 782 -19.43 -20.51 27.40
N SER A 783 -19.49 -19.70 26.33
CA SER A 783 -18.33 -19.13 25.65
C SER A 783 -17.81 -17.84 26.28
N LYS A 784 -16.49 -17.72 26.46
CA LYS A 784 -15.85 -16.53 27.07
C LYS A 784 -15.83 -15.34 26.11
N ILE A 785 -16.41 -14.21 26.52
CA ILE A 785 -16.28 -12.92 25.83
C ILE A 785 -14.94 -12.27 26.21
N GLU A 786 -14.19 -11.84 25.21
CA GLU A 786 -12.96 -11.06 25.41
C GLU A 786 -13.26 -9.67 25.97
N ARG A 787 -12.52 -9.28 27.02
CA ARG A 787 -12.50 -7.91 27.55
C ARG A 787 -11.40 -7.10 26.87
N VAL A 788 -11.75 -5.95 26.31
CA VAL A 788 -10.84 -5.08 25.54
C VAL A 788 -10.63 -3.71 26.19
N SER A 789 -9.44 -3.13 25.99
CA SER A 789 -9.05 -1.80 26.48
C SER A 789 -9.19 -0.68 25.46
N GLU A 790 -9.12 -0.99 24.16
CA GLU A 790 -9.53 -0.11 23.04
C GLU A 790 -10.47 -0.88 22.10
N PHE A 791 -11.52 -0.24 21.57
CA PHE A 791 -12.49 -0.84 20.63
C PHE A 791 -12.97 0.17 19.59
N LYS A 792 -13.37 -0.30 18.41
CA LYS A 792 -13.79 0.55 17.28
C LYS A 792 -15.29 0.40 17.00
N TYR A 793 -16.09 1.28 17.56
CA TYR A 793 -17.54 1.35 17.36
C TYR A 793 -17.88 2.43 16.32
N LEU A 794 -18.66 2.09 15.29
CA LEU A 794 -19.05 2.97 14.18
C LEU A 794 -17.87 3.78 13.57
N GLY A 795 -16.69 3.15 13.51
CA GLY A 795 -15.46 3.74 12.97
C GLY A 795 -14.67 4.66 13.93
N TYR A 796 -15.23 5.01 15.09
CA TYR A 796 -14.57 5.77 16.16
C TYR A 796 -13.89 4.83 17.15
N THR A 797 -12.69 5.16 17.64
CA THR A 797 -11.93 4.31 18.57
C THR A 797 -12.08 4.79 20.01
N PHE A 798 -12.83 4.04 20.82
CA PHE A 798 -12.97 4.23 22.26
C PHE A 798 -11.84 3.56 23.04
N ASN A 799 -11.59 4.01 24.27
CA ASN A 799 -10.72 3.33 25.22
C ASN A 799 -11.28 3.34 26.65
N GLU A 800 -10.75 2.47 27.52
CA GLU A 800 -11.16 2.29 28.94
C GLU A 800 -11.27 3.59 29.76
N ARG A 801 -10.65 4.69 29.34
CA ARG A 801 -10.65 5.98 30.05
C ARG A 801 -11.61 7.02 29.46
N ALA A 802 -12.38 6.66 28.43
CA ALA A 802 -13.22 7.58 27.65
C ALA A 802 -12.44 8.80 27.12
N THR A 803 -11.22 8.57 26.60
CA THR A 803 -10.33 9.64 26.12
C THR A 803 -10.17 9.64 24.60
N VAL A 804 -10.23 10.83 23.99
CA VAL A 804 -10.12 11.04 22.53
C VAL A 804 -8.78 10.59 21.93
N ARG A 805 -7.76 10.28 22.74
CA ARG A 805 -6.40 9.91 22.31
C ARG A 805 -6.38 8.70 21.37
N ALA A 806 -7.18 7.67 21.62
CA ALA A 806 -7.24 6.48 20.77
C ALA A 806 -7.80 6.80 19.38
N GLN A 807 -8.86 7.62 19.32
CA GLN A 807 -9.42 8.12 18.06
C GLN A 807 -8.43 8.99 17.29
N VAL A 808 -7.82 9.99 17.94
CA VAL A 808 -6.83 10.89 17.30
C VAL A 808 -5.67 10.10 16.71
N ARG A 809 -5.11 9.15 17.46
CA ARG A 809 -4.06 8.23 17.00
C ARG A 809 -4.49 7.47 15.72
N GLU A 810 -5.70 6.94 15.70
CA GLU A 810 -6.21 6.16 14.56
C GLU A 810 -6.51 7.02 13.31
N VAL A 811 -7.08 8.22 13.45
CA VAL A 811 -7.30 9.10 12.28
C VAL A 811 -5.99 9.65 11.73
N VAL A 812 -5.04 10.04 12.59
CA VAL A 812 -3.69 10.49 12.18
C VAL A 812 -2.92 9.36 11.47
N ARG A 813 -3.04 8.11 11.93
CA ARG A 813 -2.45 6.93 11.28
C ARG A 813 -3.07 6.65 9.90
N LYS A 814 -4.41 6.69 9.79
CA LYS A 814 -5.12 6.57 8.50
C LYS A 814 -4.73 7.68 7.52
N ALA A 815 -4.73 8.93 7.99
CA ALA A 815 -4.39 10.11 7.20
C ALA A 815 -2.95 10.06 6.69
N ASN A 816 -1.96 9.70 7.52
CA ASN A 816 -0.57 9.52 7.07
C ASN A 816 -0.43 8.44 5.99
N LYS A 817 -1.18 7.33 6.08
CA LYS A 817 -1.20 6.30 5.03
C LYS A 817 -1.80 6.84 3.72
N ILE A 818 -2.86 7.65 3.79
CA ILE A 818 -3.46 8.28 2.62
C ILE A 818 -2.51 9.32 2.02
N VAL A 819 -1.89 10.17 2.84
CA VAL A 819 -0.84 11.13 2.44
C VAL A 819 0.27 10.45 1.65
N GLY A 820 0.79 9.31 2.11
CA GLY A 820 1.80 8.54 1.37
C GLY A 820 1.35 8.06 -0.01
N CYS A 821 0.10 7.58 -0.13
CA CYS A 821 -0.47 7.16 -1.42
C CYS A 821 -0.81 8.34 -2.36
N VAL A 822 -1.37 9.41 -1.80
CA VAL A 822 -1.80 10.63 -2.50
C VAL A 822 -0.60 11.42 -2.98
N TRP A 823 0.47 11.53 -2.18
CA TRP A 823 1.64 12.34 -2.50
C TRP A 823 2.26 11.97 -3.86
N GLY A 824 2.53 10.68 -4.07
CA GLY A 824 3.10 10.21 -5.33
C GLY A 824 2.16 10.30 -6.53
N ILE A 825 0.85 10.40 -6.31
CA ILE A 825 -0.14 10.66 -7.37
C ILE A 825 -0.15 12.15 -7.72
N GLY A 826 -0.26 13.00 -6.70
CA GLY A 826 -0.24 14.46 -6.84
C GLY A 826 1.04 14.99 -7.47
N GLU A 827 2.21 14.45 -7.11
CA GLU A 827 3.48 14.90 -7.69
C GLU A 827 3.63 14.55 -9.18
N ARG A 828 2.99 13.46 -9.65
CA ARG A 828 3.06 13.05 -11.06
C ARG A 828 2.07 13.75 -11.98
N MET A 829 0.96 14.25 -11.44
CA MET A 829 -0.15 14.82 -12.24
C MET A 829 -0.34 16.32 -11.98
N TRP A 830 0.04 16.79 -10.79
CA TRP A 830 -0.23 18.13 -10.26
C TRP A 830 0.99 18.69 -9.51
N GLY A 831 2.21 18.32 -9.92
CA GLY A 831 3.46 18.75 -9.26
C GLY A 831 3.60 20.28 -9.21
N GLY A 832 3.29 20.95 -10.32
CA GLY A 832 3.31 22.42 -10.46
C GLY A 832 2.11 23.13 -9.84
N GLU A 833 1.04 22.40 -9.48
CA GLU A 833 -0.27 23.01 -9.23
C GLU A 833 -0.66 23.09 -7.74
N PHE A 834 -0.31 24.20 -7.08
CA PHE A 834 -0.62 24.40 -5.66
C PHE A 834 -2.11 24.17 -5.32
N GLY A 835 -3.02 24.80 -6.06
CA GLY A 835 -4.47 24.70 -5.82
C GLY A 835 -5.00 23.26 -5.88
N ARG A 836 -4.60 22.48 -6.90
CA ARG A 836 -5.01 21.05 -7.02
C ARG A 836 -4.36 20.19 -5.94
N ARG A 837 -3.13 20.48 -5.53
CA ARG A 837 -2.49 19.80 -4.38
C ARG A 837 -3.22 20.09 -3.07
N MET A 838 -3.76 21.29 -2.86
CA MET A 838 -4.60 21.60 -1.69
C MET A 838 -5.94 20.87 -1.75
N MET A 839 -6.63 20.90 -2.90
CA MET A 839 -7.92 20.22 -3.06
C MET A 839 -7.81 18.70 -2.80
N MET A 840 -6.73 18.05 -3.24
CA MET A 840 -6.45 16.65 -2.87
C MET A 840 -6.36 16.41 -1.35
N PHE A 841 -5.72 17.34 -0.62
CA PHE A 841 -5.57 17.22 0.83
C PHE A 841 -6.91 17.37 1.54
N GLU A 842 -7.67 18.40 1.19
CA GLU A 842 -8.98 18.70 1.82
C GLU A 842 -9.97 17.55 1.57
N SER A 843 -10.06 17.07 0.31
CA SER A 843 -10.95 15.97 -0.06
C SER A 843 -10.56 14.61 0.50
N MET A 844 -9.26 14.27 0.60
CA MET A 844 -8.82 12.89 0.87
C MET A 844 -8.13 12.68 2.22
N VAL A 845 -7.50 13.71 2.79
CA VAL A 845 -6.70 13.62 4.02
C VAL A 845 -7.45 14.26 5.19
N GLU A 846 -7.86 15.51 5.02
CA GLU A 846 -8.61 16.26 6.02
C GLU A 846 -9.97 15.60 6.30
N SER A 847 -10.69 15.14 5.28
CA SER A 847 -11.96 14.41 5.43
C SER A 847 -11.86 13.17 6.34
N VAL A 848 -10.68 12.56 6.43
CA VAL A 848 -10.39 11.42 7.33
C VAL A 848 -9.88 11.88 8.69
N LEU A 849 -9.08 12.95 8.76
CA LEU A 849 -8.67 13.57 10.02
C LEU A 849 -9.86 14.08 10.82
N MET A 850 -10.86 14.66 10.17
CA MET A 850 -12.04 15.29 10.77
C MET A 850 -13.14 14.30 11.23
N TYR A 851 -12.89 12.98 11.26
CA TYR A 851 -13.93 12.03 11.69
C TYR A 851 -14.11 12.03 13.23
N GLY A 852 -15.29 12.43 13.69
CA GLY A 852 -15.60 12.61 15.10
C GLY A 852 -15.13 13.97 15.66
N ALA A 853 -14.79 14.94 14.81
CA ALA A 853 -14.42 16.30 15.23
C ALA A 853 -15.55 16.98 16.04
N GLU A 854 -16.77 16.52 15.83
CA GLU A 854 -17.99 16.85 16.57
C GLU A 854 -17.87 16.53 18.09
N ILE A 855 -16.92 15.67 18.49
CA ILE A 855 -16.64 15.25 19.88
C ILE A 855 -15.31 15.82 20.40
N TRP A 856 -14.26 15.85 19.58
CA TRP A 856 -12.90 16.23 20.01
C TRP A 856 -12.42 17.62 19.55
N GLY A 857 -13.17 18.28 18.66
CA GLY A 857 -12.77 19.49 17.93
C GLY A 857 -12.76 20.80 18.73
N TRP A 858 -13.33 20.83 19.94
CA TRP A 858 -13.28 21.98 20.85
C TRP A 858 -11.87 22.32 21.38
N LYS A 859 -10.82 21.61 20.97
CA LYS A 859 -9.42 21.89 21.36
C LYS A 859 -8.42 21.46 20.30
N GLU A 860 -7.34 22.24 20.18
CA GLU A 860 -6.16 21.98 19.34
C GLU A 860 -5.56 20.60 19.61
N ARG A 861 -5.29 19.82 18.56
CA ARG A 861 -4.63 18.51 18.63
C ARG A 861 -3.41 18.55 17.71
N GLU A 862 -2.23 18.75 18.28
CA GLU A 862 -0.99 18.90 17.51
C GLU A 862 -0.73 17.70 16.58
N GLU A 863 -1.14 16.49 16.96
CA GLU A 863 -0.98 15.29 16.15
C GLU A 863 -1.75 15.37 14.82
N VAL A 864 -2.86 16.13 14.79
CA VAL A 864 -3.66 16.42 13.58
C VAL A 864 -3.02 17.54 12.78
N GLU A 865 -2.64 18.63 13.45
CA GLU A 865 -1.97 19.79 12.84
C GLU A 865 -0.67 19.43 12.12
N ARG A 866 0.18 18.59 12.74
CA ARG A 866 1.44 18.10 12.16
C ARG A 866 1.23 17.33 10.83
N VAL A 867 0.05 16.79 10.56
CA VAL A 867 -0.27 16.15 9.26
C VAL A 867 -0.54 17.18 8.16
N GLN A 868 -1.21 18.29 8.50
CA GLN A 868 -1.38 19.44 7.60
C GLN A 868 -0.01 20.01 7.24
N GLU A 869 0.78 20.41 8.23
CA GLU A 869 2.10 21.01 8.03
C GLU A 869 3.05 20.13 7.24
N LYS A 870 3.08 18.82 7.53
CA LYS A 870 3.88 17.83 6.78
C LYS A 870 3.51 17.81 5.30
N TYR A 871 2.22 17.92 4.97
CA TYR A 871 1.78 17.98 3.59
C TYR A 871 2.12 19.32 2.93
N LEU A 872 1.91 20.44 3.64
CA LEU A 872 2.27 21.79 3.15
C LEU A 872 3.78 21.92 2.90
N ARG A 873 4.63 21.50 3.85
CA ARG A 873 6.11 21.46 3.70
C ARG A 873 6.52 20.70 2.45
N TRP A 874 5.91 19.53 2.20
CA TRP A 874 6.16 18.75 0.99
C TRP A 874 5.74 19.48 -0.31
N VAL A 875 4.59 20.17 -0.32
CA VAL A 875 4.12 20.96 -1.50
C VAL A 875 5.05 22.13 -1.79
N LEU A 876 5.49 22.85 -0.77
CA LEU A 876 6.44 23.97 -0.89
C LEU A 876 7.87 23.49 -1.23
N GLY A 877 8.26 22.27 -0.86
CA GLY A 877 9.63 21.76 -1.06
C GLY A 877 10.66 22.28 -0.05
N VAL A 878 10.16 22.84 1.07
CA VAL A 878 10.95 23.30 2.21
C VAL A 878 11.35 22.13 3.12
N ASP A 879 12.34 22.36 3.97
CA ASP A 879 12.90 21.37 4.89
C ASP A 879 11.89 20.99 6.01
N ARG A 880 12.16 19.93 6.77
CA ARG A 880 11.19 19.42 7.77
C ARG A 880 11.11 20.33 9.00
N GLU A 881 12.21 21.02 9.24
CA GLU A 881 12.54 21.90 10.36
C GLU A 881 11.85 23.27 10.21
N THR A 882 11.44 23.64 8.98
CA THR A 882 10.76 24.91 8.70
C THR A 882 9.45 25.04 9.50
N PRO A 883 9.29 26.09 10.33
CA PRO A 883 8.20 26.19 11.28
C PRO A 883 6.80 26.13 10.67
N GLY A 884 5.89 25.44 11.37
CA GLY A 884 4.50 25.27 10.95
C GLY A 884 3.68 26.56 10.85
N TYR A 885 4.17 27.69 11.39
CA TYR A 885 3.52 28.99 11.26
C TYR A 885 3.87 29.67 9.92
N ILE A 886 5.14 29.73 9.53
CA ILE A 886 5.59 30.20 8.20
C ILE A 886 4.91 29.40 7.08
N VAL A 887 4.97 28.07 7.18
CA VAL A 887 4.41 27.15 6.17
C VAL A 887 2.89 27.33 6.01
N ARG A 888 2.18 27.75 7.06
CA ARG A 888 0.74 28.06 7.01
C ARG A 888 0.46 29.43 6.40
N GLU A 889 1.24 30.45 6.76
CA GLU A 889 1.07 31.81 6.22
C GLU A 889 1.45 31.87 4.73
N GLU A 890 2.49 31.15 4.30
CA GLU A 890 2.88 31.06 2.90
C GLU A 890 1.83 30.35 2.04
N CYS A 891 1.11 29.38 2.63
CA CYS A 891 0.02 28.66 1.95
C CYS A 891 -1.36 29.33 2.11
N LYS A 892 -1.47 30.41 2.89
CA LYS A 892 -2.72 30.98 3.44
C LYS A 892 -3.70 29.92 3.96
N ARG A 893 -3.22 29.06 4.86
CA ARG A 893 -4.02 28.01 5.51
C ARG A 893 -4.03 28.17 7.03
N SER A 894 -5.22 28.35 7.60
CA SER A 894 -5.41 28.26 9.04
C SER A 894 -5.24 26.82 9.55
N LYS A 895 -5.06 26.69 10.87
CA LYS A 895 -5.04 25.38 11.57
C LYS A 895 -6.30 24.55 11.30
N LEU A 896 -6.15 23.23 11.29
CA LEU A 896 -7.27 22.30 11.16
C LEU A 896 -8.26 22.40 12.34
N ARG A 897 -7.81 22.89 13.50
CA ARG A 897 -8.65 23.29 14.64
C ARG A 897 -9.87 24.13 14.23
N VAL A 898 -9.71 25.12 13.35
CA VAL A 898 -10.82 25.99 12.90
C VAL A 898 -11.96 25.16 12.30
N LYS A 899 -11.61 24.21 11.42
CA LYS A 899 -12.60 23.33 10.76
C LYS A 899 -13.17 22.29 11.73
N ALA A 900 -12.40 21.84 12.71
CA ALA A 900 -12.85 20.92 13.75
C ALA A 900 -13.84 21.60 14.73
N GLY A 901 -13.53 22.83 15.16
CA GLY A 901 -14.42 23.66 15.97
C GLY A 901 -15.70 24.05 15.22
N LYS A 902 -15.62 24.40 13.92
CA LYS A 902 -16.83 24.60 13.08
C LYS A 902 -17.76 23.39 13.06
N ARG A 903 -17.21 22.17 13.03
CA ARG A 903 -17.99 20.92 13.10
C ARG A 903 -18.61 20.71 14.49
N ALA A 904 -17.85 20.92 15.56
CA ALA A 904 -18.36 20.82 16.94
C ALA A 904 -19.47 21.84 17.21
N ALA A 905 -19.27 23.11 16.83
CA ALA A 905 -20.28 24.15 16.89
C ALA A 905 -21.53 23.79 16.09
N LYS A 906 -21.39 23.42 14.80
CA LYS A 906 -22.53 23.03 13.95
C LYS A 906 -23.28 21.79 14.47
N PHE A 907 -22.58 20.86 15.14
CA PHE A 907 -23.21 19.71 15.77
C PHE A 907 -24.04 20.12 16.99
N GLU A 908 -23.50 20.97 17.88
CA GLU A 908 -24.25 21.52 19.02
C GLU A 908 -25.42 22.39 18.58
N ASP A 909 -25.23 23.21 17.56
CA ASP A 909 -26.26 24.10 17.03
C ASP A 909 -27.44 23.28 16.46
N ARG A 910 -27.19 22.16 15.78
CA ARG A 910 -28.23 21.17 15.40
C ARG A 910 -29.01 20.64 16.62
N MET A 911 -28.33 20.46 17.76
CA MET A 911 -28.98 20.02 19.02
C MET A 911 -29.71 21.13 19.78
N GLY A 912 -29.40 22.40 19.49
CA GLY A 912 -30.13 23.54 20.05
C GLY A 912 -31.47 23.79 19.36
N GLY A 913 -31.55 23.52 18.05
CA GLY A 913 -32.69 23.94 17.22
C GLY A 913 -33.79 22.91 16.96
N ARG A 914 -33.66 21.63 17.35
CA ARG A 914 -34.66 20.56 17.06
C ARG A 914 -34.69 19.42 18.06
N GLU A 915 -35.88 18.87 18.30
CA GLU A 915 -36.11 17.68 19.14
C GLU A 915 -36.04 16.33 18.36
N GLU A 916 -35.16 16.20 17.37
CA GLU A 916 -35.05 14.98 16.53
C GLU A 916 -34.50 13.73 17.26
N CYS A 917 -34.02 13.85 18.51
CA CYS A 917 -33.63 12.74 19.39
C CYS A 917 -33.53 13.19 20.86
N ARG A 918 -34.41 12.69 21.74
CA ARG A 918 -34.48 13.06 23.16
C ARG A 918 -33.20 12.73 23.92
N ILE A 919 -32.68 11.51 23.75
CA ILE A 919 -31.45 11.04 24.43
C ILE A 919 -30.27 11.96 24.11
N LEU A 920 -30.10 12.32 22.83
CA LEU A 920 -29.00 13.18 22.38
C LEU A 920 -29.15 14.62 22.88
N THR A 921 -30.39 15.12 22.96
CA THR A 921 -30.73 16.42 23.53
C THR A 921 -30.50 16.45 25.06
N GLU A 922 -30.85 15.39 25.79
CA GLU A 922 -30.54 15.29 27.23
C GLU A 922 -29.03 15.17 27.47
N CYS A 923 -28.27 14.43 26.65
CA CYS A 923 -26.80 14.44 26.71
C CYS A 923 -26.25 15.86 26.55
N TYR A 924 -26.77 16.63 25.59
CA TYR A 924 -26.36 18.01 25.37
C TYR A 924 -26.75 18.93 26.53
N ARG A 925 -27.97 18.79 27.09
CA ARG A 925 -28.46 19.53 28.27
C ARG A 925 -27.61 19.23 29.52
N GLU A 926 -27.22 17.98 29.76
CA GLU A 926 -26.29 17.62 30.84
C GLU A 926 -24.88 18.19 30.59
N LYS A 927 -24.39 18.14 29.34
CA LYS A 927 -23.04 18.59 28.99
C LYS A 927 -22.85 20.10 29.19
N LYS A 928 -23.89 20.90 28.93
CA LYS A 928 -23.93 22.34 29.27
C LYS A 928 -23.72 22.62 30.77
N LYS A 929 -24.10 21.70 31.66
CA LYS A 929 -23.97 21.85 33.13
C LYS A 929 -22.65 21.30 33.69
N ASN A 930 -21.71 20.89 32.84
CA ASN A 930 -20.61 20.00 33.22
C ASN A 930 -19.24 20.43 32.68
N ALA A 931 -18.17 19.98 33.35
CA ALA A 931 -16.80 20.44 33.10
C ALA A 931 -16.18 20.13 31.71
N ASP A 932 -16.84 19.41 30.79
CA ASP A 932 -16.44 19.41 29.36
C ASP A 932 -16.63 20.80 28.73
N GLU A 933 -17.52 21.62 29.30
CA GLU A 933 -17.63 23.04 28.98
C GLU A 933 -16.28 23.75 29.06
N LYS A 934 -15.33 23.33 29.91
CA LYS A 934 -14.01 23.95 30.03
C LYS A 934 -13.11 23.81 28.79
N GLU A 935 -13.33 22.85 27.87
CA GLU A 935 -12.63 22.88 26.57
C GLU A 935 -13.34 23.85 25.59
N ARG A 936 -14.67 23.80 25.50
CA ARG A 936 -15.49 24.71 24.67
C ARG A 936 -15.36 26.18 25.09
N GLU A 937 -15.41 26.47 26.38
CA GLU A 937 -15.29 27.80 26.96
C GLU A 937 -13.90 28.39 26.71
N LYS A 938 -12.83 27.60 26.85
CA LYS A 938 -11.48 28.03 26.47
C LYS A 938 -11.37 28.33 24.97
N TYR A 939 -12.08 27.58 24.12
CA TYR A 939 -12.20 27.88 22.69
C TYR A 939 -12.94 29.20 22.43
N CYS A 940 -14.09 29.44 23.09
CA CYS A 940 -14.84 30.70 22.94
C CYS A 940 -14.05 31.91 23.46
N ARG A 941 -13.47 31.83 24.67
CA ARG A 941 -12.67 32.91 25.28
C ARG A 941 -11.46 33.27 24.43
N ARG A 942 -10.75 32.29 23.85
CA ARG A 942 -9.63 32.54 22.90
C ARG A 942 -10.05 33.35 21.68
N ASN A 943 -11.31 33.20 21.26
CA ASN A 943 -11.92 33.90 20.12
C ASN A 943 -12.63 35.21 20.51
N GLY A 944 -12.31 35.76 21.68
CA GLY A 944 -12.87 37.02 22.16
C GLY A 944 -14.37 36.96 22.46
N TYR A 945 -14.91 35.78 22.82
CA TYR A 945 -16.30 35.63 23.23
C TYR A 945 -16.41 35.25 24.71
N ALA A 946 -17.14 36.07 25.48
CA ALA A 946 -17.45 35.79 26.89
C ALA A 946 -18.50 34.67 27.04
N ARG A 947 -18.63 34.09 28.24
CA ARG A 947 -19.63 33.05 28.51
C ARG A 947 -21.05 33.61 28.30
N GLU A 948 -21.36 34.71 28.98
CA GLU A 948 -22.67 35.36 28.88
C GLU A 948 -22.99 35.79 27.44
N GLU A 949 -22.00 36.27 26.69
CA GLU A 949 -22.18 36.66 25.29
C GLU A 949 -22.58 35.48 24.39
N VAL A 950 -21.93 34.32 24.53
CA VAL A 950 -22.28 33.11 23.79
C VAL A 950 -23.64 32.55 24.21
N GLU A 951 -24.02 32.72 25.47
CA GLU A 951 -25.35 32.32 25.97
C GLU A 951 -26.45 33.27 25.47
N ARG A 952 -26.20 34.58 25.46
CA ARG A 952 -27.05 35.62 24.86
C ARG A 952 -27.28 35.42 23.35
N MET A 953 -26.21 35.26 22.57
CA MET A 953 -26.30 35.01 21.12
C MET A 953 -27.16 33.77 20.81
N ARG A 954 -27.05 32.73 21.64
CA ARG A 954 -27.87 31.50 21.52
C ARG A 954 -29.32 31.71 21.95
N ALA A 955 -29.60 32.57 22.92
CA ALA A 955 -30.97 32.97 23.29
C ALA A 955 -31.64 33.81 22.19
N GLU A 956 -30.88 34.66 21.52
CA GLU A 956 -31.31 35.44 20.34
C GLU A 956 -31.39 34.59 19.05
N GLY A 957 -31.13 33.28 19.11
CA GLY A 957 -31.20 32.37 17.96
C GLY A 957 -30.08 32.55 16.91
N ARG A 958 -29.01 33.30 17.21
CA ARG A 958 -27.87 33.50 16.29
C ARG A 958 -27.04 32.21 16.15
N TRP A 959 -26.74 31.83 14.92
CA TRP A 959 -26.06 30.58 14.59
C TRP A 959 -24.53 30.69 14.77
N MET A 960 -24.11 30.57 16.02
CA MET A 960 -22.75 30.64 16.55
C MET A 960 -21.66 29.95 15.67
N CYS A 961 -21.97 28.84 14.98
CA CYS A 961 -21.01 28.14 14.13
C CYS A 961 -20.51 28.91 12.88
N ALA A 962 -21.17 29.99 12.46
CA ALA A 962 -20.63 30.88 11.42
C ALA A 962 -19.51 31.76 12.03
N GLU A 963 -19.90 32.70 12.89
CA GLU A 963 -19.04 33.74 13.45
C GLU A 963 -17.82 33.20 14.21
N LEU A 964 -17.98 32.16 15.05
CA LEU A 964 -16.83 31.51 15.73
C LEU A 964 -15.80 30.95 14.75
N SER A 965 -16.20 30.61 13.53
CA SER A 965 -15.28 30.06 12.52
C SER A 965 -14.59 31.13 11.69
N GLU A 966 -15.11 32.37 11.69
CA GLU A 966 -14.42 33.52 11.13
C GLU A 966 -13.46 34.09 12.18
N ARG A 967 -13.93 34.40 13.40
CA ARG A 967 -13.04 34.84 14.50
C ARG A 967 -11.88 33.88 14.77
N ASP A 968 -12.10 32.56 14.70
CA ASP A 968 -11.01 31.58 14.88
C ASP A 968 -10.02 31.47 13.70
N ARG A 969 -10.34 32.04 12.53
CA ARG A 969 -9.34 32.30 11.47
C ARG A 969 -8.56 33.55 11.76
N ASP A 970 -9.23 34.59 12.25
CA ASP A 970 -8.65 35.90 12.49
C ASP A 970 -7.68 35.84 13.68
N THR A 971 -8.07 35.22 14.79
CA THR A 971 -7.18 34.89 15.91
C THR A 971 -6.04 33.97 15.46
N ASP A 972 -6.28 32.94 14.63
CA ASP A 972 -5.21 32.08 14.10
C ASP A 972 -4.30 32.81 13.10
N LYS A 973 -4.75 33.90 12.45
CA LYS A 973 -3.94 34.80 11.61
C LYS A 973 -3.13 35.78 12.46
N GLN A 974 -3.72 36.33 13.52
CA GLN A 974 -3.06 37.21 14.49
C GLN A 974 -1.94 36.48 15.24
N GLU A 975 -2.24 35.35 15.90
CA GLU A 975 -1.25 34.47 16.57
C GLU A 975 -0.08 34.11 15.63
N ARG A 976 -0.39 33.89 14.34
CA ARG A 976 0.58 33.47 13.34
C ARG A 976 1.47 34.63 12.87
N ARG A 977 0.94 35.85 12.73
CA ARG A 977 1.73 37.06 12.39
C ARG A 977 2.51 37.62 13.57
N GLU A 978 2.00 37.51 14.78
CA GLU A 978 2.76 37.74 16.02
C GLU A 978 3.96 36.80 16.11
N ARG A 979 3.76 35.49 15.94
CA ARG A 979 4.85 34.51 15.88
C ARG A 979 5.82 34.67 14.71
N ILE A 980 5.48 35.46 13.69
CA ILE A 980 6.38 35.83 12.59
C ILE A 980 7.24 37.02 13.01
N ARG A 981 6.65 38.06 13.63
CA ARG A 981 7.40 39.20 14.21
C ARG A 981 8.41 38.76 15.27
N GLU A 982 8.05 37.76 16.08
CA GLU A 982 8.94 37.16 17.09
C GLU A 982 9.95 36.13 16.52
N ALA A 983 9.92 35.83 15.21
CA ALA A 983 10.62 34.68 14.63
C ALA A 983 12.13 34.88 14.50
N ARG A 984 12.90 34.30 15.44
CA ARG A 984 14.36 34.12 15.28
C ARG A 984 14.78 33.23 14.10
N TYR A 985 13.85 32.51 13.45
CA TYR A 985 14.12 31.60 12.33
C TYR A 985 13.98 32.24 10.94
N ASN A 986 13.30 33.39 10.80
CA ASN A 986 13.39 34.21 9.59
C ASN A 986 12.81 35.60 9.90
N ARG A 987 13.67 36.53 10.28
CA ARG A 987 13.28 37.91 10.62
C ARG A 987 12.71 38.65 9.40
N GLU A 988 13.25 38.36 8.23
CA GLU A 988 12.89 38.99 6.95
C GLU A 988 11.58 38.44 6.37
N TYR A 989 11.01 37.36 6.93
CA TYR A 989 9.79 36.76 6.39
C TYR A 989 8.63 37.75 6.37
N GLU A 990 8.48 38.59 7.41
CA GLU A 990 7.39 39.57 7.49
C GLU A 990 7.38 40.51 6.28
N ARG A 991 8.54 40.99 5.82
CA ARG A 991 8.68 41.90 4.67
C ARG A 991 8.16 41.30 3.36
N CYS A 992 8.04 39.97 3.27
CA CYS A 992 7.52 39.27 2.09
C CYS A 992 6.15 38.59 2.31
N VAL A 993 5.49 38.78 3.46
CA VAL A 993 4.15 38.24 3.74
C VAL A 993 3.10 38.97 2.90
N THR A 994 2.51 38.24 1.96
CA THR A 994 1.33 38.67 1.18
C THR A 994 0.05 38.65 2.02
N GLU A 995 -1.04 39.28 1.54
CA GLU A 995 -2.39 39.02 2.09
C GLU A 995 -3.00 37.74 1.51
N ASP A 996 -2.97 37.59 0.18
CA ASP A 996 -3.49 36.42 -0.55
C ASP A 996 -2.43 35.33 -0.80
N VAL A 997 -2.81 34.23 -1.45
CA VAL A 997 -1.89 33.13 -1.79
C VAL A 997 -0.83 33.64 -2.79
N PRO A 998 0.48 33.63 -2.45
CA PRO A 998 1.53 34.21 -3.29
C PRO A 998 1.48 33.77 -4.75
N VAL A 999 1.52 34.73 -5.68
CA VAL A 999 1.40 34.52 -7.14
C VAL A 999 2.34 33.44 -7.66
N TYR A 1000 3.59 33.38 -7.19
CA TYR A 1000 4.55 32.34 -7.60
C TYR A 1000 4.06 30.90 -7.34
N LEU A 1001 3.14 30.67 -6.39
CA LEU A 1001 2.58 29.33 -6.13
C LEU A 1001 1.69 28.82 -7.28
N GLY A 1002 1.23 29.71 -8.16
CA GLY A 1002 0.54 29.39 -9.41
C GLY A 1002 1.46 29.05 -10.59
N ARG A 1003 2.78 29.29 -10.51
CA ARG A 1003 3.72 29.03 -11.61
C ARG A 1003 3.83 27.52 -11.92
N GLU A 1004 3.72 27.16 -13.20
CA GLU A 1004 3.77 25.75 -13.66
C GLU A 1004 5.09 25.03 -13.31
N SER A 1005 6.19 25.78 -13.28
CA SER A 1005 7.54 25.26 -13.02
C SER A 1005 7.71 24.81 -11.58
N THR A 1006 7.58 23.50 -11.35
CA THR A 1006 7.70 22.87 -10.02
C THR A 1006 9.07 23.11 -9.37
N LYS A 1007 10.15 23.26 -10.16
CA LYS A 1007 11.49 23.56 -9.62
C LYS A 1007 11.56 25.00 -9.10
N GLU A 1008 11.02 25.95 -9.87
CA GLU A 1008 11.07 27.37 -9.54
C GLU A 1008 10.13 27.71 -8.39
N ARG A 1009 8.91 27.13 -8.35
CA ARG A 1009 8.02 27.30 -7.20
C ARG A 1009 8.67 26.83 -5.90
N LYS A 1010 9.37 25.69 -5.93
CA LYS A 1010 10.07 25.17 -4.75
C LYS A 1010 11.32 25.98 -4.39
N MET A 1011 12.01 26.55 -5.38
CA MET A 1011 13.11 27.50 -5.17
C MET A 1011 12.61 28.77 -4.47
N MET A 1012 11.60 29.46 -5.03
CA MET A 1012 10.97 30.64 -4.42
C MET A 1012 10.53 30.38 -2.98
N ALA A 1013 9.81 29.28 -2.75
CA ALA A 1013 9.35 28.91 -1.41
C ALA A 1013 10.51 28.66 -0.43
N ARG A 1014 11.64 28.09 -0.87
CA ARG A 1014 12.81 27.86 -0.01
C ARG A 1014 13.56 29.15 0.34
N PHE A 1015 13.68 30.09 -0.60
CA PHE A 1015 14.21 31.42 -0.28
C PHE A 1015 13.27 32.17 0.67
N ARG A 1016 11.98 32.31 0.32
CA ARG A 1016 10.97 32.99 1.15
C ARG A 1016 10.80 32.38 2.55
N CYS A 1017 10.77 31.06 2.69
CA CYS A 1017 10.68 30.39 3.99
C CYS A 1017 12.02 30.27 4.76
N GLY A 1018 13.09 30.97 4.34
CA GLY A 1018 14.36 31.04 5.06
C GLY A 1018 15.23 29.77 5.01
N ASN A 1019 14.90 28.79 4.16
CA ASN A 1019 15.67 27.54 4.03
C ASN A 1019 17.07 27.76 3.42
N GLU A 1020 17.21 28.78 2.58
CA GLU A 1020 18.43 29.03 1.80
C GLU A 1020 19.47 29.90 2.51
N GLU A 1021 19.14 30.49 3.65
CA GLU A 1021 20.05 31.18 4.57
C GLU A 1021 20.70 30.19 5.55
N ARG A 1022 21.80 30.60 6.22
CA ARG A 1022 22.37 29.84 7.36
C ARG A 1022 22.30 30.58 8.69
N GLU A 1023 22.28 31.91 8.72
CA GLU A 1023 22.20 32.66 10.00
C GLU A 1023 20.99 32.25 10.85
N ASN A 1024 19.83 32.13 10.21
CA ASN A 1024 18.57 31.68 10.82
C ASN A 1024 18.62 30.30 11.50
N LYS A 1025 19.64 29.48 11.22
CA LYS A 1025 19.80 28.13 11.77
C LYS A 1025 20.61 28.22 13.06
N TYR A 1026 19.98 28.79 14.09
CA TYR A 1026 20.57 29.07 15.41
C TYR A 1026 21.10 27.85 16.20
N TRP A 1027 21.02 26.65 15.61
CA TRP A 1027 21.54 25.38 16.12
C TRP A 1027 22.77 24.86 15.34
N MET A 1028 23.23 25.59 14.33
CA MET A 1028 24.53 25.42 13.67
C MET A 1028 25.58 26.25 14.40
N GLU A 1029 26.86 25.87 14.32
CA GLU A 1029 27.95 26.65 14.94
C GLU A 1029 28.12 28.02 14.26
N GLU A 1030 28.77 28.97 14.96
CA GLU A 1030 29.00 30.34 14.47
C GLU A 1030 29.68 30.34 13.07
N GLU A 1031 30.75 29.54 12.95
CA GLU A 1031 31.53 29.30 11.71
C GLU A 1031 30.67 28.71 10.58
N GLU A 1032 29.71 27.84 10.92
CA GLU A 1032 28.80 27.24 9.93
C GLU A 1032 27.76 28.23 9.41
N ARG A 1033 27.47 29.32 10.14
CA ARG A 1033 26.49 30.33 9.71
C ARG A 1033 27.05 31.30 8.68
N MET A 1034 28.36 31.28 8.44
CA MET A 1034 29.04 32.12 7.45
C MET A 1034 28.64 31.79 6.00
N CYS A 1035 28.77 32.77 5.12
CA CYS A 1035 28.41 32.67 3.71
C CYS A 1035 29.16 31.52 3.01
N ARG A 1036 28.43 30.60 2.37
CA ARG A 1036 29.05 29.49 1.61
C ARG A 1036 29.91 29.98 0.44
N MET A 1037 29.67 31.19 -0.04
CA MET A 1037 30.41 31.79 -1.14
C MET A 1037 31.68 32.44 -0.57
N CYS A 1038 31.65 33.69 -0.12
CA CYS A 1038 32.87 34.38 0.33
C CYS A 1038 33.40 33.98 1.72
N ARG A 1039 32.55 33.53 2.66
CA ARG A 1039 32.83 33.32 4.10
C ARG A 1039 33.11 34.57 4.95
N GLU A 1040 33.04 35.77 4.39
CA GLU A 1040 33.37 37.03 5.10
C GLU A 1040 32.30 37.44 6.13
N GLU A 1041 31.03 37.26 5.80
CA GLU A 1041 29.87 37.59 6.66
C GLU A 1041 28.92 36.39 6.80
N ARG A 1042 27.91 36.54 7.67
CA ARG A 1042 26.85 35.52 7.88
C ARG A 1042 25.95 35.37 6.64
N GLU A 1043 25.47 34.14 6.38
CA GLU A 1043 24.70 33.83 5.18
C GLU A 1043 23.22 34.25 5.30
N THR A 1044 22.95 35.53 5.03
CA THR A 1044 21.60 36.09 4.81
C THR A 1044 21.35 36.37 3.32
N ILE A 1045 20.08 36.55 2.94
CA ILE A 1045 19.66 36.96 1.59
C ILE A 1045 20.12 38.40 1.29
N GLU A 1046 20.13 39.28 2.28
CA GLU A 1046 20.69 40.64 2.13
C GLU A 1046 22.20 40.58 1.85
N HIS A 1047 22.97 39.79 2.60
CA HIS A 1047 24.39 39.57 2.29
C HIS A 1047 24.57 39.00 0.87
N MET A 1048 23.82 37.95 0.49
CA MET A 1048 23.92 37.34 -0.85
C MET A 1048 23.47 38.25 -2.01
N TRP A 1049 22.79 39.35 -1.72
CA TRP A 1049 22.36 40.34 -2.72
C TRP A 1049 23.24 41.60 -2.75
N ARG A 1050 23.78 42.04 -1.60
CA ARG A 1050 24.46 43.34 -1.42
C ARG A 1050 25.92 43.22 -0.93
N GLY A 1051 26.16 42.35 0.05
CA GLY A 1051 27.47 42.20 0.71
C GLY A 1051 28.46 41.33 -0.06
N CYS A 1052 28.01 40.16 -0.54
CA CYS A 1052 28.87 39.08 -1.01
C CYS A 1052 29.67 39.44 -2.27
N GLY A 1053 30.99 39.58 -2.14
CA GLY A 1053 31.88 39.87 -3.28
C GLY A 1053 31.74 38.88 -4.44
N GLU A 1054 31.50 37.60 -4.12
CA GLU A 1054 31.26 36.49 -5.06
C GLU A 1054 30.03 36.63 -5.96
N MET A 1055 29.21 37.66 -5.76
CA MET A 1055 27.99 37.96 -6.52
C MET A 1055 28.01 39.35 -7.20
N ARG A 1056 29.08 40.16 -7.04
CA ARG A 1056 29.14 41.59 -7.45
C ARG A 1056 29.41 41.84 -8.95
N GLU A 1057 28.88 40.98 -9.84
CA GLU A 1057 28.94 41.17 -11.30
C GLU A 1057 27.59 41.67 -11.88
N ARG A 1058 27.06 42.79 -11.34
CA ARG A 1058 25.87 43.49 -11.87
C ARG A 1058 25.97 45.00 -11.71
N GLU A 1059 25.55 45.73 -12.74
CA GLU A 1059 25.29 47.17 -12.67
C GLU A 1059 24.13 47.49 -11.71
N GLU A 1060 24.15 48.67 -11.10
CA GLU A 1060 23.26 49.05 -9.98
C GLU A 1060 21.76 49.22 -10.31
N LYS A 1061 21.34 49.09 -11.56
CA LYS A 1061 20.08 49.67 -12.07
C LYS A 1061 18.77 48.91 -11.75
N GLU A 1062 18.83 47.75 -11.08
CA GLU A 1062 17.63 46.99 -10.68
C GLU A 1062 17.54 46.79 -9.14
N ARG A 1063 17.48 47.90 -8.38
CA ARG A 1063 17.24 47.88 -6.92
C ARG A 1063 15.76 47.64 -6.57
N GLY A 1064 15.24 46.47 -6.92
CA GLY A 1064 13.90 46.03 -6.53
C GLY A 1064 13.81 45.50 -5.08
N GLU A 1065 12.59 45.34 -4.58
CA GLU A 1065 12.31 44.53 -3.38
C GLU A 1065 12.74 43.07 -3.64
N ILE A 1066 13.28 42.39 -2.63
CA ILE A 1066 13.82 41.04 -2.77
C ILE A 1066 12.77 40.04 -2.26
N LEU A 1067 12.60 38.91 -2.98
CA LEU A 1067 11.63 37.83 -2.68
C LEU A 1067 10.15 38.14 -3.02
N ASN A 1068 9.93 39.02 -4.00
CA ASN A 1068 8.60 39.37 -4.53
C ASN A 1068 7.77 38.15 -4.89
N GLU A 1069 6.43 38.26 -4.77
CA GLU A 1069 5.55 37.15 -5.13
C GLU A 1069 5.44 36.90 -6.64
N ASP A 1070 5.83 37.86 -7.48
CA ASP A 1070 5.83 37.70 -8.94
C ASP A 1070 6.95 36.76 -9.43
N GLY A 1071 8.10 36.73 -8.74
CA GLY A 1071 9.26 35.88 -9.06
C GLY A 1071 10.12 36.37 -10.23
N ARG A 1072 10.30 37.68 -10.43
CA ARG A 1072 11.33 38.25 -11.32
C ARG A 1072 12.74 37.81 -10.93
N GLU A 1073 13.00 37.62 -9.64
CA GLU A 1073 14.31 37.37 -9.03
C GLU A 1073 14.79 35.90 -9.19
N ILE A 1074 13.97 35.04 -9.80
CA ILE A 1074 14.30 33.62 -10.05
C ILE A 1074 15.60 33.46 -10.86
N GLY A 1075 15.97 34.45 -11.68
CA GLY A 1075 17.27 34.50 -12.35
C GLY A 1075 18.45 34.53 -11.36
N TRP A 1076 18.40 35.42 -10.39
CA TRP A 1076 19.40 35.54 -9.31
C TRP A 1076 19.42 34.29 -8.42
N MET A 1077 18.25 33.78 -8.01
CA MET A 1077 18.16 32.56 -7.18
C MET A 1077 18.81 31.33 -7.85
N LYS A 1078 18.69 31.22 -9.18
CA LYS A 1078 19.39 30.18 -9.97
C LYS A 1078 20.90 30.38 -9.95
N GLU A 1079 21.40 31.61 -9.99
CA GLU A 1079 22.83 31.89 -10.00
C GLU A 1079 23.48 31.68 -8.63
N VAL A 1080 22.83 32.09 -7.53
CA VAL A 1080 23.27 31.77 -6.16
C VAL A 1080 23.49 30.26 -5.99
N TRP A 1081 22.57 29.43 -6.49
CA TRP A 1081 22.74 27.97 -6.48
C TRP A 1081 23.91 27.49 -7.35
N LYS A 1082 24.14 28.07 -8.55
CA LYS A 1082 25.29 27.73 -9.39
C LYS A 1082 26.62 28.13 -8.76
N ARG A 1083 26.73 29.35 -8.20
CA ARG A 1083 27.97 29.90 -7.64
C ARG A 1083 28.40 29.11 -6.40
N ARG A 1084 27.45 28.78 -5.51
CA ARG A 1084 27.65 27.80 -4.42
C ARG A 1084 28.19 26.45 -4.93
N GLU A 1085 27.52 25.84 -5.92
CA GLU A 1085 27.95 24.55 -6.49
C GLU A 1085 29.29 24.62 -7.25
N ARG A 1086 29.79 25.82 -7.56
CA ARG A 1086 31.11 26.05 -8.16
C ARG A 1086 32.18 26.13 -7.07
N ILE A 1087 31.99 27.03 -6.10
CA ILE A 1087 32.91 27.29 -4.98
C ILE A 1087 33.09 26.05 -4.09
N GLU A 1088 32.03 25.27 -3.86
CA GLU A 1088 32.13 23.99 -3.13
C GLU A 1088 33.03 22.97 -3.85
N LYS A 1089 33.11 22.99 -5.18
CA LYS A 1089 34.04 22.13 -5.96
C LYS A 1089 35.45 22.70 -5.97
N GLU A 1090 35.58 24.00 -6.23
CA GLU A 1090 36.85 24.71 -6.30
C GLU A 1090 37.63 24.54 -4.97
N ARG A 1091 36.96 24.70 -3.82
CA ARG A 1091 37.53 24.42 -2.49
C ARG A 1091 37.87 22.96 -2.25
N ALA A 1092 37.03 22.02 -2.69
CA ALA A 1092 37.33 20.58 -2.56
C ALA A 1092 38.58 20.17 -3.36
N THR A 1093 38.85 20.79 -4.51
CA THR A 1093 40.13 20.64 -5.23
C THR A 1093 41.29 21.35 -4.51
N GLY A 1094 41.08 22.56 -3.98
CA GLY A 1094 42.13 23.31 -3.27
C GLY A 1094 42.65 22.60 -2.01
N GLN A 1095 41.75 22.07 -1.17
CA GLN A 1095 42.14 21.31 0.02
C GLN A 1095 42.88 20.01 -0.34
N ALA A 1096 42.48 19.35 -1.44
CA ALA A 1096 43.18 18.18 -1.95
C ALA A 1096 44.58 18.48 -2.54
N ILE A 1097 44.88 19.73 -2.90
CA ILE A 1097 46.20 20.16 -3.33
C ILE A 1097 47.08 20.50 -2.12
N CYS A 1098 46.56 21.25 -1.14
CA CYS A 1098 47.34 21.66 0.03
C CYS A 1098 47.86 20.45 0.84
N LEU A 1099 47.01 19.43 1.04
CA LEU A 1099 47.37 18.16 1.69
C LEU A 1099 48.49 17.37 0.98
N VAL A 1100 48.80 17.68 -0.27
CA VAL A 1100 49.85 17.01 -1.06
C VAL A 1100 51.18 17.75 -0.98
N PHE A 1101 51.17 19.05 -0.66
CA PHE A 1101 52.35 19.90 -0.59
C PHE A 1101 52.96 20.06 0.81
N HIS A 1102 52.22 19.78 1.89
CA HIS A 1102 52.79 19.83 3.26
C HIS A 1102 53.37 18.51 3.78
N LEU A 1103 53.09 17.37 3.13
CA LEU A 1103 53.70 16.08 3.51
C LEU A 1103 55.24 16.03 3.55
N PRO A 1104 56.00 16.79 2.72
CA PRO A 1104 57.47 16.73 2.73
C PRO A 1104 58.18 17.43 3.90
N VAL A 1105 57.49 18.33 4.64
CA VAL A 1105 58.18 19.28 5.55
C VAL A 1105 58.61 18.63 6.88
N MET A 1106 57.95 17.54 7.31
CA MET A 1106 58.29 16.83 8.56
C MET A 1106 59.53 15.91 8.44
N VAL A 1107 60.53 16.28 7.63
CA VAL A 1107 61.76 15.49 7.38
C VAL A 1107 63.04 16.23 7.80
N GLU A 1108 62.96 17.54 8.05
CA GLU A 1108 64.10 18.41 8.39
C GLU A 1108 63.97 19.01 9.81
N LEU A 1109 63.89 18.14 10.81
CA LEU A 1109 64.15 18.46 12.23
C LEU A 1109 65.17 17.46 12.77
N ASP A 1110 66.19 17.97 13.46
CA ASP A 1110 67.38 17.20 13.82
C ASP A 1110 67.30 16.47 15.17
N GLU A 1111 68.03 15.36 15.22
CA GLU A 1111 68.50 14.56 16.38
C GLU A 1111 67.51 14.24 17.54
N PRO A 1112 66.76 13.12 17.44
CA PRO A 1112 66.25 12.38 18.60
C PRO A 1112 67.32 11.42 19.19
N PRO A 1113 67.20 11.01 20.47
CA PRO A 1113 68.29 10.36 21.23
C PRO A 1113 68.68 8.93 20.80
N GLU A 1114 69.83 8.50 21.32
CA GLU A 1114 70.70 7.42 20.82
C GLU A 1114 70.10 6.01 20.55
N PRO A 1115 69.05 5.49 21.24
CA PRO A 1115 68.60 4.10 21.04
C PRO A 1115 68.14 3.71 19.62
N PHE A 1116 67.96 4.67 18.71
CA PHE A 1116 67.39 4.45 17.37
C PHE A 1116 68.39 4.37 16.21
N LEU A 1117 69.68 4.61 16.45
CA LEU A 1117 70.70 4.75 15.40
C LEU A 1117 70.75 3.58 14.37
N PRO A 1118 70.70 2.29 14.75
CA PRO A 1118 70.84 1.19 13.77
C PRO A 1118 69.69 1.11 12.76
N LYS A 1119 68.44 1.28 13.22
CA LYS A 1119 67.25 1.20 12.36
C LYS A 1119 67.05 2.48 11.55
N MET A 1120 67.37 3.64 12.13
CA MET A 1120 67.18 4.92 11.46
C MET A 1120 68.23 5.20 10.38
N SER A 1121 69.45 4.66 10.51
CA SER A 1121 70.46 4.67 9.44
C SER A 1121 69.98 3.85 8.22
N TRP A 1122 69.53 2.61 8.44
CA TRP A 1122 68.95 1.76 7.38
C TRP A 1122 67.73 2.42 6.71
N PHE A 1123 66.85 3.05 7.51
CA PHE A 1123 65.70 3.78 6.99
C PHE A 1123 66.12 5.01 6.16
N LYS A 1124 67.01 5.89 6.67
CA LYS A 1124 67.51 7.07 5.93
C LYS A 1124 68.24 6.65 4.63
N SER A 1125 68.98 5.54 4.65
CA SER A 1125 69.61 4.94 3.45
C SER A 1125 68.57 4.53 2.40
N LYS A 1126 67.62 3.64 2.75
CA LYS A 1126 66.55 3.21 1.84
C LYS A 1126 65.66 4.36 1.37
N PHE A 1127 65.42 5.37 2.21
CA PHE A 1127 64.63 6.54 1.85
C PHE A 1127 65.33 7.40 0.79
N LYS A 1128 66.65 7.65 0.92
CA LYS A 1128 67.44 8.36 -0.12
C LYS A 1128 67.57 7.57 -1.43
N GLU A 1129 67.77 6.25 -1.38
CA GLU A 1129 67.72 5.41 -2.59
C GLU A 1129 66.37 5.50 -3.30
N THR A 1130 65.28 5.43 -2.54
CA THR A 1130 63.92 5.39 -3.11
C THR A 1130 63.51 6.74 -3.71
N PHE A 1131 63.83 7.87 -3.07
CA PHE A 1131 63.39 9.20 -3.52
C PHE A 1131 64.27 9.88 -4.58
N SER A 1132 65.53 9.46 -4.74
CA SER A 1132 66.41 10.01 -5.78
C SER A 1132 66.01 9.59 -7.21
N ASN A 1133 65.12 8.60 -7.35
CA ASN A 1133 64.61 8.13 -8.64
C ASN A 1133 63.36 8.91 -9.09
N LYS A 1134 63.41 9.51 -10.30
CA LYS A 1134 62.35 10.37 -10.89
C LYS A 1134 60.96 9.73 -11.02
N HIS A 1135 60.86 8.41 -10.81
CA HIS A 1135 59.60 7.67 -10.82
C HIS A 1135 58.80 7.78 -9.51
N VAL A 1136 59.45 8.01 -8.36
CA VAL A 1136 58.74 8.08 -7.06
C VAL A 1136 58.07 9.43 -6.83
N LEU A 1137 58.72 10.54 -7.22
CA LEU A 1137 58.06 11.87 -7.20
C LEU A 1137 56.81 11.90 -8.11
N LYS A 1138 56.86 11.16 -9.23
CA LYS A 1138 55.68 10.91 -10.07
C LYS A 1138 54.63 10.09 -9.33
N TRP A 1139 54.99 9.04 -8.58
CA TRP A 1139 54.04 8.24 -7.77
C TRP A 1139 53.33 9.07 -6.69
N SER A 1140 53.98 10.04 -6.05
CA SER A 1140 53.33 10.91 -5.06
C SER A 1140 52.26 11.82 -5.70
N LEU A 1141 52.62 12.53 -6.77
CA LEU A 1141 51.68 13.35 -7.54
C LEU A 1141 50.58 12.51 -8.22
N TRP A 1142 50.90 11.29 -8.63
CA TRP A 1142 49.96 10.34 -9.21
C TRP A 1142 48.98 9.77 -8.18
N SER A 1143 49.43 9.52 -6.94
CA SER A 1143 48.58 9.10 -5.82
C SER A 1143 47.52 10.17 -5.51
N ALA A 1144 47.92 11.44 -5.43
CA ALA A 1144 47.01 12.58 -5.35
C ALA A 1144 45.98 12.58 -6.51
N PHE A 1145 46.43 12.37 -7.75
CA PHE A 1145 45.55 12.26 -8.91
C PHE A 1145 44.61 11.05 -8.88
N THR A 1146 44.99 9.91 -8.28
CA THR A 1146 44.10 8.74 -8.15
C THR A 1146 42.90 9.01 -7.23
N MET A 1147 43.07 9.84 -6.18
CA MET A 1147 41.95 10.26 -5.32
C MET A 1147 40.90 11.09 -6.10
N CYS A 1148 41.30 11.81 -7.16
CA CYS A 1148 40.37 12.49 -8.07
C CYS A 1148 39.65 11.56 -9.09
N GLY A 1149 39.90 10.24 -9.05
CA GLY A 1149 38.95 9.24 -9.53
C GLY A 1149 38.87 9.01 -11.06
N HIS A 1150 39.98 9.16 -11.80
CA HIS A 1150 39.98 8.98 -13.25
C HIS A 1150 40.42 7.58 -13.71
N ALA A 1151 39.43 6.71 -13.98
CA ALA A 1151 39.60 5.26 -14.12
C ALA A 1151 40.12 4.75 -15.49
N ARG A 1152 41.09 5.44 -16.12
CA ARG A 1152 41.82 4.95 -17.32
C ARG A 1152 43.18 4.34 -17.01
N VAL A 1153 43.79 4.68 -15.87
CA VAL A 1153 45.16 4.29 -15.50
C VAL A 1153 45.33 2.77 -15.31
N SER A 1154 44.37 2.11 -14.67
CA SER A 1154 44.43 0.66 -14.35
C SER A 1154 44.60 -0.25 -15.59
N ALA A 1155 44.27 0.23 -16.79
CA ALA A 1155 44.48 -0.53 -18.03
C ALA A 1155 45.95 -0.53 -18.51
N MET A 1156 46.75 0.48 -18.13
CA MET A 1156 48.18 0.56 -18.50
C MET A 1156 49.11 -0.16 -17.53
N MET A 1157 48.67 -0.48 -16.31
CA MET A 1157 49.52 -1.14 -15.29
C MET A 1157 49.45 -2.66 -15.26
N GLN A 1158 48.48 -3.29 -15.94
CA GLN A 1158 48.38 -4.75 -15.99
C GLN A 1158 49.52 -5.48 -16.74
N PRO A 1159 50.32 -4.86 -17.64
CA PRO A 1159 51.57 -5.45 -18.12
C PRO A 1159 52.68 -5.37 -17.05
N MET A 1160 52.98 -4.16 -16.57
CA MET A 1160 54.08 -3.90 -15.63
C MET A 1160 53.96 -4.69 -14.32
N TRP A 1161 52.75 -4.91 -13.81
CA TRP A 1161 52.53 -5.72 -12.61
C TRP A 1161 52.73 -7.23 -12.84
N ARG A 1162 52.80 -7.70 -14.10
CA ARG A 1162 53.14 -9.10 -14.42
C ARG A 1162 54.64 -9.28 -14.62
N GLU A 1163 55.29 -8.32 -15.25
CA GLU A 1163 56.76 -8.28 -15.38
C GLU A 1163 57.41 -8.30 -13.98
N ALA A 1164 56.90 -7.50 -13.04
CA ALA A 1164 57.30 -7.50 -11.62
C ALA A 1164 56.87 -8.75 -10.80
N GLN A 1165 56.38 -9.82 -11.45
CA GLN A 1165 56.11 -11.12 -10.83
C GLN A 1165 56.82 -12.29 -11.53
N GLN A 1166 57.82 -12.02 -12.39
CA GLN A 1166 58.58 -13.05 -13.12
C GLN A 1166 60.07 -13.13 -12.77
N GLU A 1167 60.54 -12.39 -11.75
CA GLU A 1167 61.88 -12.54 -11.18
C GLU A 1167 61.78 -13.14 -9.76
N ASP A 1168 62.69 -14.05 -9.44
CA ASP A 1168 62.63 -14.92 -8.26
C ASP A 1168 63.00 -14.22 -6.93
N GLY A 1169 62.56 -14.79 -5.81
CA GLY A 1169 63.30 -14.65 -4.53
C GLY A 1169 62.50 -14.30 -3.27
N GLU A 1170 62.41 -15.29 -2.37
CA GLU A 1170 62.38 -15.18 -0.90
C GLU A 1170 61.23 -14.48 -0.13
N MET A 1171 60.88 -15.10 1.02
CA MET A 1171 59.81 -14.67 1.91
C MET A 1171 60.31 -13.82 3.08
N LEU A 1172 60.49 -12.51 2.88
CA LEU A 1172 60.83 -11.58 4.00
C LEU A 1172 60.05 -10.25 4.01
N TYR A 1173 58.99 -10.12 3.21
CA TYR A 1173 58.39 -8.80 2.90
C TYR A 1173 57.04 -8.46 3.55
N ASN A 1174 56.45 -9.33 4.38
CA ASN A 1174 55.10 -9.11 4.93
C ASN A 1174 55.05 -8.00 5.99
N GLY A 1175 55.89 -8.04 7.02
CA GLY A 1175 55.79 -7.12 8.17
C GLY A 1175 55.97 -5.63 7.81
N ALA A 1176 56.79 -5.32 6.81
CA ALA A 1176 56.95 -3.95 6.31
C ALA A 1176 55.73 -3.48 5.51
N VAL A 1177 55.14 -4.36 4.69
CA VAL A 1177 53.94 -4.06 3.90
C VAL A 1177 52.72 -3.89 4.80
N ASP A 1178 52.56 -4.74 5.81
CA ASP A 1178 51.46 -4.63 6.80
C ASP A 1178 51.59 -3.35 7.63
N GLY A 1179 52.81 -2.96 8.03
CA GLY A 1179 53.08 -1.68 8.71
C GLY A 1179 52.73 -0.47 7.84
N ILE A 1180 53.13 -0.46 6.57
CA ILE A 1180 52.79 0.61 5.61
C ILE A 1180 51.28 0.63 5.33
N ALA A 1181 50.64 -0.54 5.19
CA ALA A 1181 49.20 -0.64 5.00
C ALA A 1181 48.40 -0.13 6.21
N ALA A 1182 48.86 -0.43 7.43
CA ALA A 1182 48.28 0.10 8.67
C ALA A 1182 48.43 1.63 8.77
N PHE A 1183 49.62 2.17 8.45
CA PHE A 1183 49.88 3.61 8.45
C PHE A 1183 49.02 4.35 7.40
N LEU A 1184 48.91 3.80 6.19
CA LEU A 1184 48.04 4.36 5.14
C LEU A 1184 46.54 4.24 5.47
N ALA A 1185 46.13 3.17 6.17
CA ALA A 1185 44.76 3.04 6.68
C ALA A 1185 44.47 4.06 7.79
N PHE A 1186 45.42 4.31 8.69
CA PHE A 1186 45.34 5.33 9.74
C PHE A 1186 45.22 6.75 9.15
N LEU A 1187 46.09 7.11 8.20
CA LEU A 1187 45.97 8.34 7.40
C LEU A 1187 44.60 8.44 6.70
N GLY A 1188 44.12 7.35 6.11
CA GLY A 1188 42.79 7.27 5.50
C GLY A 1188 41.64 7.53 6.48
N VAL A 1189 41.76 7.08 7.73
CA VAL A 1189 40.78 7.33 8.80
C VAL A 1189 40.85 8.78 9.28
N LEU A 1190 42.04 9.33 9.52
CA LEU A 1190 42.26 10.74 9.88
C LEU A 1190 41.63 11.68 8.84
N LEU A 1191 42.00 11.50 7.56
CA LEU A 1191 41.46 12.29 6.44
C LEU A 1191 39.95 12.12 6.29
N CYS A 1192 39.40 10.94 6.57
CA CYS A 1192 37.95 10.71 6.54
C CYS A 1192 37.22 11.29 7.76
N GLY A 1193 37.91 11.53 8.87
CA GLY A 1193 37.42 12.27 10.05
C GLY A 1193 37.43 13.78 9.79
N MET A 1194 38.55 14.32 9.32
CA MET A 1194 38.72 15.73 8.95
C MET A 1194 37.69 16.15 7.87
N MET A 1195 37.51 15.35 6.81
CA MET A 1195 36.48 15.60 5.78
C MET A 1195 35.02 15.46 6.27
N LYS A 1196 34.78 15.14 7.56
CA LYS A 1196 33.44 15.04 8.17
C LYS A 1196 33.21 16.01 9.33
N GLY A 1197 34.21 16.79 9.76
CA GLY A 1197 34.05 17.91 10.70
C GLY A 1197 33.76 17.57 12.18
N ASN A 1198 33.86 16.30 12.60
CA ASN A 1198 33.48 15.86 13.96
C ASN A 1198 34.70 15.58 14.87
N TRP A 1199 35.49 16.61 15.21
CA TRP A 1199 36.58 16.55 16.20
C TRP A 1199 36.64 17.85 17.02
N ARG A 1200 36.12 17.87 18.27
CA ARG A 1200 36.23 19.01 19.21
C ARG A 1200 36.34 18.69 20.72
N ASP A 1201 36.37 17.42 21.16
CA ASP A 1201 36.66 17.08 22.58
C ASP A 1201 37.29 15.67 22.76
N THR A 1202 38.61 15.59 22.66
CA THR A 1202 39.38 14.35 22.95
C THR A 1202 40.75 14.64 23.61
N SER A 1203 40.77 15.35 24.75
CA SER A 1203 42.00 15.64 25.52
C SER A 1203 42.69 14.43 26.18
N SER A 1204 42.31 13.20 25.81
CA SER A 1204 43.09 11.98 26.08
C SER A 1204 42.74 10.87 25.07
N PRO A 1205 43.65 9.92 24.80
CA PRO A 1205 43.40 8.79 23.89
C PRO A 1205 42.16 7.96 24.26
N ARG A 1206 41.84 7.86 25.56
CA ARG A 1206 40.62 7.19 26.05
C ARG A 1206 39.33 7.84 25.57
N ARG A 1207 39.29 9.17 25.36
CA ARG A 1207 38.10 9.85 24.81
C ARG A 1207 37.93 9.59 23.31
N ALA A 1208 39.02 9.62 22.53
CA ALA A 1208 38.97 9.35 21.09
C ALA A 1208 38.37 7.97 20.78
N LEU A 1209 38.73 6.94 21.56
CA LEU A 1209 38.14 5.60 21.45
C LEU A 1209 36.65 5.55 21.82
N THR A 1210 36.16 6.38 22.75
CA THR A 1210 34.73 6.47 23.09
C THR A 1210 33.88 7.29 22.12
N CYS A 1211 34.51 8.07 21.23
CA CYS A 1211 33.82 8.78 20.15
C CYS A 1211 33.49 7.88 18.94
N LEU A 1212 34.00 6.64 18.90
CA LEU A 1212 33.50 5.61 18.00
C LEU A 1212 32.07 5.20 18.43
N PRO A 1213 31.13 4.98 17.49
CA PRO A 1213 29.70 4.96 17.79
C PRO A 1213 29.26 3.76 18.63
N THR A 1214 29.01 4.00 19.92
CA THR A 1214 28.40 3.04 20.86
C THR A 1214 26.88 2.95 20.63
N THR A 1215 26.46 2.18 19.64
CA THR A 1215 25.03 1.90 19.38
C THR A 1215 24.42 1.00 20.46
N SER A 1216 23.17 1.30 20.82
CA SER A 1216 22.38 0.57 21.83
C SER A 1216 22.09 -0.89 21.41
N PRO A 1217 21.80 -1.84 22.34
CA PRO A 1217 21.55 -3.27 22.04
C PRO A 1217 20.32 -3.62 21.17
N ILE A 1218 19.83 -2.69 20.36
CA ILE A 1218 18.73 -2.88 19.39
C ILE A 1218 19.28 -2.99 17.94
N ASP A 1219 20.46 -2.46 17.65
CA ASP A 1219 21.04 -2.44 16.29
C ASP A 1219 21.80 -3.72 15.89
N ALA A 1220 21.91 -4.70 16.79
CA ALA A 1220 22.67 -5.95 16.63
C ALA A 1220 22.06 -6.97 15.64
N GLN A 1221 21.31 -6.53 14.62
CA GLN A 1221 20.66 -7.40 13.62
C GLN A 1221 20.91 -7.00 12.15
N TRP A 1222 21.75 -5.99 11.87
CA TRP A 1222 22.05 -5.54 10.50
C TRP A 1222 23.56 -5.38 10.28
N GLY A 1223 24.21 -6.44 9.79
CA GLY A 1223 25.67 -6.50 9.64
C GLY A 1223 26.27 -5.41 8.73
N LEU A 1224 27.19 -4.62 9.29
CA LEU A 1224 28.02 -3.62 8.62
C LEU A 1224 29.50 -4.03 8.72
N SER A 1225 30.03 -4.66 7.67
CA SER A 1225 31.33 -5.35 7.72
C SER A 1225 32.41 -4.72 6.82
N ARG A 1226 33.05 -3.66 7.32
CA ARG A 1226 34.46 -3.35 7.00
C ARG A 1226 35.08 -2.40 8.02
N ASP A 1227 34.37 -1.32 8.33
CA ASP A 1227 34.78 -0.34 9.35
C ASP A 1227 34.93 -1.01 10.73
N TYR A 1228 34.05 -1.96 11.05
CA TYR A 1228 34.12 -2.78 12.26
C TYR A 1228 35.35 -3.71 12.31
N VAL A 1229 35.86 -4.17 11.16
CA VAL A 1229 37.07 -5.01 11.10
C VAL A 1229 38.30 -4.15 11.35
N LEU A 1230 38.40 -2.99 10.68
CA LEU A 1230 39.50 -2.04 10.93
C LEU A 1230 39.50 -1.55 12.38
N ALA A 1231 38.33 -1.21 12.95
CA ALA A 1231 38.21 -0.84 14.35
C ALA A 1231 38.58 -1.99 15.31
N SER A 1232 38.17 -3.23 15.02
CA SER A 1232 38.51 -4.41 15.84
C SER A 1232 40.01 -4.73 15.77
N SER A 1233 40.63 -4.66 14.60
CA SER A 1233 42.07 -4.89 14.45
C SER A 1233 42.89 -3.79 15.12
N LEU A 1234 42.47 -2.52 15.02
CA LEU A 1234 43.10 -1.41 15.73
C LEU A 1234 42.95 -1.56 17.25
N TYR A 1235 41.78 -1.98 17.72
CA TYR A 1235 41.51 -2.25 19.14
C TYR A 1235 42.34 -3.41 19.68
N GLN A 1236 42.53 -4.49 18.91
CA GLN A 1236 43.42 -5.60 19.26
C GLN A 1236 44.89 -5.18 19.25
N PHE A 1237 45.33 -4.39 18.26
CA PHE A 1237 46.70 -3.88 18.16
C PHE A 1237 47.04 -2.97 19.36
N LEU A 1238 46.13 -2.07 19.75
CA LEU A 1238 46.25 -1.16 20.90
C LEU A 1238 45.95 -1.82 22.26
N HIS A 1239 45.63 -3.12 22.28
CA HIS A 1239 45.47 -3.87 23.53
C HIS A 1239 46.78 -4.50 24.03
N HIS A 1240 47.81 -4.57 23.19
CA HIS A 1240 49.17 -4.95 23.60
C HIS A 1240 49.85 -3.75 24.27
N GLU A 1241 50.45 -3.93 25.45
CA GLU A 1241 50.93 -2.78 26.24
C GLU A 1241 52.07 -2.03 25.56
N ASP A 1242 53.02 -2.71 24.88
CA ASP A 1242 54.12 -2.06 24.14
C ASP A 1242 53.61 -1.20 22.98
N ASN A 1243 52.70 -1.75 22.16
CA ASN A 1243 52.08 -1.02 21.04
C ASN A 1243 51.29 0.19 21.55
N ARG A 1244 50.61 0.03 22.69
CA ARG A 1244 49.85 1.11 23.33
C ARG A 1244 50.77 2.18 23.90
N LEU A 1245 51.90 1.82 24.50
CA LEU A 1245 52.89 2.78 25.00
C LEU A 1245 53.52 3.57 23.85
N GLN A 1246 53.89 2.90 22.75
CA GLN A 1246 54.37 3.55 21.52
C GLN A 1246 53.30 4.45 20.89
N PHE A 1247 52.03 4.04 20.88
CA PHE A 1247 50.93 4.86 20.38
C PHE A 1247 50.63 6.06 21.27
N GLU A 1248 50.67 5.92 22.60
CA GLU A 1248 50.47 7.04 23.54
C GLU A 1248 51.65 8.03 23.48
N GLN A 1249 52.88 7.57 23.22
CA GLN A 1249 54.05 8.42 22.92
C GLN A 1249 53.91 9.14 21.56
N LEU A 1250 53.54 8.44 20.50
CA LEU A 1250 53.35 9.02 19.16
C LEU A 1250 52.20 10.07 19.16
N TRP A 1251 51.11 9.78 19.87
CA TRP A 1251 50.00 10.70 20.06
C TRP A 1251 50.41 11.94 20.86
N ALA A 1252 51.24 11.78 21.90
CA ALA A 1252 51.78 12.92 22.64
C ALA A 1252 52.63 13.85 21.75
N SER A 1253 53.53 13.31 20.92
CA SER A 1253 54.33 14.13 19.99
C SER A 1253 53.49 14.86 18.93
N ILE A 1254 52.43 14.23 18.41
CA ILE A 1254 51.53 14.86 17.43
C ILE A 1254 50.72 16.00 18.08
N VAL A 1255 50.17 15.78 19.29
CA VAL A 1255 49.38 16.81 20.00
C VAL A 1255 50.24 17.99 20.49
N VAL A 1256 51.54 17.78 20.74
CA VAL A 1256 52.46 18.90 21.00
C VAL A 1256 52.62 19.77 19.75
N HIS A 1257 52.88 19.18 18.57
CA HIS A 1257 53.03 19.95 17.33
C HIS A 1257 51.72 20.57 16.81
N GLU A 1258 50.54 19.96 17.02
CA GLU A 1258 49.26 20.59 16.61
C GLU A 1258 49.04 21.94 17.33
N ASN A 1259 49.47 22.10 18.58
CA ASN A 1259 49.34 23.37 19.30
C ASN A 1259 50.24 24.49 18.75
N GLU A 1260 51.40 24.15 18.18
CA GLU A 1260 52.29 25.14 17.53
C GLU A 1260 51.84 25.43 16.09
N THR A 1261 51.32 24.43 15.37
CA THR A 1261 50.93 24.56 13.96
C THR A 1261 49.59 25.28 13.75
N ILE A 1262 48.81 25.51 14.82
CA ILE A 1262 47.56 26.30 14.78
C ILE A 1262 47.82 27.83 14.70
N ALA A 1263 49.08 28.27 14.75
CA ALA A 1263 49.47 29.68 14.76
C ALA A 1263 49.78 30.31 13.37
N CYS A 1264 49.43 29.66 12.25
CA CYS A 1264 49.63 30.17 10.87
C CYS A 1264 48.47 29.80 9.94
#